data_AF-A0A1Y1VUW9-F1
#
_entry.id   AF-A0A1Y1VUW9-F1
#
_cell.length_a   1.000
_cell.length_b   1.000
_cell.length_c   1.000
_cell.angle_alpha   90.00
_cell.angle_beta   90.00
_cell.angle_gamma   90.00
#
_symmetry.space_group_name_H-M   'P 1'
#
loop_
_entity.id
_entity.type
_entity.pdbx_description
1 polymer ?
#
loop_
_entity_poly.entity_id
_entity_poly.type
_entity_poly.pdbx_seq_one_letter_code
_entity_poly.pdbx_strand_id
1 'polypeptide(L)'
;MKIQNALITALAFSFANSKIINTSYDEVSDISVINKIKSGKYIMENVKNNNFNYKIHCLEDYNDMCNILKNELAEALDALTSTFEFYQPVTFNAYVDDLSKYGLDIAVAVSLDIHFVPLKETNDPNAPIYLYPQALARQLNLNSNVNYKDTDFNIALNTFKAQPDYIKTNNNITYNQIILHEIIHGLGFLNASQLKRLPKADDVKLSGGSYKLVPEPMTEFGVKEIEKANSLDELKQLELNSQVKGFTPVTVYEKNIVDVVTKQYLFSNLTSLYKDLNCNGGKPFLVKELTDTKYTECYNKMNPEIKKLSSSVAMDYYIRENSIGILTKDGTVVPLQTFDDQYAEGSSVAHVQFPDHSSLALLARNSTSTSDMFNENNIEDYLDSEFLMYYAALNISKETYLKTVGKNNPHGVIGPGIVKVLTTLGYTEKGQQKDDKVYYVDNSIDYPEQTKFEYLFKVYELIMKSSGESNSSTSDAKSNINKTFNILTLIITFLKCTNAITVRFVTNSYVMFDEAFPMMVNNFNKYSKEKELDINLEMTLFSETNTTKGYIDVYSTLDLVSKKNNKYDLFAYDALYLRYFAPYLLELDEWLDPEYLNLYNTEDVLSVSTYNHHRYGIPIIMIYSILFSNNNYLQKHNRKIPKTWDQLIDTAKYIMKEEREKYNNTDLYGYNGFFPDGENSYASFYQFLASYRDSNDSPIPDLRSQNAIDALKKIKQMQDEISTEKIFRTSEIETVMSLMSEKLIFAEFWSSMKIPNYTITLMPSRYENMSSTILGGFNIGINKYIPDDKKRASLEVLKYFISEEVQSEIILKKSNLISALKSLYKDDDSEICQQIVKCSVMRDIEGFARPSYEMKNYYDYSSKVEGYLHKFLAGEKTAEETLTNIDDITRIYYFSWKDTLGSIVISCLVCIFVLIIVSIVLLFIPKYQNYYKFLSKDLWLIYSMGSILILCSVYEFFDEVKVGKCLLRHIFVIMGTTMVYSPLLHRLIVNFPEKNKYTEWVKNNKLIFIIYIIGIQVILTIVVAISDTFVIKDLIFNYNKNFSVCSGNRDSTGLTISYIQYLYVGIIYLLVAVLIFLEWNIKATYKDIRNLTIILIMNGISIVLMFILQILTINNYILYNLLSILVLLPFILVNQIYIMIIRVLISEMNNKNTEDEQINDLVKNNKFSNNNNNNNNIKKSSVMLKPESDSTSTSKKTENSNIKNKYKSKILSYHFAKDYITINVNNTSQNQFNNTSQNQNGGSQNQNSISQIQYSISQNQNTSQSQNNLP
;
A
#
# COMPACT_ATOMS: atom_id res chain seq x y z
N MET A 1 -24.43 -29.10 -9.77
CA MET A 1 -23.22 -29.52 -10.52
C MET A 1 -22.17 -30.01 -9.54
N LYS A 2 -21.64 -31.22 -9.73
CA LYS A 2 -20.40 -31.67 -9.07
C LYS A 2 -19.28 -31.67 -10.12
N ILE A 3 -18.02 -31.64 -9.66
CA ILE A 3 -16.79 -31.74 -10.46
C ILE A 3 -16.38 -30.41 -11.16
N GLN A 4 -15.63 -29.56 -10.44
CA GLN A 4 -14.80 -28.49 -11.05
C GLN A 4 -13.52 -28.14 -10.24
N ASN A 5 -13.44 -28.41 -8.93
CA ASN A 5 -12.32 -27.99 -8.07
C ASN A 5 -11.22 -29.05 -7.82
N ALA A 6 -10.81 -29.81 -8.84
CA ALA A 6 -9.80 -30.87 -8.68
C ALA A 6 -8.49 -30.66 -9.47
N LEU A 7 -8.34 -29.49 -10.12
CA LEU A 7 -7.54 -29.38 -11.34
C LEU A 7 -6.60 -28.17 -11.44
N ILE A 8 -6.67 -27.25 -10.48
CA ILE A 8 -5.80 -26.06 -10.46
C ILE A 8 -4.63 -26.24 -9.47
N THR A 9 -4.69 -27.30 -8.66
CA THR A 9 -3.67 -27.74 -7.68
C THR A 9 -2.55 -28.61 -8.29
N ALA A 10 -2.27 -28.50 -9.59
CA ALA A 10 -1.20 -29.25 -10.27
C ALA A 10 -0.37 -28.40 -11.26
N LEU A 11 -0.65 -27.08 -11.31
CA LEU A 11 -0.22 -26.22 -12.40
C LEU A 11 0.05 -24.75 -12.02
N ALA A 12 -0.02 -24.40 -10.74
CA ALA A 12 0.27 -23.04 -10.26
C ALA A 12 1.44 -23.06 -9.26
N PHE A 13 2.66 -22.84 -9.76
CA PHE A 13 3.69 -22.17 -8.97
C PHE A 13 3.17 -20.76 -8.60
N SER A 14 3.60 -20.24 -7.44
CA SER A 14 2.90 -19.13 -6.77
C SER A 14 3.11 -17.72 -7.37
N PHE A 15 2.28 -16.78 -6.92
CA PHE A 15 2.21 -15.34 -7.28
C PHE A 15 1.61 -15.01 -8.68
N ALA A 16 0.90 -13.89 -8.87
CA ALA A 16 0.49 -12.81 -7.95
C ALA A 16 -0.95 -12.33 -8.21
N ASN A 17 -1.41 -11.38 -7.39
CA ASN A 17 -2.72 -10.75 -7.55
C ASN A 17 -2.65 -9.43 -8.32
N SER A 18 -3.47 -9.35 -9.37
CA SER A 18 -4.22 -8.17 -9.81
C SER A 18 -3.44 -6.88 -10.12
N LYS A 19 -3.30 -6.59 -11.42
CA LYS A 19 -3.92 -5.38 -12.03
C LYS A 19 -3.86 -5.39 -13.57
N ILE A 20 -4.63 -4.45 -14.13
CA ILE A 20 -4.72 -4.08 -15.55
C ILE A 20 -5.62 -4.97 -16.43
N ILE A 21 -6.86 -4.51 -16.62
CA ILE A 21 -7.61 -4.64 -17.88
C ILE A 21 -8.19 -3.26 -18.16
N ASN A 22 -7.53 -2.47 -19.00
CA ASN A 22 -8.14 -1.31 -19.66
C ASN A 22 -7.34 -0.83 -20.89
N THR A 23 -7.24 -1.69 -21.91
CA THR A 23 -6.80 -1.32 -23.26
C THR A 23 -7.76 -1.94 -24.28
N SER A 24 -8.15 -1.15 -25.28
CA SER A 24 -9.08 -1.54 -26.34
C SER A 24 -8.43 -2.54 -27.30
N TYR A 25 -9.07 -3.70 -27.49
CA TYR A 25 -8.66 -4.71 -28.47
C TYR A 25 -9.59 -4.72 -29.69
N ASP A 26 -9.40 -3.74 -30.57
CA ASP A 26 -9.76 -3.88 -31.98
C ASP A 26 -8.55 -4.53 -32.69
N GLU A 27 -8.59 -5.87 -32.86
CA GLU A 27 -7.78 -6.73 -33.79
C GLU A 27 -7.60 -8.15 -33.21
N VAL A 28 -8.67 -8.95 -33.08
CA VAL A 28 -8.56 -10.40 -32.82
C VAL A 28 -9.53 -11.21 -33.67
N SER A 29 -9.25 -11.31 -34.97
CA SER A 29 -9.91 -12.25 -35.88
C SER A 29 -8.87 -13.14 -36.60
N ASP A 30 -8.15 -13.97 -35.84
CA ASP A 30 -7.39 -15.11 -36.37
C ASP A 30 -7.13 -16.11 -35.22
N ILE A 31 -7.69 -17.32 -35.33
CA ILE A 31 -7.89 -18.28 -34.22
C ILE A 31 -6.91 -19.48 -34.28
N SER A 32 -6.46 -19.90 -33.09
CA SER A 32 -5.44 -20.91 -32.74
C SER A 32 -3.97 -20.56 -33.05
N VAL A 33 -3.10 -20.67 -32.02
CA VAL A 33 -1.65 -20.53 -32.20
C VAL A 33 -1.10 -21.68 -33.01
N ILE A 34 -1.69 -22.87 -32.98
CA ILE A 34 -1.21 -23.99 -33.79
C ILE A 34 -1.49 -23.75 -35.29
N ASN A 35 -2.59 -23.10 -35.67
CA ASN A 35 -2.78 -22.65 -37.06
C ASN A 35 -1.88 -21.45 -37.41
N LYS A 36 -1.56 -20.56 -36.46
CA LYS A 36 -0.54 -19.49 -36.66
C LYS A 36 0.88 -20.06 -36.84
N ILE A 37 1.24 -21.09 -36.07
CA ILE A 37 2.47 -21.88 -36.15
C ILE A 37 2.57 -22.62 -37.49
N LYS A 38 1.44 -23.12 -38.01
CA LYS A 38 1.33 -23.78 -39.32
C LYS A 38 1.20 -22.78 -40.50
N SER A 39 0.83 -21.52 -40.27
CA SER A 39 0.64 -20.49 -41.33
C SER A 39 1.87 -19.62 -41.61
N GLY A 40 2.95 -19.74 -40.82
CA GLY A 40 4.22 -19.05 -41.06
C GLY A 40 4.21 -17.54 -40.79
N LYS A 41 3.25 -17.03 -40.01
CA LYS A 41 3.08 -15.59 -39.68
C LYS A 41 4.01 -15.06 -38.55
N TYR A 42 4.96 -15.85 -38.05
CA TYR A 42 5.77 -15.57 -36.87
C TYR A 42 7.25 -15.78 -37.16
N ILE A 43 8.11 -15.07 -36.41
CA ILE A 43 9.55 -15.30 -36.44
C ILE A 43 9.83 -16.56 -35.62
N MET A 44 10.26 -17.62 -36.29
CA MET A 44 10.74 -18.84 -35.65
C MET A 44 12.23 -19.03 -35.93
N GLU A 45 13.03 -18.95 -34.88
CA GLU A 45 14.48 -19.13 -34.99
C GLU A 45 14.90 -20.44 -34.33
N ASN A 46 15.56 -21.30 -35.11
CA ASN A 46 16.13 -22.55 -34.63
C ASN A 46 17.61 -22.31 -34.30
N VAL A 47 17.95 -22.19 -33.03
CA VAL A 47 19.33 -22.02 -32.59
C VAL A 47 19.90 -23.40 -32.22
N LYS A 48 20.97 -23.80 -32.89
CA LYS A 48 21.67 -25.07 -32.65
C LYS A 48 23.15 -24.85 -32.46
N ASN A 49 23.66 -25.23 -31.30
CA ASN A 49 25.08 -25.31 -31.01
C ASN A 49 25.38 -26.64 -30.28
N ASN A 50 26.63 -26.84 -29.84
CA ASN A 50 27.06 -28.10 -29.23
C ASN A 50 26.40 -28.38 -27.86
N ASN A 51 25.93 -27.34 -27.16
CA ASN A 51 25.44 -27.39 -25.79
C ASN A 51 23.90 -27.29 -25.72
N PHE A 52 23.28 -26.59 -26.67
CA PHE A 52 21.84 -26.34 -26.72
C PHE A 52 21.27 -26.42 -28.14
N ASN A 53 20.04 -26.92 -28.24
CA ASN A 53 19.24 -27.02 -29.46
C ASN A 53 17.83 -26.52 -29.16
N TYR A 54 17.54 -25.25 -29.41
CA TYR A 54 16.27 -24.65 -29.00
C TYR A 54 15.60 -23.85 -30.11
N LYS A 55 14.28 -23.70 -29.97
CA LYS A 55 13.43 -22.94 -30.89
C LYS A 55 12.84 -21.76 -30.16
N ILE A 56 13.04 -20.55 -30.67
CA ILE A 56 12.30 -19.38 -30.19
C ILE A 56 11.05 -19.21 -31.06
N HIS A 57 9.90 -19.16 -30.41
CA HIS A 57 8.59 -18.90 -30.99
C HIS A 57 8.10 -17.54 -30.48
N CYS A 58 8.27 -16.47 -31.25
CA CYS A 58 7.65 -15.18 -30.92
C CYS A 58 6.20 -15.17 -31.39
N LEU A 59 5.28 -15.50 -30.48
CA LEU A 59 3.84 -15.60 -30.72
C LEU A 59 3.17 -14.22 -30.72
N GLU A 60 3.69 -13.32 -29.90
CA GLU A 60 3.41 -11.88 -29.90
C GLU A 60 4.73 -11.12 -29.68
N ASP A 61 4.84 -9.94 -30.30
CA ASP A 61 5.96 -9.04 -30.11
C ASP A 61 5.44 -7.63 -29.82
N TYR A 62 5.83 -7.09 -28.68
CA TYR A 62 5.43 -5.78 -28.19
C TYR A 62 6.70 -4.99 -27.86
N ASN A 63 6.87 -3.82 -28.46
CA ASN A 63 8.06 -2.97 -28.29
C ASN A 63 9.41 -3.69 -28.50
N ASP A 64 9.53 -4.59 -29.48
CA ASP A 64 10.76 -5.36 -29.79
C ASP A 64 11.22 -6.34 -28.68
N MET A 65 10.32 -6.65 -27.73
CA MET A 65 10.60 -7.58 -26.62
C MET A 65 11.01 -8.98 -27.09
N CYS A 66 10.57 -9.43 -28.27
CA CYS A 66 11.05 -10.67 -28.89
C CYS A 66 12.58 -10.69 -29.06
N ASN A 67 13.16 -9.59 -29.59
CA ASN A 67 14.61 -9.50 -29.79
C ASN A 67 15.37 -9.27 -28.48
N ILE A 68 14.79 -8.52 -27.53
CA ILE A 68 15.36 -8.32 -26.19
C ILE A 68 15.46 -9.68 -25.46
N LEU A 69 14.33 -10.39 -25.31
CA LEU A 69 14.27 -11.67 -24.61
C LEU A 69 15.12 -12.75 -25.28
N LYS A 70 15.27 -12.71 -26.61
CA LYS A 70 16.20 -13.57 -27.34
C LYS A 70 17.66 -13.36 -26.91
N ASN A 71 18.10 -12.10 -26.78
CA ASN A 71 19.46 -11.78 -26.36
C ASN A 71 19.69 -12.14 -24.88
N GLU A 72 18.71 -11.83 -24.03
CA GLU A 72 18.75 -12.16 -22.59
C GLU A 72 18.77 -13.68 -22.34
N LEU A 73 18.02 -14.46 -23.14
CA LEU A 73 18.10 -15.92 -23.16
C LEU A 73 19.48 -16.41 -23.59
N ALA A 74 20.08 -15.81 -24.63
CA ALA A 74 21.44 -16.18 -25.04
C ALA A 74 22.46 -15.93 -23.92
N GLU A 75 22.37 -14.80 -23.21
CA GLU A 75 23.24 -14.52 -22.06
C GLU A 75 23.04 -15.50 -20.89
N ALA A 76 21.81 -15.97 -20.65
CA ALA A 76 21.53 -17.00 -19.64
C ALA A 76 22.21 -18.34 -20.01
N LEU A 77 22.13 -18.75 -21.28
CA LEU A 77 22.79 -19.96 -21.78
C LEU A 77 24.32 -19.86 -21.78
N ASP A 78 24.86 -18.66 -22.02
CA ASP A 78 26.31 -18.40 -21.90
C ASP A 78 26.77 -18.55 -20.43
N ALA A 79 26.00 -18.05 -19.45
CA ALA A 79 26.30 -18.24 -18.02
C ALA A 79 26.31 -19.73 -17.61
N LEU A 80 25.42 -20.55 -18.17
CA LEU A 80 25.42 -21.99 -17.96
C LEU A 80 26.64 -22.67 -18.59
N THR A 81 27.02 -22.29 -19.81
CA THR A 81 28.10 -22.96 -20.56
C THR A 81 29.50 -22.48 -20.19
N SER A 82 29.64 -21.35 -19.49
CA SER A 82 30.83 -20.99 -18.73
C SER A 82 30.96 -21.74 -17.40
N THR A 83 29.84 -22.22 -16.83
CA THR A 83 29.80 -22.87 -15.50
C THR A 83 29.84 -24.40 -15.56
N PHE A 84 29.24 -25.00 -16.60
CA PHE A 84 29.11 -26.46 -16.74
C PHE A 84 29.62 -26.98 -18.10
N GLU A 85 30.00 -28.26 -18.12
CA GLU A 85 30.18 -29.03 -19.35
C GLU A 85 28.87 -29.70 -19.78
N PHE A 86 28.54 -29.56 -21.07
CA PHE A 86 27.42 -30.26 -21.70
C PHE A 86 27.99 -31.27 -22.72
N TYR A 87 27.68 -32.55 -22.54
CA TYR A 87 28.16 -33.65 -23.39
C TYR A 87 27.17 -34.00 -24.51
N GLN A 88 25.89 -33.68 -24.31
CA GLN A 88 24.84 -33.75 -25.33
C GLN A 88 23.99 -32.49 -25.23
N PRO A 89 23.51 -31.93 -26.36
CA PRO A 89 22.78 -30.68 -26.36
C PRO A 89 21.43 -30.80 -25.65
N VAL A 90 21.19 -29.91 -24.67
CA VAL A 90 19.88 -29.79 -24.03
C VAL A 90 18.90 -29.14 -25.03
N THR A 91 17.71 -29.70 -25.15
CA THR A 91 16.73 -29.33 -26.18
C THR A 91 15.46 -28.77 -25.56
N PHE A 92 15.01 -27.58 -25.96
CA PHE A 92 13.80 -26.95 -25.42
C PHE A 92 13.13 -25.99 -26.42
N ASN A 93 11.85 -25.66 -26.20
CA ASN A 93 11.19 -24.56 -26.91
C ASN A 93 11.06 -23.35 -25.99
N ALA A 94 11.29 -22.15 -26.52
CA ALA A 94 11.08 -20.87 -25.83
C ALA A 94 9.92 -20.12 -26.50
N TYR A 95 8.83 -19.91 -25.78
CA TYR A 95 7.64 -19.22 -26.27
C TYR A 95 7.60 -17.79 -25.72
N VAL A 96 7.79 -16.80 -26.60
CA VAL A 96 7.66 -15.39 -26.25
C VAL A 96 6.23 -14.94 -26.55
N ASP A 97 5.49 -14.57 -25.52
CA ASP A 97 4.09 -14.12 -25.62
C ASP A 97 3.71 -13.18 -24.46
N ASP A 98 2.53 -12.58 -24.48
CA ASP A 98 1.92 -11.91 -23.31
C ASP A 98 1.38 -12.97 -22.34
N LEU A 99 2.12 -13.29 -21.27
CA LEU A 99 1.76 -14.41 -20.39
C LEU A 99 0.51 -14.17 -19.54
N SER A 100 0.01 -12.92 -19.50
CA SER A 100 -1.30 -12.59 -18.92
C SER A 100 -2.46 -13.39 -19.57
N LYS A 101 -2.31 -13.79 -20.83
CA LYS A 101 -3.24 -14.69 -21.56
C LYS A 101 -3.46 -16.02 -20.85
N TYR A 102 -2.45 -16.49 -20.12
CA TYR A 102 -2.42 -17.79 -19.44
C TYR A 102 -2.60 -17.66 -17.93
N GLY A 103 -2.90 -16.44 -17.42
CA GLY A 103 -3.00 -16.16 -15.99
C GLY A 103 -1.65 -15.99 -15.28
N LEU A 104 -0.58 -15.75 -16.05
CA LEU A 104 0.79 -15.59 -15.58
C LEU A 104 1.28 -14.13 -15.80
N ASP A 105 0.43 -13.15 -15.49
CA ASP A 105 0.62 -11.74 -15.88
C ASP A 105 1.89 -11.09 -15.29
N ILE A 106 2.32 -11.55 -14.10
CA ILE A 106 3.48 -11.04 -13.37
C ILE A 106 4.76 -11.87 -13.55
N ALA A 107 4.68 -13.06 -14.15
CA ALA A 107 5.84 -13.92 -14.36
C ALA A 107 6.70 -13.36 -15.50
N VAL A 108 8.02 -13.25 -15.30
CA VAL A 108 8.95 -12.83 -16.38
C VAL A 108 9.27 -14.01 -17.30
N ALA A 109 9.48 -15.18 -16.70
CA ALA A 109 9.64 -16.46 -17.37
C ALA A 109 9.01 -17.57 -16.51
N VAL A 110 8.69 -18.72 -17.11
CA VAL A 110 8.30 -19.95 -16.40
C VAL A 110 8.79 -21.18 -17.17
N SER A 111 9.48 -22.11 -16.50
CA SER A 111 9.79 -23.44 -17.03
C SER A 111 8.61 -24.40 -16.89
N LEU A 112 8.27 -25.06 -17.99
CA LEU A 112 7.12 -25.95 -18.15
C LEU A 112 7.57 -27.28 -18.78
N ASP A 113 6.68 -28.28 -18.76
CA ASP A 113 6.86 -29.55 -19.49
C ASP A 113 8.18 -30.28 -19.28
N ILE A 114 8.68 -30.28 -18.03
CA ILE A 114 9.93 -30.96 -17.68
C ILE A 114 9.76 -32.47 -17.81
N HIS A 115 10.48 -33.07 -18.75
CA HIS A 115 10.47 -34.50 -19.00
C HIS A 115 11.49 -35.23 -18.10
N PHE A 116 11.16 -36.46 -17.70
CA PHE A 116 11.99 -37.28 -16.83
C PHE A 116 12.33 -38.65 -17.43
N VAL A 117 13.50 -39.15 -17.06
CA VAL A 117 14.00 -40.49 -17.35
C VAL A 117 14.17 -41.25 -16.02
N PRO A 118 13.49 -42.39 -15.82
CA PRO A 118 13.70 -43.22 -14.64
C PRO A 118 15.04 -43.96 -14.72
N LEU A 119 15.93 -43.72 -13.75
CA LEU A 119 17.26 -44.36 -13.69
C LEU A 119 17.52 -45.01 -12.32
N LYS A 120 18.30 -46.09 -12.35
CA LYS A 120 18.96 -46.71 -11.20
C LYS A 120 20.45 -46.37 -11.19
N GLU A 121 21.02 -46.26 -10.01
CA GLU A 121 22.46 -45.97 -9.84
C GLU A 121 23.36 -47.21 -9.86
N THR A 122 22.78 -48.41 -9.88
CA THR A 122 23.50 -49.69 -9.95
C THR A 122 22.71 -50.69 -10.81
N ASN A 123 23.37 -51.77 -11.22
CA ASN A 123 22.74 -52.85 -11.98
C ASN A 123 21.91 -53.83 -11.11
N ASP A 124 21.70 -53.55 -9.82
CA ASP A 124 20.88 -54.40 -8.95
C ASP A 124 19.39 -54.23 -9.35
N PRO A 125 18.66 -55.30 -9.68
CA PRO A 125 17.22 -55.24 -9.95
C PRO A 125 16.41 -54.56 -8.83
N ASN A 126 16.88 -54.66 -7.58
CA ASN A 126 16.23 -54.12 -6.38
C ASN A 126 16.67 -52.68 -6.04
N ALA A 127 17.60 -52.08 -6.79
CA ALA A 127 18.03 -50.72 -6.54
C ALA A 127 16.85 -49.73 -6.65
N PRO A 128 16.80 -48.67 -5.80
CA PRO A 128 15.79 -47.64 -5.93
C PRO A 128 15.89 -46.93 -7.28
N ILE A 129 14.73 -46.66 -7.86
CA ILE A 129 14.58 -45.89 -9.10
C ILE A 129 14.34 -44.44 -8.72
N TYR A 130 15.08 -43.52 -9.33
CA TYR A 130 14.86 -42.08 -9.18
C TYR A 130 14.49 -41.46 -10.53
N LEU A 131 13.70 -40.39 -10.51
CA LEU A 131 13.46 -39.57 -11.69
C LEU A 131 14.62 -38.58 -11.90
N TYR A 132 15.25 -38.66 -13.07
CA TYR A 132 16.24 -37.69 -13.53
C TYR A 132 15.62 -36.83 -14.65
N PRO A 133 15.69 -35.49 -14.59
CA PRO A 133 15.28 -34.65 -15.70
C PRO A 133 16.00 -35.06 -16.99
N GLN A 134 15.32 -34.97 -18.13
CA GLN A 134 15.86 -35.42 -19.41
C GLN A 134 17.12 -34.64 -19.80
N ALA A 135 17.14 -33.33 -19.50
CA ALA A 135 18.29 -32.46 -19.68
C ALA A 135 19.55 -32.94 -18.92
N LEU A 136 19.36 -33.52 -17.73
CA LEU A 136 20.43 -34.12 -16.90
C LEU A 136 20.79 -35.52 -17.39
N ALA A 137 19.80 -36.37 -17.69
CA ALA A 137 20.02 -37.74 -18.17
C ALA A 137 20.90 -37.79 -19.43
N ARG A 138 20.75 -36.80 -20.33
CA ARG A 138 21.62 -36.56 -21.50
C ARG A 138 23.11 -36.38 -21.17
N GLN A 139 23.42 -35.85 -19.98
CA GLN A 139 24.80 -35.59 -19.56
C GLN A 139 25.44 -36.78 -18.86
N LEU A 140 24.67 -37.76 -18.39
CA LEU A 140 25.18 -38.92 -17.65
C LEU A 140 25.79 -39.98 -18.57
N ASN A 141 26.41 -41.02 -17.98
CA ASN A 141 26.84 -42.22 -18.68
C ASN A 141 25.77 -43.31 -18.51
N LEU A 142 24.91 -43.51 -19.52
CA LEU A 142 23.82 -44.48 -19.46
C LEU A 142 24.24 -45.84 -20.02
N ASN A 143 23.78 -46.93 -19.40
CA ASN A 143 24.05 -48.31 -19.83
C ASN A 143 23.42 -48.68 -21.19
N SER A 144 22.41 -47.93 -21.63
CA SER A 144 21.65 -48.15 -22.86
C SER A 144 21.08 -46.83 -23.38
N ASN A 145 20.81 -46.77 -24.69
CA ASN A 145 20.20 -45.59 -25.31
C ASN A 145 18.77 -45.36 -24.80
N VAL A 146 18.46 -44.11 -24.44
CA VAL A 146 17.10 -43.66 -24.10
C VAL A 146 16.44 -43.08 -25.35
N ASN A 147 15.16 -43.40 -25.58
CA ASN A 147 14.35 -42.71 -26.57
C ASN A 147 13.81 -41.41 -25.96
N TYR A 148 14.62 -40.35 -26.01
CA TYR A 148 14.26 -39.05 -25.47
C TYR A 148 13.06 -38.41 -26.18
N LYS A 149 12.29 -37.63 -25.43
CA LYS A 149 11.24 -36.74 -25.97
C LYS A 149 11.83 -35.60 -26.80
N ASP A 150 10.99 -35.00 -27.65
CA ASP A 150 11.38 -33.94 -28.60
C ASP A 150 11.97 -32.70 -27.90
N THR A 151 11.52 -32.40 -26.68
CA THR A 151 12.13 -31.42 -25.76
C THR A 151 12.42 -32.06 -24.41
N ASP A 152 13.37 -31.48 -23.69
CA ASP A 152 13.71 -31.81 -22.30
C ASP A 152 12.81 -31.03 -21.32
N PHE A 153 12.51 -29.78 -21.68
CA PHE A 153 11.51 -28.89 -21.05
C PHE A 153 11.07 -27.82 -22.06
N ASN A 154 10.09 -26.99 -21.70
CA ASN A 154 9.68 -25.79 -22.41
C ASN A 154 9.89 -24.57 -21.49
N ILE A 155 10.08 -23.36 -22.04
CA ILE A 155 10.10 -22.11 -21.27
C ILE A 155 9.17 -21.08 -21.92
N ALA A 156 8.33 -20.44 -21.10
CA ALA A 156 7.49 -19.32 -21.52
C ALA A 156 8.14 -18.00 -21.06
N LEU A 157 8.13 -16.96 -21.91
CA LEU A 157 8.81 -15.67 -21.70
C LEU A 157 7.83 -14.52 -21.94
N ASN A 158 7.76 -13.56 -21.02
CA ASN A 158 6.70 -12.54 -21.01
C ASN A 158 7.07 -11.23 -21.71
N THR A 159 6.22 -10.82 -22.65
CA THR A 159 6.29 -9.52 -23.33
C THR A 159 5.72 -8.35 -22.53
N PHE A 160 4.99 -8.63 -21.44
CA PHE A 160 4.31 -7.64 -20.60
C PHE A 160 3.37 -6.68 -21.36
N LYS A 161 2.81 -7.10 -22.49
CA LYS A 161 1.92 -6.26 -23.31
C LYS A 161 0.66 -5.82 -22.54
N ALA A 162 0.07 -6.68 -21.72
CA ALA A 162 -1.03 -6.31 -20.83
C ALA A 162 -0.61 -5.37 -19.68
N GLN A 163 0.69 -5.26 -19.38
CA GLN A 163 1.23 -4.45 -18.29
C GLN A 163 2.35 -3.49 -18.76
N PRO A 164 2.07 -2.57 -19.71
CA PRO A 164 3.11 -1.74 -20.35
C PRO A 164 3.80 -0.76 -19.39
N ASP A 165 3.21 -0.50 -18.22
CA ASP A 165 3.83 0.30 -17.17
C ASP A 165 4.81 -0.51 -16.30
N TYR A 166 4.67 -1.85 -16.23
CA TYR A 166 5.65 -2.73 -15.56
C TYR A 166 7.03 -2.62 -16.22
N ILE A 167 7.07 -2.60 -17.57
CA ILE A 167 8.29 -2.34 -18.33
C ILE A 167 8.88 -0.98 -17.97
N LYS A 168 8.06 0.09 -17.94
CA LYS A 168 8.53 1.47 -17.71
C LYS A 168 9.00 1.74 -16.28
N THR A 169 8.34 1.18 -15.27
CA THR A 169 8.78 1.35 -13.87
C THR A 169 10.01 0.50 -13.58
N ASN A 170 10.20 -0.60 -14.31
CA ASN A 170 11.22 -1.60 -14.04
C ASN A 170 12.27 -1.70 -15.16
N ASN A 171 12.62 -0.56 -15.80
CA ASN A 171 13.62 -0.47 -16.88
C ASN A 171 15.03 -1.06 -16.57
N ASN A 172 15.27 -1.48 -15.32
CA ASN A 172 16.52 -2.12 -14.87
C ASN A 172 16.41 -3.66 -14.65
N ILE A 173 15.28 -4.30 -15.00
CA ILE A 173 15.14 -5.77 -14.88
C ILE A 173 16.16 -6.47 -15.78
N THR A 174 16.96 -7.33 -15.16
CA THR A 174 17.79 -8.35 -15.79
C THR A 174 16.97 -9.59 -16.10
N TYR A 175 16.36 -9.60 -17.29
CA TYR A 175 15.63 -10.75 -17.79
C TYR A 175 16.51 -12.00 -17.82
N ASN A 176 17.80 -11.88 -18.17
CA ASN A 176 18.77 -12.97 -18.20
C ASN A 176 18.90 -13.74 -16.86
N GLN A 177 18.80 -13.08 -15.70
CA GLN A 177 18.89 -13.75 -14.39
C GLN A 177 17.63 -14.55 -14.08
N ILE A 178 16.44 -14.04 -14.42
CA ILE A 178 15.19 -14.75 -14.19
C ILE A 178 15.01 -15.89 -15.20
N ILE A 179 15.40 -15.68 -16.46
CA ILE A 179 15.45 -16.74 -17.48
C ILE A 179 16.42 -17.85 -17.04
N LEU A 180 17.57 -17.49 -16.47
CA LEU A 180 18.55 -18.45 -15.95
C LEU A 180 18.02 -19.25 -14.75
N HIS A 181 17.32 -18.60 -13.81
CA HIS A 181 16.62 -19.23 -12.69
C HIS A 181 15.63 -20.31 -13.18
N GLU A 182 14.75 -19.95 -14.11
CA GLU A 182 13.78 -20.89 -14.70
C GLU A 182 14.46 -22.05 -15.44
N ILE A 183 15.54 -21.80 -16.17
CA ILE A 183 16.30 -22.88 -16.82
C ILE A 183 16.92 -23.81 -15.77
N ILE A 184 17.38 -23.31 -14.62
CA ILE A 184 17.92 -24.16 -13.53
C ILE A 184 16.85 -25.09 -12.95
N HIS A 185 15.58 -24.66 -12.85
CA HIS A 185 14.47 -25.58 -12.59
C HIS A 185 14.37 -26.65 -13.72
N GLY A 186 14.36 -26.24 -14.99
CA GLY A 186 14.35 -27.16 -16.15
C GLY A 186 15.53 -28.16 -16.20
N LEU A 187 16.68 -27.82 -15.61
CA LEU A 187 17.84 -28.69 -15.45
C LEU A 187 17.72 -29.67 -14.26
N GLY A 188 16.84 -29.43 -13.30
CA GLY A 188 16.55 -30.39 -12.22
C GLY A 188 16.49 -29.86 -10.79
N PHE A 189 16.50 -28.55 -10.58
CA PHE A 189 16.31 -27.96 -9.25
C PHE A 189 14.82 -27.98 -8.86
N LEU A 190 14.20 -29.16 -8.72
CA LEU A 190 12.81 -29.32 -8.29
C LEU A 190 12.50 -30.67 -7.61
N ASN A 191 11.48 -30.66 -6.75
CA ASN A 191 10.83 -31.83 -6.17
C ASN A 191 9.66 -32.34 -7.03
N ALA A 192 9.30 -33.63 -6.91
CA ALA A 192 8.10 -34.22 -7.53
C ALA A 192 7.08 -34.74 -6.49
N SER A 193 7.41 -34.67 -5.20
CA SER A 193 6.48 -34.92 -4.10
C SER A 193 5.76 -33.63 -3.70
N GLN A 194 4.48 -33.77 -3.37
CA GLN A 194 3.56 -32.71 -2.93
C GLN A 194 3.16 -32.93 -1.47
N LEU A 195 2.79 -31.86 -0.75
CA LEU A 195 2.13 -31.98 0.55
C LEU A 195 0.61 -31.89 0.40
N LYS A 196 -0.11 -32.96 0.75
CA LYS A 196 -1.58 -32.96 0.80
C LYS A 196 -2.10 -33.01 2.24
N ARG A 197 -3.06 -32.15 2.58
CA ARG A 197 -3.84 -32.29 3.82
C ARG A 197 -4.86 -33.41 3.64
N LEU A 198 -4.58 -34.58 4.21
CA LEU A 198 -5.49 -35.72 4.16
C LEU A 198 -6.32 -35.80 5.45
N PRO A 199 -7.67 -35.87 5.39
CA PRO A 199 -8.52 -36.06 6.57
C PRO A 199 -8.21 -37.38 7.29
N LYS A 200 -8.61 -37.48 8.56
CA LYS A 200 -8.53 -38.74 9.31
C LYS A 200 -9.56 -39.73 8.78
N ALA A 201 -9.27 -41.03 8.95
CA ALA A 201 -10.06 -42.12 8.35
C ALA A 201 -11.56 -42.11 8.73
N ASP A 202 -11.90 -41.52 9.88
CA ASP A 202 -13.26 -41.46 10.42
C ASP A 202 -13.92 -40.06 10.27
N ASP A 203 -13.22 -39.06 9.72
CA ASP A 203 -13.71 -37.69 9.55
C ASP A 203 -14.35 -37.49 8.16
N VAL A 204 -15.68 -37.35 8.13
CA VAL A 204 -16.46 -37.07 6.90
C VAL A 204 -16.38 -35.58 6.48
N LYS A 205 -15.52 -34.77 7.11
CA LYS A 205 -15.31 -33.35 6.80
C LYS A 205 -13.86 -33.11 6.33
N LEU A 206 -13.72 -32.50 5.16
CA LEU A 206 -12.47 -32.39 4.40
C LEU A 206 -11.43 -31.37 4.97
N SER A 207 -11.78 -30.57 5.97
CA SER A 207 -10.99 -29.38 6.37
C SER A 207 -10.03 -29.56 7.57
N GLY A 208 -9.92 -30.75 8.16
CA GLY A 208 -9.12 -31.02 9.38
C GLY A 208 -7.83 -31.83 9.21
N GLY A 209 -7.35 -32.01 7.98
CA GLY A 209 -6.22 -32.91 7.68
C GLY A 209 -4.83 -32.36 7.99
N SER A 210 -3.98 -33.15 8.64
CA SER A 210 -2.52 -32.87 8.73
C SER A 210 -1.86 -33.08 7.36
N TYR A 211 -0.89 -32.24 6.98
CA TYR A 211 -0.11 -32.45 5.76
C TYR A 211 0.60 -33.82 5.75
N LYS A 212 0.52 -34.50 4.61
CA LYS A 212 1.19 -35.76 4.29
C LYS A 212 2.02 -35.57 3.02
N LEU A 213 3.26 -36.05 3.03
CA LEU A 213 4.09 -36.10 1.82
C LEU A 213 3.59 -37.24 0.93
N VAL A 214 3.11 -36.90 -0.28
CA VAL A 214 2.62 -37.86 -1.27
C VAL A 214 3.19 -37.54 -2.67
N PRO A 215 3.41 -38.53 -3.54
CA PRO A 215 3.90 -38.32 -4.90
C PRO A 215 2.84 -37.70 -5.82
N GLU A 216 3.27 -37.13 -6.94
CA GLU A 216 2.40 -36.61 -8.01
C GLU A 216 1.80 -37.76 -8.85
N PRO A 217 0.52 -37.69 -9.25
CA PRO A 217 -0.08 -38.69 -10.14
C PRO A 217 0.39 -38.52 -11.58
N MET A 218 0.91 -39.60 -12.17
CA MET A 218 1.38 -39.60 -13.55
C MET A 218 0.19 -39.71 -14.51
N THR A 219 -0.07 -38.64 -15.25
CA THR A 219 -1.20 -38.52 -16.19
C THR A 219 -0.69 -38.19 -17.59
N GLU A 220 -1.40 -38.62 -18.63
CA GLU A 220 -1.08 -38.35 -20.03
C GLU A 220 -2.23 -37.56 -20.67
N PHE A 221 -1.91 -36.42 -21.29
CA PHE A 221 -2.86 -35.63 -22.07
C PHE A 221 -2.39 -35.58 -23.53
N GLY A 222 -3.13 -36.25 -24.41
CA GLY A 222 -2.80 -36.28 -25.83
C GLY A 222 -2.97 -34.90 -26.46
N VAL A 223 -1.91 -34.37 -27.07
CA VAL A 223 -1.91 -33.05 -27.73
C VAL A 223 -3.02 -32.94 -28.78
N LYS A 224 -3.31 -34.03 -29.52
CA LYS A 224 -4.36 -34.06 -30.55
C LYS A 224 -5.76 -33.99 -29.96
N GLU A 225 -5.94 -34.41 -28.72
CA GLU A 225 -7.21 -34.39 -28.00
C GLU A 225 -7.43 -33.00 -27.39
N ILE A 226 -6.37 -32.38 -26.85
CA ILE A 226 -6.33 -30.96 -26.47
C ILE A 226 -6.68 -30.07 -27.69
N GLU A 227 -5.98 -30.24 -28.83
CA GLU A 227 -6.22 -29.51 -30.08
C GLU A 227 -7.70 -29.53 -30.51
N LYS A 228 -8.37 -30.69 -30.37
CA LYS A 228 -9.75 -30.94 -30.83
C LYS A 228 -10.84 -30.38 -29.92
N ALA A 229 -10.54 -30.04 -28.66
CA ALA A 229 -11.55 -29.50 -27.75
C ALA A 229 -12.14 -28.19 -28.31
N ASN A 230 -13.46 -28.07 -28.30
CA ASN A 230 -14.20 -26.92 -28.83
C ASN A 230 -14.87 -26.08 -27.73
N SER A 231 -14.84 -26.55 -26.48
CA SER A 231 -15.31 -25.84 -25.30
C SER A 231 -14.44 -26.13 -24.08
N LEU A 232 -14.47 -25.25 -23.08
CA LEU A 232 -13.76 -25.45 -21.81
C LEU A 232 -14.28 -26.69 -21.06
N ASP A 233 -15.57 -27.01 -21.19
CA ASP A 233 -16.14 -28.24 -20.63
C ASP A 233 -15.60 -29.50 -21.32
N GLU A 234 -15.42 -29.50 -22.65
CA GLU A 234 -14.76 -30.62 -23.36
C GLU A 234 -13.31 -30.81 -22.90
N LEU A 235 -12.54 -29.73 -22.76
CA LEU A 235 -11.15 -29.78 -22.29
C LEU A 235 -11.05 -30.33 -20.86
N LYS A 236 -11.92 -29.85 -19.98
CA LYS A 236 -12.02 -30.29 -18.59
C LYS A 236 -12.50 -31.74 -18.49
N GLN A 237 -13.45 -32.16 -19.34
CA GLN A 237 -13.85 -33.57 -19.42
C GLN A 237 -12.71 -34.44 -19.97
N LEU A 238 -11.91 -33.98 -20.92
CA LEU A 238 -10.73 -34.70 -21.40
C LEU A 238 -9.80 -35.03 -20.22
N GLU A 239 -9.41 -34.03 -19.44
CA GLU A 239 -8.49 -34.22 -18.32
C GLU A 239 -9.09 -35.07 -17.18
N LEU A 240 -10.35 -34.84 -16.81
CA LEU A 240 -11.04 -35.67 -15.81
C LEU A 240 -11.19 -37.14 -16.23
N ASN A 241 -11.23 -37.40 -17.53
CA ASN A 241 -11.25 -38.73 -18.14
C ASN A 241 -9.86 -39.20 -18.60
N SER A 242 -8.78 -38.47 -18.30
CA SER A 242 -7.42 -38.97 -18.50
C SER A 242 -7.11 -40.09 -17.52
N GLN A 243 -6.23 -40.98 -17.96
CA GLN A 243 -5.84 -42.16 -17.21
C GLN A 243 -4.62 -41.86 -16.33
N VAL A 244 -4.74 -42.11 -15.03
CA VAL A 244 -3.61 -42.14 -14.10
C VAL A 244 -2.85 -43.43 -14.35
N LYS A 245 -1.61 -43.33 -14.86
CA LYS A 245 -0.71 -44.47 -15.12
C LYS A 245 -0.04 -44.98 -13.85
N GLY A 246 0.17 -44.11 -12.86
CA GLY A 246 0.87 -44.42 -11.61
C GLY A 246 1.14 -43.15 -10.79
N PHE A 247 2.16 -43.21 -9.94
CA PHE A 247 2.65 -42.09 -9.15
C PHE A 247 4.16 -41.91 -9.38
N THR A 248 4.65 -40.67 -9.29
CA THR A 248 6.06 -40.34 -9.53
C THR A 248 6.99 -40.95 -8.46
N PRO A 249 8.08 -41.63 -8.87
CA PRO A 249 9.20 -41.90 -7.96
C PRO A 249 9.85 -40.60 -7.48
N VAL A 250 10.57 -40.70 -6.36
CA VAL A 250 11.42 -39.65 -5.80
C VAL A 250 12.42 -39.15 -6.87
N THR A 251 12.62 -37.84 -7.00
CA THR A 251 13.61 -37.29 -7.93
C THR A 251 15.04 -37.47 -7.43
N VAL A 252 16.03 -37.35 -8.32
CA VAL A 252 17.44 -37.25 -7.93
C VAL A 252 17.71 -36.04 -7.02
N TYR A 253 16.91 -34.98 -7.12
CA TYR A 253 16.99 -33.82 -6.23
C TYR A 253 16.51 -34.17 -4.82
N GLU A 254 15.29 -34.71 -4.69
CA GLU A 254 14.71 -35.11 -3.40
C GLU A 254 15.54 -36.16 -2.66
N LYS A 255 16.15 -37.09 -3.40
CA LYS A 255 17.11 -38.08 -2.87
C LYS A 255 18.19 -37.43 -1.97
N ASN A 256 18.63 -36.21 -2.30
CA ASN A 256 19.71 -35.52 -1.61
C ASN A 256 19.22 -34.55 -0.52
N ILE A 257 17.91 -34.48 -0.25
CA ILE A 257 17.35 -33.66 0.84
C ILE A 257 17.68 -34.31 2.20
N VAL A 258 18.25 -33.49 3.07
CA VAL A 258 18.62 -33.83 4.45
C VAL A 258 18.03 -32.83 5.45
N ASP A 259 17.94 -33.24 6.71
CA ASP A 259 17.91 -32.32 7.86
C ASP A 259 19.20 -31.47 7.88
N VAL A 260 19.09 -30.14 7.99
CA VAL A 260 20.27 -29.24 8.05
C VAL A 260 21.17 -29.49 9.26
N VAL A 261 20.62 -29.96 10.37
CA VAL A 261 21.34 -30.16 11.63
C VAL A 261 22.05 -31.51 11.66
N THR A 262 21.31 -32.61 11.46
CA THR A 262 21.89 -33.96 11.55
C THR A 262 22.50 -34.47 10.25
N LYS A 263 22.22 -33.83 9.11
CA LYS A 263 22.56 -34.31 7.75
C LYS A 263 21.95 -35.67 7.40
N GLN A 264 20.89 -36.08 8.08
CA GLN A 264 20.18 -37.33 7.79
C GLN A 264 19.31 -37.19 6.53
N TYR A 265 19.49 -38.08 5.55
CA TYR A 265 18.65 -38.16 4.34
C TYR A 265 17.20 -38.52 4.67
N LEU A 266 16.27 -37.64 4.28
CA LEU A 266 14.84 -37.80 4.58
C LEU A 266 14.14 -38.81 3.66
N PHE A 267 14.63 -38.95 2.42
CA PHE A 267 13.99 -39.78 1.38
C PHE A 267 14.53 -41.21 1.26
N SER A 268 15.60 -41.57 1.99
CA SER A 268 16.25 -42.89 1.88
C SER A 268 15.27 -44.06 2.04
N ASN A 269 14.39 -43.97 3.02
CA ASN A 269 13.35 -44.94 3.34
C ASN A 269 11.97 -44.59 2.72
N LEU A 270 11.89 -43.61 1.82
CA LEU A 270 10.67 -43.24 1.07
C LEU A 270 10.75 -43.59 -0.42
N THR A 271 11.81 -44.23 -0.88
CA THR A 271 11.98 -44.62 -2.30
C THR A 271 10.89 -45.56 -2.84
N SER A 272 10.16 -46.28 -1.98
CA SER A 272 8.99 -47.09 -2.36
C SER A 272 7.64 -46.37 -2.28
N LEU A 273 7.59 -45.11 -1.82
CA LEU A 273 6.36 -44.36 -1.53
C LEU A 273 5.34 -44.39 -2.69
N TYR A 274 5.83 -44.25 -3.93
CA TYR A 274 5.03 -44.28 -5.15
C TYR A 274 4.39 -45.65 -5.48
N LYS A 275 5.01 -46.74 -5.03
CA LYS A 275 4.46 -48.10 -5.10
C LYS A 275 3.49 -48.39 -3.95
N ASP A 276 3.76 -47.84 -2.77
CA ASP A 276 2.99 -48.09 -1.55
C ASP A 276 1.63 -47.37 -1.54
N LEU A 277 1.51 -46.19 -2.16
CA LEU A 277 0.24 -45.44 -2.28
C LEU A 277 -0.77 -46.08 -3.27
N ASN A 278 -0.72 -47.40 -3.45
CA ASN A 278 -1.37 -48.15 -4.53
C ASN A 278 -2.90 -48.04 -4.54
N CYS A 279 -3.43 -46.99 -5.17
CA CYS A 279 -4.85 -46.64 -5.13
C CYS A 279 -5.82 -47.65 -5.76
N ASN A 280 -5.35 -48.49 -6.68
CA ASN A 280 -6.20 -49.39 -7.46
C ASN A 280 -5.53 -50.75 -7.79
N GLY A 281 -4.61 -51.22 -6.95
CA GLY A 281 -3.94 -52.52 -7.13
C GLY A 281 -3.10 -52.60 -8.42
N GLY A 282 -2.47 -51.50 -8.83
CA GLY A 282 -1.68 -51.39 -10.07
C GLY A 282 -2.50 -51.31 -11.36
N LYS A 283 -3.83 -51.23 -11.28
CA LYS A 283 -4.70 -51.02 -12.44
C LYS A 283 -4.87 -49.53 -12.72
N PRO A 284 -4.85 -49.08 -13.98
CA PRO A 284 -5.16 -47.69 -14.31
C PRO A 284 -6.57 -47.30 -13.86
N PHE A 285 -6.74 -46.02 -13.55
CA PHE A 285 -8.01 -45.41 -13.14
C PHE A 285 -8.05 -43.96 -13.63
N LEU A 286 -9.22 -43.32 -13.62
CA LEU A 286 -9.39 -41.98 -14.19
C LEU A 286 -9.06 -40.87 -13.18
N VAL A 287 -8.57 -39.72 -13.64
CA VAL A 287 -8.24 -38.56 -12.77
C VAL A 287 -9.42 -38.16 -11.87
N LYS A 288 -10.65 -38.16 -12.41
CA LYS A 288 -11.88 -37.88 -11.64
C LYS A 288 -12.16 -38.84 -10.48
N GLU A 289 -11.54 -40.02 -10.45
CA GLU A 289 -11.67 -41.00 -9.36
C GLU A 289 -10.68 -40.72 -8.22
N LEU A 290 -9.64 -39.90 -8.48
CA LEU A 290 -8.56 -39.57 -7.55
C LEU A 290 -8.93 -38.41 -6.60
N THR A 291 -10.09 -38.52 -5.95
CA THR A 291 -10.55 -37.57 -4.92
C THR A 291 -9.67 -37.59 -3.66
N ASP A 292 -9.77 -36.57 -2.80
CA ASP A 292 -9.02 -36.58 -1.53
C ASP A 292 -9.47 -37.70 -0.59
N THR A 293 -10.74 -38.12 -0.65
CA THR A 293 -11.22 -39.35 -0.01
C THR A 293 -10.49 -40.58 -0.56
N LYS A 294 -10.32 -40.67 -1.89
CA LYS A 294 -9.56 -41.76 -2.51
C LYS A 294 -8.10 -41.72 -2.06
N TYR A 295 -7.41 -40.58 -2.14
CA TYR A 295 -6.05 -40.42 -1.60
C TYR A 295 -5.95 -40.87 -0.14
N THR A 296 -6.92 -40.50 0.70
CA THR A 296 -6.98 -40.90 2.12
C THR A 296 -7.12 -42.41 2.28
N GLU A 297 -7.98 -43.07 1.49
CA GLU A 297 -8.06 -44.54 1.48
C GLU A 297 -6.74 -45.19 1.06
N CYS A 298 -6.07 -44.68 0.01
CA CYS A 298 -4.80 -45.22 -0.47
C CYS A 298 -3.71 -45.05 0.60
N TYR A 299 -3.62 -43.84 1.16
CA TYR A 299 -2.67 -43.47 2.19
C TYR A 299 -2.82 -44.35 3.43
N ASN A 300 -4.06 -44.59 3.88
CA ASN A 300 -4.32 -45.42 5.04
C ASN A 300 -3.91 -46.90 4.84
N LYS A 301 -3.94 -47.41 3.60
CA LYS A 301 -3.55 -48.77 3.21
C LYS A 301 -2.04 -48.97 3.00
N MET A 302 -1.24 -47.89 2.97
CA MET A 302 0.22 -47.96 2.86
C MET A 302 0.87 -48.73 4.02
N ASN A 303 2.10 -49.20 3.81
CA ASN A 303 2.95 -49.73 4.88
C ASN A 303 2.99 -48.74 6.08
N PRO A 304 2.71 -49.18 7.32
CA PRO A 304 2.70 -48.32 8.50
C PRO A 304 4.00 -47.51 8.72
N GLU A 305 5.16 -48.07 8.37
CA GLU A 305 6.45 -47.39 8.52
C GLU A 305 6.61 -46.26 7.50
N ILE A 306 6.35 -46.54 6.22
CA ILE A 306 6.38 -45.55 5.13
C ILE A 306 5.35 -44.44 5.38
N LYS A 307 4.15 -44.81 5.87
CA LYS A 307 3.09 -43.87 6.25
C LYS A 307 3.50 -42.96 7.41
N LYS A 308 4.14 -43.52 8.45
CA LYS A 308 4.68 -42.75 9.57
C LYS A 308 5.78 -41.79 9.09
N LEU A 309 6.69 -42.27 8.24
CA LEU A 309 7.79 -41.46 7.72
C LEU A 309 7.31 -40.33 6.78
N SER A 310 6.37 -40.61 5.87
CA SER A 310 5.70 -39.59 5.04
C SER A 310 4.99 -38.52 5.87
N SER A 311 4.39 -38.89 7.00
CA SER A 311 3.82 -37.93 7.95
C SER A 311 4.89 -37.11 8.67
N SER A 312 5.99 -37.73 9.11
CA SER A 312 7.10 -37.10 9.82
C SER A 312 7.88 -36.14 8.92
N VAL A 313 8.24 -36.53 7.70
CA VAL A 313 8.91 -35.64 6.73
C VAL A 313 8.05 -34.41 6.40
N ALA A 314 6.72 -34.58 6.32
CA ALA A 314 5.81 -33.45 6.13
C ALA A 314 5.75 -32.52 7.35
N MET A 315 5.53 -33.07 8.56
CA MET A 315 5.26 -32.31 9.79
C MET A 315 6.52 -31.75 10.47
N ASP A 316 7.58 -32.55 10.58
CA ASP A 316 8.75 -32.22 11.39
C ASP A 316 9.79 -31.38 10.62
N TYR A 317 9.64 -31.32 9.28
CA TYR A 317 10.58 -30.70 8.35
C TYR A 317 9.89 -29.77 7.35
N TYR A 318 9.06 -30.27 6.40
CA TYR A 318 8.59 -29.44 5.29
C TYR A 318 7.74 -28.21 5.69
N ILE A 319 7.09 -28.24 6.86
CA ILE A 319 6.34 -27.10 7.45
C ILE A 319 7.04 -26.47 8.66
N ARG A 320 8.38 -26.53 8.70
CA ARG A 320 9.19 -25.92 9.74
C ARG A 320 10.33 -25.12 9.12
N GLU A 321 10.46 -23.86 9.51
CA GLU A 321 11.48 -22.96 8.96
C GLU A 321 12.91 -23.50 9.22
N ASN A 322 13.82 -23.27 8.26
CA ASN A 322 15.24 -23.60 8.36
C ASN A 322 15.54 -25.06 8.73
N SER A 323 14.70 -26.01 8.30
CA SER A 323 14.77 -27.42 8.73
C SER A 323 15.49 -28.36 7.76
N ILE A 324 15.51 -28.04 6.46
CA ILE A 324 16.04 -28.92 5.41
C ILE A 324 17.03 -28.23 4.46
N GLY A 325 17.86 -29.05 3.81
CA GLY A 325 18.79 -28.61 2.78
C GLY A 325 19.20 -29.75 1.84
N ILE A 326 19.92 -29.43 0.77
CA ILE A 326 20.57 -30.44 -0.08
C ILE A 326 21.97 -30.71 0.46
N LEU A 327 22.29 -31.98 0.74
CA LEU A 327 23.65 -32.42 1.07
C LEU A 327 24.45 -32.61 -0.23
N THR A 328 25.51 -31.83 -0.40
CA THR A 328 26.34 -31.81 -1.61
C THR A 328 27.50 -32.81 -1.54
N LYS A 329 28.10 -33.15 -2.70
CA LYS A 329 29.22 -34.11 -2.84
C LYS A 329 30.45 -33.79 -1.96
N ASP A 330 30.69 -32.53 -1.63
CA ASP A 330 31.77 -32.07 -0.74
C ASP A 330 31.38 -32.08 0.76
N GLY A 331 30.16 -32.50 1.09
CA GLY A 331 29.65 -32.59 2.47
C GLY A 331 29.07 -31.29 3.03
N THR A 332 28.99 -30.21 2.24
CA THR A 332 28.24 -29.01 2.65
C THR A 332 26.73 -29.21 2.52
N VAL A 333 25.93 -28.41 3.23
CA VAL A 333 24.46 -28.42 3.09
C VAL A 333 24.03 -27.06 2.58
N VAL A 334 23.31 -27.05 1.47
CA VAL A 334 22.67 -25.84 0.92
C VAL A 334 21.24 -25.79 1.45
N PRO A 335 20.89 -24.89 2.38
CA PRO A 335 19.57 -24.88 3.01
C PRO A 335 18.47 -24.52 2.01
N LEU A 336 17.28 -25.12 2.14
CA LEU A 336 16.14 -24.89 1.27
C LEU A 336 15.04 -24.12 1.99
N GLN A 337 14.33 -23.27 1.23
CA GLN A 337 13.27 -22.43 1.77
C GLN A 337 12.12 -23.29 2.32
N THR A 338 11.84 -23.09 3.60
CA THR A 338 10.74 -23.68 4.37
C THR A 338 10.13 -22.61 5.28
N PHE A 339 8.95 -22.86 5.83
CA PHE A 339 8.19 -21.89 6.64
C PHE A 339 7.48 -22.60 7.81
N ASP A 340 7.33 -21.93 8.94
CA ASP A 340 6.60 -22.51 10.09
C ASP A 340 5.10 -22.66 9.81
N ASP A 341 4.58 -23.88 10.03
CA ASP A 341 3.20 -24.33 9.81
C ASP A 341 2.63 -24.10 8.39
N GLN A 342 3.49 -23.74 7.42
CA GLN A 342 3.10 -23.37 6.06
C GLN A 342 3.94 -24.09 5.00
N TYR A 343 3.32 -24.36 3.86
CA TYR A 343 3.98 -24.89 2.67
C TYR A 343 3.44 -24.16 1.44
N ALA A 344 4.25 -23.28 0.86
CA ALA A 344 3.97 -22.65 -0.43
C ALA A 344 4.30 -23.66 -1.54
N GLU A 345 3.28 -24.15 -2.24
CA GLU A 345 3.44 -25.13 -3.34
C GLU A 345 4.23 -24.54 -4.51
N GLY A 346 5.09 -25.35 -5.12
CA GLY A 346 6.10 -24.93 -6.10
C GLY A 346 7.28 -24.14 -5.51
N SER A 347 7.07 -23.38 -4.44
CA SER A 347 8.08 -22.44 -3.93
C SER A 347 8.91 -22.98 -2.78
N SER A 348 8.28 -23.66 -1.81
CA SER A 348 8.99 -24.32 -0.72
C SER A 348 9.78 -25.50 -1.28
N VAL A 349 10.96 -25.78 -0.74
CA VAL A 349 11.82 -26.93 -1.12
C VAL A 349 12.43 -26.84 -2.54
N ALA A 350 11.86 -26.09 -3.47
CA ALA A 350 12.45 -25.82 -4.79
C ALA A 350 13.38 -24.60 -4.84
N HIS A 351 13.52 -23.85 -3.73
CA HIS A 351 14.34 -22.65 -3.62
C HIS A 351 15.34 -22.73 -2.48
N VAL A 352 16.45 -22.00 -2.57
CA VAL A 352 17.43 -21.84 -1.49
C VAL A 352 16.86 -20.90 -0.42
N GLN A 353 17.16 -21.19 0.85
CA GLN A 353 16.72 -20.39 2.00
C GLN A 353 17.22 -18.94 1.92
N PHE A 354 16.33 -18.00 2.21
CA PHE A 354 16.68 -16.58 2.28
C PHE A 354 17.33 -16.22 3.65
N PRO A 355 18.46 -15.48 3.72
CA PRO A 355 19.19 -15.20 4.97
C PRO A 355 18.44 -14.38 6.04
N ASP A 356 17.66 -13.37 5.65
CA ASP A 356 16.77 -12.61 6.54
C ASP A 356 15.47 -12.19 5.83
N HIS A 357 14.53 -13.14 5.78
CA HIS A 357 13.20 -12.93 5.20
C HIS A 357 12.42 -11.80 5.91
N SER A 358 12.69 -11.58 7.21
CA SER A 358 11.98 -10.58 8.02
C SER A 358 12.36 -9.15 7.64
N SER A 359 13.66 -8.90 7.40
CA SER A 359 14.17 -7.57 7.04
C SER A 359 13.77 -7.13 5.64
N LEU A 360 13.75 -8.03 4.64
CA LEU A 360 13.25 -7.65 3.31
C LEU A 360 11.73 -7.43 3.31
N ALA A 361 10.95 -8.23 4.04
CA ALA A 361 9.51 -8.00 4.18
C ALA A 361 9.21 -6.64 4.84
N LEU A 362 10.06 -6.20 5.77
CA LEU A 362 10.00 -4.85 6.36
C LEU A 362 10.42 -3.75 5.38
N LEU A 363 11.46 -3.95 4.57
CA LEU A 363 11.93 -2.97 3.60
C LEU A 363 10.97 -2.81 2.41
N ALA A 364 10.42 -3.91 1.88
CA ALA A 364 9.46 -3.89 0.77
C ALA A 364 8.11 -3.23 1.15
N ARG A 365 7.78 -3.16 2.45
CA ARG A 365 6.63 -2.38 2.96
C ARG A 365 6.89 -0.87 3.05
N ASN A 366 8.14 -0.43 2.92
CA ASN A 366 8.57 0.96 3.11
C ASN A 366 9.06 1.64 1.81
N SER A 367 9.30 0.88 0.73
CA SER A 367 9.80 1.40 -0.55
C SER A 367 8.68 1.58 -1.59
N THR A 368 8.93 2.43 -2.59
CA THR A 368 8.02 2.64 -3.74
C THR A 368 8.47 1.93 -5.02
N SER A 369 9.68 1.36 -5.03
CA SER A 369 10.21 0.50 -6.09
C SER A 369 11.25 -0.46 -5.49
N THR A 370 11.54 -1.58 -6.16
CA THR A 370 12.60 -2.52 -5.76
C THR A 370 14.00 -2.09 -6.20
N SER A 371 14.11 -1.35 -7.31
CA SER A 371 15.40 -0.86 -7.84
C SER A 371 16.02 0.26 -7.00
N ASP A 372 15.21 1.01 -6.22
CA ASP A 372 15.71 2.02 -5.28
C ASP A 372 16.14 1.44 -3.93
N MET A 373 15.87 0.15 -3.67
CA MET A 373 16.19 -0.51 -2.39
C MET A 373 17.65 -0.96 -2.31
N PHE A 374 18.19 -1.47 -3.43
CA PHE A 374 19.51 -2.09 -3.48
C PHE A 374 20.46 -1.26 -4.35
N ASN A 375 21.60 -0.88 -3.77
CA ASN A 375 22.69 -0.18 -4.45
C ASN A 375 24.04 -0.80 -4.04
N GLU A 376 25.12 -0.37 -4.70
CA GLU A 376 26.46 -0.94 -4.51
C GLU A 376 26.98 -0.88 -3.06
N ASN A 377 26.37 -0.09 -2.15
CA ASN A 377 26.81 0.06 -0.76
C ASN A 377 25.99 -0.72 0.27
N ASN A 378 24.82 -1.28 -0.08
CA ASN A 378 23.92 -1.94 0.89
C ASN A 378 23.42 -3.32 0.44
N ILE A 379 23.64 -3.72 -0.81
CA ILE A 379 23.16 -5.01 -1.34
C ILE A 379 23.75 -6.22 -0.59
N GLU A 380 25.01 -6.12 -0.14
CA GLU A 380 25.70 -7.16 0.64
C GLU A 380 25.15 -7.31 2.08
N ASP A 381 24.37 -6.35 2.60
CA ASP A 381 23.71 -6.46 3.91
C ASP A 381 22.49 -7.39 3.89
N TYR A 382 21.99 -7.74 2.69
CA TYR A 382 20.69 -8.39 2.49
C TYR A 382 20.73 -9.66 1.63
N LEU A 383 21.75 -9.82 0.79
CA LEU A 383 21.83 -10.89 -0.21
C LEU A 383 23.22 -11.52 -0.25
N ASP A 384 23.27 -12.82 -0.51
CA ASP A 384 24.49 -13.59 -0.72
C ASP A 384 24.55 -14.17 -2.14
N SER A 385 25.61 -14.94 -2.42
CA SER A 385 25.89 -15.50 -3.75
C SER A 385 24.81 -16.47 -4.27
N GLU A 386 23.94 -16.99 -3.42
CA GLU A 386 22.88 -17.92 -3.80
C GLU A 386 21.58 -17.22 -4.21
N PHE A 387 21.57 -15.87 -4.23
CA PHE A 387 20.44 -15.01 -4.63
C PHE A 387 19.67 -15.51 -5.86
N LEU A 388 20.36 -16.05 -6.85
CA LEU A 388 19.77 -16.54 -8.10
C LEU A 388 18.64 -17.56 -7.88
N MET A 389 18.68 -18.41 -6.84
CA MET A 389 17.66 -19.43 -6.56
C MET A 389 16.84 -19.13 -5.28
N TYR A 390 16.74 -17.86 -4.88
CA TYR A 390 15.81 -17.45 -3.84
C TYR A 390 14.35 -17.44 -4.34
N TYR A 391 13.41 -17.63 -3.42
CA TYR A 391 11.96 -17.58 -3.68
C TYR A 391 11.46 -16.20 -4.15
N ALA A 392 12.11 -15.10 -3.74
CA ALA A 392 11.69 -13.75 -4.08
C ALA A 392 12.52 -13.17 -5.23
N ALA A 393 11.88 -12.92 -6.38
CA ALA A 393 12.52 -12.21 -7.49
C ALA A 393 12.75 -10.73 -7.14
N LEU A 394 14.02 -10.33 -6.97
CA LEU A 394 14.41 -8.94 -6.71
C LEU A 394 14.99 -8.30 -7.97
N ASN A 395 14.61 -7.05 -8.24
CA ASN A 395 15.04 -6.31 -9.42
C ASN A 395 16.44 -5.70 -9.19
N ILE A 396 17.49 -6.42 -9.58
CA ILE A 396 18.89 -6.07 -9.31
C ILE A 396 19.71 -6.27 -10.59
N SER A 397 20.39 -5.22 -11.05
CA SER A 397 21.19 -5.33 -12.27
C SER A 397 22.37 -6.29 -12.11
N LYS A 398 22.65 -7.06 -13.16
CA LYS A 398 23.78 -8.00 -13.27
C LYS A 398 25.11 -7.31 -13.05
N GLU A 399 25.25 -6.06 -13.49
CA GLU A 399 26.45 -5.24 -13.24
C GLU A 399 26.60 -4.91 -11.74
N THR A 400 25.52 -4.46 -11.08
CA THR A 400 25.51 -4.19 -9.63
C THR A 400 25.85 -5.45 -8.84
N TYR A 401 25.22 -6.58 -9.17
CA TYR A 401 25.46 -7.88 -8.54
C TYR A 401 26.92 -8.31 -8.69
N LEU A 402 27.46 -8.33 -9.93
CA LEU A 402 28.84 -8.74 -10.20
C LEU A 402 29.92 -7.79 -9.63
N LYS A 403 29.57 -6.54 -9.31
CA LYS A 403 30.49 -5.61 -8.61
C LYS A 403 30.52 -5.78 -7.09
N THR A 404 29.50 -6.44 -6.52
CA THR A 404 29.28 -6.55 -5.07
C THR A 404 29.22 -8.02 -4.64
N VAL A 405 28.03 -8.56 -4.40
CA VAL A 405 27.75 -9.94 -3.96
C VAL A 405 28.44 -10.98 -4.85
N GLY A 406 28.37 -10.79 -6.17
CA GLY A 406 28.98 -11.68 -7.17
C GLY A 406 30.47 -11.43 -7.45
N LYS A 407 31.10 -10.40 -6.85
CA LYS A 407 32.47 -9.94 -7.18
C LYS A 407 33.55 -11.00 -7.04
N ASN A 408 33.39 -11.89 -6.06
CA ASN A 408 34.32 -12.98 -5.77
C ASN A 408 33.77 -14.35 -6.21
N ASN A 409 32.62 -14.38 -6.90
CA ASN A 409 32.00 -15.63 -7.34
C ASN A 409 32.66 -16.13 -8.64
N PRO A 410 33.34 -17.30 -8.65
CA PRO A 410 33.97 -17.83 -9.86
C PRO A 410 32.98 -18.21 -10.97
N HIS A 411 31.69 -18.39 -10.63
CA HIS A 411 30.62 -18.75 -11.58
C HIS A 411 29.74 -17.53 -11.96
N GLY A 412 30.20 -16.31 -11.65
CA GLY A 412 29.53 -15.06 -12.00
C GLY A 412 28.18 -14.88 -11.29
N VAL A 413 27.09 -15.16 -12.00
CA VAL A 413 25.71 -15.01 -11.48
C VAL A 413 25.15 -16.26 -10.81
N ILE A 414 25.70 -17.45 -11.08
CA ILE A 414 25.24 -18.70 -10.47
C ILE A 414 25.93 -18.90 -9.13
N GLY A 415 25.20 -19.09 -8.04
CA GLY A 415 25.78 -19.26 -6.70
C GLY A 415 26.63 -20.54 -6.58
N PRO A 416 27.77 -20.51 -5.85
CA PRO A 416 28.57 -21.70 -5.57
C PRO A 416 27.77 -22.85 -4.92
N GLY A 417 26.79 -22.55 -4.07
CA GLY A 417 25.88 -23.56 -3.51
C GLY A 417 25.03 -24.22 -4.61
N ILE A 418 24.42 -23.42 -5.49
CA ILE A 418 23.65 -23.91 -6.65
C ILE A 418 24.51 -24.79 -7.57
N VAL A 419 25.77 -24.41 -7.84
CA VAL A 419 26.71 -25.25 -8.62
C VAL A 419 27.00 -26.57 -7.92
N LYS A 420 27.22 -26.56 -6.60
CA LYS A 420 27.38 -27.79 -5.81
C LYS A 420 26.14 -28.68 -5.80
N VAL A 421 24.94 -28.12 -5.80
CA VAL A 421 23.69 -28.89 -5.93
C VAL A 421 23.65 -29.57 -7.30
N LEU A 422 23.77 -28.82 -8.41
CA LEU A 422 23.69 -29.37 -9.76
C LEU A 422 24.78 -30.41 -10.05
N THR A 423 26.01 -30.21 -9.58
CA THR A 423 27.09 -31.21 -9.68
C THR A 423 26.86 -32.44 -8.80
N THR A 424 26.11 -32.29 -7.70
CA THR A 424 25.66 -33.41 -6.87
C THR A 424 24.58 -34.25 -7.58
N LEU A 425 23.66 -33.62 -8.32
CA LEU A 425 22.68 -34.33 -9.16
C LEU A 425 23.32 -35.10 -10.31
N GLY A 426 24.41 -34.55 -10.88
CA GLY A 426 25.22 -35.24 -11.89
C GLY A 426 25.76 -34.37 -13.04
N TYR A 427 25.54 -33.06 -13.03
CA TYR A 427 26.23 -32.15 -13.95
C TYR A 427 27.74 -32.13 -13.68
N THR A 428 28.54 -31.77 -14.68
CA THR A 428 30.00 -31.58 -14.52
C THR A 428 30.32 -30.10 -14.58
N GLU A 429 31.02 -29.58 -13.57
CA GLU A 429 31.52 -28.20 -13.54
C GLU A 429 32.59 -27.98 -14.63
N LYS A 430 32.68 -26.76 -15.15
CA LYS A 430 33.58 -26.43 -16.27
C LYS A 430 35.03 -26.84 -15.99
N GLY A 431 35.64 -27.55 -16.93
CA GLY A 431 37.03 -28.02 -16.81
C GLY A 431 37.25 -29.19 -15.85
N GLN A 432 36.22 -29.70 -15.15
CA GLN A 432 36.33 -30.94 -14.38
C GLN A 432 36.16 -32.17 -15.28
N GLN A 433 36.65 -33.33 -14.81
CA GLN A 433 36.44 -34.60 -15.51
C GLN A 433 35.02 -35.12 -15.30
N LYS A 434 34.47 -35.76 -16.34
CA LYS A 434 33.17 -36.43 -16.27
C LYS A 434 33.20 -37.56 -15.25
N ASP A 435 32.12 -37.73 -14.49
CA ASP A 435 31.92 -38.87 -13.59
C ASP A 435 31.79 -40.19 -14.39
N ASP A 436 32.66 -41.17 -14.09
CA ASP A 436 32.67 -42.49 -14.74
C ASP A 436 31.50 -43.39 -14.30
N LYS A 437 30.69 -42.97 -13.33
CA LYS A 437 29.52 -43.73 -12.85
C LYS A 437 28.52 -44.03 -13.97
N VAL A 438 28.25 -45.32 -14.17
CA VAL A 438 27.24 -45.81 -15.12
C VAL A 438 25.88 -45.86 -14.44
N TYR A 439 24.88 -45.25 -15.07
CA TYR A 439 23.48 -45.26 -14.65
C TYR A 439 22.68 -46.22 -15.53
N TYR A 440 21.69 -46.87 -14.93
CA TYR A 440 20.94 -47.97 -15.55
C TYR A 440 19.50 -47.51 -15.84
N VAL A 441 19.11 -47.50 -17.11
CA VAL A 441 17.77 -47.09 -17.55
C VAL A 441 16.74 -48.11 -17.10
N ASP A 442 15.68 -47.68 -16.40
CA ASP A 442 14.60 -48.55 -15.94
C ASP A 442 13.29 -48.29 -16.72
N ASN A 443 13.01 -49.17 -17.68
CA ASN A 443 11.82 -49.09 -18.54
C ASN A 443 10.54 -49.66 -17.87
N SER A 444 10.54 -49.97 -16.57
CA SER A 444 9.32 -50.43 -15.87
C SER A 444 8.35 -49.28 -15.54
N ILE A 445 8.80 -48.03 -15.68
CA ILE A 445 8.03 -46.82 -15.43
C ILE A 445 7.93 -46.02 -16.73
N ASP A 446 6.74 -46.05 -17.34
CA ASP A 446 6.41 -45.23 -18.51
C ASP A 446 6.04 -43.81 -18.06
N TYR A 447 7.03 -42.89 -18.06
CA TYR A 447 6.79 -41.49 -17.72
C TYR A 447 6.11 -40.75 -18.88
N PRO A 448 4.87 -40.24 -18.71
CA PRO A 448 4.10 -39.65 -19.79
C PRO A 448 4.68 -38.31 -20.24
N GLU A 449 4.41 -37.96 -21.50
CA GLU A 449 4.75 -36.65 -22.07
C GLU A 449 3.99 -35.55 -21.32
N GLN A 450 4.70 -34.47 -20.99
CA GLN A 450 4.12 -33.31 -20.33
C GLN A 450 3.68 -32.30 -21.39
N THR A 451 2.42 -31.89 -21.32
CA THR A 451 1.73 -31.05 -22.32
C THR A 451 0.94 -29.91 -21.65
N LYS A 452 1.49 -29.43 -20.53
CA LYS A 452 0.96 -28.37 -19.68
C LYS A 452 0.87 -27.05 -20.46
N PHE A 453 1.85 -26.73 -21.31
CA PHE A 453 1.79 -25.52 -22.13
C PHE A 453 0.70 -25.57 -23.22
N GLU A 454 0.56 -26.69 -23.94
CA GLU A 454 -0.51 -26.86 -24.94
C GLU A 454 -1.91 -26.76 -24.32
N TYR A 455 -2.08 -27.30 -23.10
CA TYR A 455 -3.32 -27.20 -22.35
C TYR A 455 -3.65 -25.74 -21.99
N LEU A 456 -2.70 -25.02 -21.37
CA LEU A 456 -2.86 -23.60 -21.03
C LEU A 456 -3.16 -22.75 -22.27
N PHE A 457 -2.47 -23.02 -23.38
CA PHE A 457 -2.75 -22.36 -24.64
C PHE A 457 -4.19 -22.58 -25.11
N LYS A 458 -4.66 -23.83 -25.06
CA LYS A 458 -6.01 -24.19 -25.53
C LYS A 458 -7.11 -23.60 -24.65
N VAL A 459 -6.91 -23.50 -23.33
CA VAL A 459 -7.80 -22.77 -22.42
C VAL A 459 -8.00 -21.33 -22.92
N TYR A 460 -6.90 -20.61 -23.20
CA TYR A 460 -6.96 -19.23 -23.69
C TYR A 460 -7.67 -19.12 -25.06
N GLU A 461 -7.37 -20.01 -26.01
CA GLU A 461 -8.05 -20.04 -27.32
C GLU A 461 -9.57 -20.16 -27.18
N LEU A 462 -10.03 -21.04 -26.29
CA LEU A 462 -11.45 -21.31 -26.06
C LEU A 462 -12.15 -20.15 -25.35
N ILE A 463 -11.49 -19.51 -24.38
CA ILE A 463 -11.97 -18.28 -23.74
C ILE A 463 -12.15 -17.19 -24.81
N MET A 464 -11.13 -16.91 -25.61
CA MET A 464 -11.17 -15.83 -26.61
C MET A 464 -12.22 -16.08 -27.71
N LYS A 465 -12.40 -17.34 -28.13
CA LYS A 465 -13.47 -17.73 -29.07
C LYS A 465 -14.86 -17.42 -28.49
N SER A 466 -15.10 -17.74 -27.22
CA SER A 466 -16.39 -17.47 -26.55
C SER A 466 -16.72 -15.97 -26.43
N SER A 467 -15.72 -15.10 -26.33
CA SER A 467 -15.92 -13.64 -26.36
C SER A 467 -16.13 -13.06 -27.76
N GLY A 468 -15.56 -13.68 -28.80
CA GLY A 468 -15.58 -13.17 -30.18
C GLY A 468 -16.92 -13.26 -30.90
N GLU A 469 -17.77 -14.24 -30.56
CA GLU A 469 -19.06 -14.47 -31.23
C GLU A 469 -20.12 -13.38 -30.95
N SER A 470 -19.79 -12.36 -30.14
CA SER A 470 -20.68 -11.23 -29.85
C SER A 470 -20.61 -10.07 -30.87
N ASN A 471 -19.61 -10.02 -31.77
CA ASN A 471 -19.28 -8.81 -32.55
C ASN A 471 -19.05 -9.03 -34.07
N SER A 472 -19.79 -9.94 -34.74
CA SER A 472 -19.66 -10.13 -36.19
C SER A 472 -20.98 -10.02 -36.98
N SER A 473 -21.45 -8.80 -37.26
CA SER A 473 -22.60 -8.59 -38.17
C SER A 473 -22.69 -7.25 -38.91
N THR A 474 -21.62 -6.45 -39.04
CA THR A 474 -21.67 -5.18 -39.82
C THR A 474 -20.39 -4.81 -40.58
N SER A 475 -20.24 -5.29 -41.83
CA SER A 475 -19.74 -4.46 -42.93
C SER A 475 -19.84 -5.19 -44.28
N ASP A 476 -20.88 -4.91 -45.07
CA ASP A 476 -20.71 -4.70 -46.51
C ASP A 476 -21.93 -4.05 -47.19
N ALA A 477 -21.72 -3.48 -48.38
CA ALA A 477 -22.72 -2.95 -49.31
C ALA A 477 -23.53 -1.69 -48.90
N LYS A 478 -22.88 -0.51 -48.93
CA LYS A 478 -23.56 0.75 -49.31
C LYS A 478 -23.57 0.91 -50.84
N SER A 479 -24.64 0.48 -51.54
CA SER A 479 -25.07 1.08 -52.82
C SER A 479 -26.40 0.50 -53.34
N ASN A 480 -27.53 1.13 -52.97
CA ASN A 480 -28.66 1.42 -53.86
C ASN A 480 -29.80 2.07 -53.05
N ILE A 481 -29.92 3.38 -53.19
CA ILE A 481 -30.80 4.26 -52.38
C ILE A 481 -32.05 4.64 -53.19
N ASN A 482 -33.17 4.92 -52.50
CA ASN A 482 -34.43 5.57 -52.98
C ASN A 482 -35.66 4.75 -53.46
N LYS A 483 -35.84 3.46 -53.11
CA LYS A 483 -37.20 2.85 -53.10
C LYS A 483 -37.61 2.11 -51.82
N THR A 484 -36.70 1.88 -50.88
CA THR A 484 -36.94 1.11 -49.65
C THR A 484 -37.43 1.94 -48.46
N PHE A 485 -37.63 3.25 -48.63
CA PHE A 485 -37.78 4.20 -47.51
C PHE A 485 -39.15 4.18 -46.80
N ASN A 486 -40.19 3.59 -47.42
CA ASN A 486 -41.53 3.50 -46.80
C ASN A 486 -41.85 2.12 -46.20
N ILE A 487 -41.02 1.10 -46.43
CA ILE A 487 -41.18 -0.25 -45.84
C ILE A 487 -40.30 -0.38 -44.59
N LEU A 488 -39.10 0.20 -44.62
CA LEU A 488 -38.16 0.17 -43.50
C LEU A 488 -38.73 0.85 -42.24
N THR A 489 -39.51 1.93 -42.40
CA THR A 489 -40.16 2.64 -41.28
C THR A 489 -41.18 1.76 -40.54
N LEU A 490 -41.89 0.87 -41.26
CA LEU A 490 -42.84 -0.07 -40.65
C LEU A 490 -42.10 -1.17 -39.87
N ILE A 491 -40.99 -1.66 -40.43
CA ILE A 491 -40.15 -2.70 -39.83
C ILE A 491 -39.38 -2.17 -38.60
N ILE A 492 -38.89 -0.92 -38.62
CA ILE A 492 -38.24 -0.29 -37.46
C ILE A 492 -39.24 -0.06 -36.30
N THR A 493 -40.52 0.15 -36.60
CA THR A 493 -41.56 0.23 -35.56
C THR A 493 -41.86 -1.15 -34.96
N PHE A 494 -41.71 -2.24 -35.74
CA PHE A 494 -41.86 -3.62 -35.25
C PHE A 494 -40.62 -4.14 -34.50
N LEU A 495 -39.40 -3.77 -34.92
CA LEU A 495 -38.13 -4.13 -34.27
C LEU A 495 -37.81 -3.28 -33.03
N LYS A 496 -38.65 -2.29 -32.69
CA LYS A 496 -38.60 -1.57 -31.42
C LYS A 496 -39.42 -2.23 -30.30
N CYS A 497 -40.06 -3.36 -30.58
CA CYS A 497 -40.62 -4.22 -29.55
C CYS A 497 -39.64 -5.36 -29.20
N THR A 498 -39.57 -5.71 -27.91
CA THR A 498 -38.91 -6.89 -27.33
C THR A 498 -37.40 -7.04 -27.49
N ASN A 499 -36.61 -6.08 -26.97
CA ASN A 499 -35.30 -6.39 -26.40
C ASN A 499 -35.38 -6.16 -24.89
N ALA A 500 -35.47 -7.23 -24.11
CA ALA A 500 -35.56 -7.16 -22.66
C ALA A 500 -34.29 -6.52 -22.06
N ILE A 501 -34.47 -5.64 -21.07
CA ILE A 501 -33.37 -5.00 -20.36
C ILE A 501 -32.67 -6.04 -19.49
N THR A 502 -31.41 -6.33 -19.80
CA THR A 502 -30.58 -7.21 -18.99
C THR A 502 -29.96 -6.46 -17.82
N VAL A 503 -30.38 -6.82 -16.60
CA VAL A 503 -29.83 -6.38 -15.33
C VAL A 503 -28.83 -7.43 -14.85
N ARG A 504 -27.62 -7.02 -14.49
CA ARG A 504 -26.53 -7.89 -14.04
C ARG A 504 -26.27 -7.71 -12.55
N PHE A 505 -26.61 -8.74 -11.80
CA PHE A 505 -26.40 -8.84 -10.37
C PHE A 505 -25.09 -9.56 -10.07
N VAL A 506 -24.34 -9.07 -9.07
CA VAL A 506 -23.13 -9.74 -8.57
C VAL A 506 -23.13 -9.79 -7.05
N THR A 507 -22.63 -10.90 -6.52
CA THR A 507 -22.57 -11.16 -5.08
C THR A 507 -21.39 -12.08 -4.78
N ASN A 508 -20.65 -11.81 -3.70
CA ASN A 508 -19.81 -12.81 -3.03
C ASN A 508 -20.60 -13.35 -1.83
N SER A 509 -20.60 -14.67 -1.68
CA SER A 509 -21.54 -15.36 -0.78
C SER A 509 -20.78 -16.30 0.15
N TYR A 510 -21.17 -16.27 1.42
CA TYR A 510 -20.84 -17.35 2.35
C TYR A 510 -21.66 -18.59 1.98
N VAL A 511 -21.14 -19.79 2.22
CA VAL A 511 -21.80 -21.07 1.85
C VAL A 511 -23.26 -21.17 2.31
N MET A 512 -23.63 -20.53 3.42
CA MET A 512 -25.03 -20.48 3.90
C MET A 512 -26.00 -19.69 3.02
N PHE A 513 -25.52 -18.78 2.16
CA PHE A 513 -26.35 -17.91 1.32
C PHE A 513 -26.32 -18.31 -0.17
N ASP A 514 -25.47 -19.29 -0.53
CA ASP A 514 -25.25 -19.77 -1.91
C ASP A 514 -26.53 -20.29 -2.58
N GLU A 515 -27.53 -20.73 -1.82
CA GLU A 515 -28.82 -21.18 -2.37
C GLU A 515 -29.85 -20.04 -2.50
N ALA A 516 -29.82 -19.05 -1.61
CA ALA A 516 -30.83 -17.99 -1.54
C ALA A 516 -30.81 -17.11 -2.80
N PHE A 517 -29.63 -16.58 -3.16
CA PHE A 517 -29.47 -15.68 -4.31
C PHE A 517 -29.88 -16.32 -5.66
N PRO A 518 -29.45 -17.56 -6.03
CA PRO A 518 -29.94 -18.20 -7.24
C PRO A 518 -31.46 -18.45 -7.23
N MET A 519 -32.06 -18.81 -6.08
CA MET A 519 -33.52 -18.97 -6.00
C MET A 519 -34.26 -17.65 -6.25
N MET A 520 -33.79 -16.55 -5.67
CA MET A 520 -34.34 -15.21 -5.89
C MET A 520 -34.25 -14.79 -7.37
N VAL A 521 -33.11 -15.03 -8.03
CA VAL A 521 -32.90 -14.68 -9.44
C VAL A 521 -33.76 -15.53 -10.38
N ASN A 522 -33.83 -16.84 -10.16
CA ASN A 522 -34.67 -17.74 -10.96
C ASN A 522 -36.16 -17.41 -10.82
N ASN A 523 -36.61 -17.10 -9.60
CA ASN A 523 -38.00 -16.72 -9.36
C ASN A 523 -38.32 -15.33 -9.93
N PHE A 524 -37.41 -14.36 -9.84
CA PHE A 524 -37.57 -13.06 -10.51
C PHE A 524 -37.70 -13.22 -12.04
N ASN A 525 -36.88 -14.04 -12.67
CA ASN A 525 -36.95 -14.27 -14.12
C ASN A 525 -38.25 -14.98 -14.57
N LYS A 526 -38.92 -15.70 -13.66
CA LYS A 526 -40.28 -16.22 -13.89
C LYS A 526 -41.33 -15.11 -13.70
N TYR A 527 -41.25 -14.38 -12.59
CA TYR A 527 -42.13 -13.24 -12.27
C TYR A 527 -42.13 -12.17 -13.37
N SER A 528 -40.94 -11.80 -13.87
CA SER A 528 -40.75 -10.82 -14.96
C SER A 528 -41.48 -11.23 -16.24
N LYS A 529 -41.48 -12.52 -16.59
CA LYS A 529 -42.22 -13.07 -17.74
C LYS A 529 -43.72 -13.10 -17.49
N GLU A 530 -44.17 -13.44 -16.29
CA GLU A 530 -45.59 -13.47 -15.91
C GLU A 530 -46.21 -12.05 -15.79
N LYS A 531 -45.38 -11.04 -15.56
CA LYS A 531 -45.77 -9.63 -15.43
C LYS A 531 -45.42 -8.77 -16.66
N GLU A 532 -44.88 -9.37 -17.71
CA GLU A 532 -44.46 -8.70 -18.95
C GLU A 532 -43.54 -7.47 -18.69
N LEU A 533 -42.61 -7.60 -17.73
CA LEU A 533 -41.73 -6.48 -17.34
C LEU A 533 -40.61 -6.18 -18.35
N ASP A 534 -40.36 -7.09 -19.29
CA ASP A 534 -39.21 -7.04 -20.22
C ASP A 534 -37.85 -6.86 -19.50
N ILE A 535 -37.67 -7.50 -18.33
CA ILE A 535 -36.39 -7.51 -17.59
C ILE A 535 -35.83 -8.93 -17.51
N ASN A 536 -34.54 -9.11 -17.84
CA ASN A 536 -33.81 -10.36 -17.60
C ASN A 536 -32.72 -10.12 -16.55
N LEU A 537 -32.70 -10.93 -15.49
CA LEU A 537 -31.73 -10.83 -14.40
C LEU A 537 -30.66 -11.91 -14.54
N GLU A 538 -29.44 -11.49 -14.83
CA GLU A 538 -28.24 -12.34 -14.87
C GLU A 538 -27.48 -12.23 -13.55
N MET A 539 -26.95 -13.35 -13.03
CA MET A 539 -26.19 -13.36 -11.77
C MET A 539 -24.75 -13.85 -11.99
N THR A 540 -23.79 -13.17 -11.37
CA THR A 540 -22.45 -13.70 -11.09
C THR A 540 -22.32 -13.94 -9.59
N LEU A 541 -22.26 -15.21 -9.19
CA LEU A 541 -22.09 -15.64 -7.79
C LEU A 541 -20.66 -16.09 -7.56
N PHE A 542 -19.96 -15.40 -6.67
CA PHE A 542 -18.63 -15.79 -6.20
C PHE A 542 -18.76 -16.57 -4.88
N SER A 543 -18.76 -17.90 -4.99
CA SER A 543 -18.79 -18.84 -3.88
C SER A 543 -17.47 -19.60 -3.76
N GLU A 544 -17.14 -20.11 -2.56
CA GLU A 544 -15.98 -20.99 -2.33
C GLU A 544 -15.91 -22.19 -3.29
N THR A 545 -17.07 -22.64 -3.78
CA THR A 545 -17.22 -23.76 -4.70
C THR A 545 -16.91 -23.42 -6.16
N ASN A 546 -16.92 -22.14 -6.54
CA ASN A 546 -16.76 -21.68 -7.92
C ASN A 546 -15.52 -20.79 -8.13
N THR A 547 -14.73 -20.52 -7.09
CA THR A 547 -13.62 -19.55 -7.13
C THR A 547 -12.29 -20.16 -6.68
N THR A 548 -11.24 -19.93 -7.47
CA THR A 548 -9.91 -20.57 -7.31
C THR A 548 -9.13 -20.13 -6.07
N LYS A 549 -9.58 -19.07 -5.39
CA LYS A 549 -8.98 -18.52 -4.17
C LYS A 549 -9.68 -18.94 -2.88
N GLY A 550 -10.75 -19.73 -2.96
CA GLY A 550 -11.74 -19.81 -1.88
C GLY A 550 -12.57 -18.51 -1.81
N TYR A 551 -13.05 -18.18 -0.60
CA TYR A 551 -13.87 -16.99 -0.33
C TYR A 551 -13.31 -15.74 -1.02
N ILE A 552 -14.08 -15.15 -1.93
CA ILE A 552 -13.69 -13.91 -2.58
C ILE A 552 -13.82 -12.77 -1.58
N ASP A 553 -12.65 -12.34 -1.12
CA ASP A 553 -12.43 -11.14 -0.32
C ASP A 553 -13.27 -9.97 -0.84
N VAL A 554 -13.95 -9.28 0.07
CA VAL A 554 -14.83 -8.14 -0.23
C VAL A 554 -14.09 -7.03 -0.98
N TYR A 555 -12.77 -6.89 -0.81
CA TYR A 555 -11.95 -5.97 -1.61
C TYR A 555 -11.97 -6.32 -3.11
N SER A 556 -12.12 -7.58 -3.50
CA SER A 556 -12.28 -7.98 -4.91
C SER A 556 -13.65 -7.58 -5.46
N THR A 557 -14.73 -7.73 -4.68
CA THR A 557 -16.07 -7.23 -5.07
C THR A 557 -16.05 -5.69 -5.17
N LEU A 558 -15.40 -5.02 -4.22
CA LEU A 558 -15.21 -3.57 -4.23
C LEU A 558 -14.40 -3.09 -5.45
N ASP A 559 -13.39 -3.84 -5.89
CA ASP A 559 -12.62 -3.60 -7.12
C ASP A 559 -13.43 -3.79 -8.41
N LEU A 560 -14.54 -4.52 -8.35
CA LEU A 560 -15.54 -4.53 -9.42
C LEU A 560 -16.43 -3.29 -9.36
N VAL A 561 -16.91 -2.89 -8.18
CA VAL A 561 -17.84 -1.75 -8.02
C VAL A 561 -17.15 -0.40 -8.30
N SER A 562 -15.91 -0.23 -7.84
CA SER A 562 -15.18 1.06 -7.87
C SER A 562 -14.84 1.57 -9.27
N LYS A 563 -14.90 0.70 -10.29
CA LYS A 563 -14.65 1.04 -11.69
C LYS A 563 -15.89 1.69 -12.30
N LYS A 564 -15.76 2.92 -12.82
CA LYS A 564 -16.84 3.61 -13.57
C LYS A 564 -17.38 2.80 -14.76
N ASN A 565 -16.53 2.02 -15.41
CA ASN A 565 -16.89 1.16 -16.54
C ASN A 565 -17.18 -0.30 -16.11
N ASN A 566 -17.60 -0.54 -14.87
CA ASN A 566 -17.96 -1.88 -14.45
C ASN A 566 -19.24 -2.38 -15.16
N LYS A 567 -19.34 -3.70 -15.34
CA LYS A 567 -20.41 -4.34 -16.13
C LYS A 567 -21.66 -4.71 -15.33
N TYR A 568 -21.73 -4.34 -14.05
CA TYR A 568 -22.73 -4.81 -13.09
C TYR A 568 -23.66 -3.67 -12.67
N ASP A 569 -24.93 -4.00 -12.49
CA ASP A 569 -26.01 -3.05 -12.23
C ASP A 569 -26.51 -3.13 -10.77
N LEU A 570 -26.48 -4.33 -10.19
CA LEU A 570 -26.84 -4.63 -8.80
C LEU A 570 -25.71 -5.36 -8.06
N PHE A 571 -25.53 -5.04 -6.78
CA PHE A 571 -24.54 -5.65 -5.91
C PHE A 571 -25.19 -6.16 -4.62
N ALA A 572 -24.85 -7.37 -4.18
CA ALA A 572 -25.00 -7.72 -2.78
C ALA A 572 -23.66 -7.48 -2.05
N TYR A 573 -23.70 -6.84 -0.89
CA TYR A 573 -22.51 -6.53 -0.10
C TYR A 573 -22.79 -6.65 1.40
N ASP A 574 -21.78 -7.09 2.17
CA ASP A 574 -21.87 -7.14 3.63
C ASP A 574 -21.92 -5.71 4.20
N ALA A 575 -22.87 -5.48 5.10
CA ALA A 575 -23.07 -4.24 5.83
C ALA A 575 -21.79 -3.64 6.44
N LEU A 576 -20.86 -4.48 6.89
CA LEU A 576 -19.58 -4.08 7.47
C LEU A 576 -18.77 -3.13 6.56
N TYR A 577 -18.93 -3.26 5.24
CA TYR A 577 -18.17 -2.52 4.25
C TYR A 577 -18.94 -1.37 3.62
N LEU A 578 -20.13 -1.02 4.14
CA LEU A 578 -21.01 0.05 3.62
C LEU A 578 -20.27 1.34 3.25
N ARG A 579 -19.33 1.81 4.10
CA ARG A 579 -18.48 2.99 3.84
C ARG A 579 -17.71 2.92 2.53
N TYR A 580 -17.22 1.74 2.15
CA TYR A 580 -16.44 1.53 0.94
C TYR A 580 -17.33 1.45 -0.30
N PHE A 581 -18.53 0.89 -0.19
CA PHE A 581 -19.48 0.76 -1.31
C PHE A 581 -20.28 2.03 -1.58
N ALA A 582 -20.73 2.75 -0.55
CA ALA A 582 -21.57 3.95 -0.66
C ALA A 582 -21.11 5.00 -1.70
N PRO A 583 -19.81 5.32 -1.87
CA PRO A 583 -19.33 6.24 -2.91
C PRO A 583 -19.68 5.85 -4.35
N TYR A 584 -20.08 4.60 -4.60
CA TYR A 584 -20.39 4.04 -5.92
C TYR A 584 -21.86 3.59 -6.08
N LEU A 585 -22.62 3.57 -4.99
CA LEU A 585 -24.02 3.13 -4.97
C LEU A 585 -25.01 4.29 -5.11
N LEU A 586 -26.20 3.97 -5.62
CA LEU A 586 -27.32 4.89 -5.80
C LEU A 586 -27.97 5.19 -4.44
N GLU A 587 -28.30 6.46 -4.21
CA GLU A 587 -29.04 6.89 -3.01
C GLU A 587 -30.52 6.53 -3.19
N LEU A 588 -30.98 5.54 -2.44
CA LEU A 588 -32.30 4.95 -2.65
C LEU A 588 -33.44 5.88 -2.20
N ASP A 589 -33.17 6.80 -1.28
CA ASP A 589 -34.13 7.80 -0.79
C ASP A 589 -34.66 8.73 -1.89
N GLU A 590 -33.92 8.93 -2.98
CA GLU A 590 -34.34 9.75 -4.13
C GLU A 590 -35.03 8.93 -5.24
N TRP A 591 -34.92 7.60 -5.22
CA TRP A 591 -35.24 6.73 -6.36
C TRP A 591 -36.28 5.64 -6.09
N LEU A 592 -36.49 5.23 -4.84
CA LEU A 592 -37.46 4.21 -4.46
C LEU A 592 -38.63 4.83 -3.69
N ASP A 593 -39.85 4.39 -3.99
CA ASP A 593 -41.06 4.97 -3.39
C ASP A 593 -41.05 4.80 -1.85
N PRO A 594 -41.46 5.83 -1.07
CA PRO A 594 -41.46 5.77 0.39
C PRO A 594 -42.21 4.59 1.00
N GLU A 595 -43.21 4.04 0.30
CA GLU A 595 -43.94 2.84 0.71
C GLU A 595 -43.01 1.63 0.94
N TYR A 596 -42.12 1.34 -0.02
CA TYR A 596 -41.15 0.25 0.11
C TYR A 596 -40.08 0.55 1.17
N LEU A 597 -39.59 1.80 1.19
CA LEU A 597 -38.58 2.23 2.15
C LEU A 597 -39.09 2.15 3.60
N ASN A 598 -40.36 2.47 3.84
CA ASN A 598 -40.99 2.43 5.15
C ASN A 598 -41.13 1.01 5.75
N LEU A 599 -41.10 -0.03 4.93
CA LEU A 599 -41.07 -1.43 5.39
C LEU A 599 -39.73 -1.78 6.08
N TYR A 600 -38.67 -1.01 5.82
CA TYR A 600 -37.29 -1.22 6.24
C TYR A 600 -36.73 -0.02 7.04
N ASN A 601 -37.58 0.65 7.82
CA ASN A 601 -37.22 1.84 8.63
C ASN A 601 -36.89 1.52 10.11
N THR A 602 -36.67 0.27 10.51
CA THR A 602 -36.26 -0.04 11.89
C THR A 602 -34.80 0.32 12.13
N GLU A 603 -34.46 0.68 13.36
CA GLU A 603 -33.14 1.24 13.71
C GLU A 603 -31.98 0.28 13.38
N ASP A 604 -32.15 -1.00 13.65
CA ASP A 604 -31.21 -2.07 13.30
C ASP A 604 -30.96 -2.12 11.78
N VAL A 605 -32.02 -2.10 10.98
CA VAL A 605 -31.98 -2.10 9.51
C VAL A 605 -31.35 -0.81 8.96
N LEU A 606 -31.65 0.34 9.53
CA LEU A 606 -31.06 1.62 9.12
C LEU A 606 -29.57 1.67 9.44
N SER A 607 -29.14 1.12 10.58
CA SER A 607 -27.73 1.11 11.01
C SER A 607 -26.79 0.35 10.08
N VAL A 608 -27.31 -0.62 9.32
CA VAL A 608 -26.54 -1.46 8.38
C VAL A 608 -26.66 -1.01 6.92
N SER A 609 -27.48 -0.02 6.61
CA SER A 609 -27.81 0.41 5.24
C SER A 609 -27.61 1.92 4.97
N THR A 610 -27.54 2.73 6.03
CA THR A 610 -27.45 4.19 5.97
C THR A 610 -26.02 4.68 6.24
N TYR A 611 -25.51 5.56 5.40
CA TYR A 611 -24.23 6.24 5.59
C TYR A 611 -24.39 7.73 5.29
N ASN A 612 -23.80 8.62 6.11
CA ASN A 612 -23.97 10.07 6.01
C ASN A 612 -25.45 10.56 5.94
N HIS A 613 -26.40 9.82 6.52
CA HIS A 613 -27.86 10.05 6.45
C HIS A 613 -28.56 9.65 5.12
N HIS A 614 -27.87 8.98 4.19
CA HIS A 614 -28.44 8.47 2.94
C HIS A 614 -28.40 6.94 2.92
N ARG A 615 -29.44 6.28 2.39
CA ARG A 615 -29.49 4.82 2.21
C ARG A 615 -28.90 4.40 0.88
N TYR A 616 -27.90 3.52 0.95
CA TYR A 616 -27.20 2.99 -0.23
C TYR A 616 -27.56 1.53 -0.56
N GLY A 617 -28.42 0.91 0.23
CA GLY A 617 -28.95 -0.43 -0.02
C GLY A 617 -30.15 -0.75 0.87
N ILE A 618 -30.72 -1.93 0.68
CA ILE A 618 -31.69 -2.53 1.62
C ILE A 618 -31.17 -3.92 2.02
N PRO A 619 -31.08 -4.26 3.31
CA PRO A 619 -30.69 -5.59 3.74
C PRO A 619 -31.81 -6.58 3.43
N ILE A 620 -31.48 -7.64 2.68
CA ILE A 620 -32.40 -8.74 2.40
C ILE A 620 -32.20 -9.92 3.35
N ILE A 621 -31.02 -10.00 3.97
CA ILE A 621 -30.61 -11.01 4.94
C ILE A 621 -29.96 -10.26 6.10
N MET A 622 -30.46 -10.47 7.31
CA MET A 622 -29.84 -10.01 8.55
C MET A 622 -29.15 -11.18 9.25
N ILE A 623 -28.10 -10.89 9.98
CA ILE A 623 -27.39 -11.85 10.84
C ILE A 623 -27.15 -11.17 12.17
N TYR A 624 -27.49 -11.85 13.26
CA TYR A 624 -27.38 -11.35 14.62
C TYR A 624 -26.41 -12.26 15.39
N SER A 625 -25.48 -11.70 16.17
CA SER A 625 -24.78 -12.48 17.19
C SER A 625 -25.72 -12.70 18.38
N ILE A 626 -25.92 -13.97 18.74
CA ILE A 626 -26.98 -14.42 19.66
C ILE A 626 -26.50 -15.56 20.57
N LEU A 627 -27.21 -15.73 21.69
CA LEU A 627 -26.91 -16.78 22.67
C LEU A 627 -27.68 -18.06 22.31
N PHE A 628 -26.93 -19.11 21.97
CA PHE A 628 -27.42 -20.48 21.94
C PHE A 628 -27.38 -21.06 23.35
N SER A 629 -28.53 -21.48 23.87
CA SER A 629 -28.68 -22.07 25.21
C SER A 629 -29.12 -23.54 25.11
N ASN A 630 -28.39 -24.48 25.70
CA ASN A 630 -28.73 -25.90 25.66
C ASN A 630 -29.97 -26.19 26.51
N ASN A 631 -31.09 -26.57 25.87
CA ASN A 631 -32.35 -26.83 26.57
C ASN A 631 -32.27 -28.09 27.43
N ASN A 632 -31.55 -29.12 27.00
CA ASN A 632 -31.46 -30.40 27.71
C ASN A 632 -30.86 -30.18 29.10
N TYR A 633 -29.72 -29.49 29.21
CA TYR A 633 -29.10 -29.20 30.51
C TYR A 633 -29.91 -28.21 31.34
N LEU A 634 -30.49 -27.16 30.73
CA LEU A 634 -31.33 -26.20 31.46
C LEU A 634 -32.57 -26.87 32.06
N GLN A 635 -33.26 -27.73 31.31
CA GLN A 635 -34.43 -28.46 31.80
C GLN A 635 -34.04 -29.53 32.83
N LYS A 636 -33.00 -30.33 32.57
CA LYS A 636 -32.46 -31.36 33.49
C LYS A 636 -32.13 -30.80 34.87
N HIS A 637 -31.62 -29.56 34.92
CA HIS A 637 -31.20 -28.88 36.15
C HIS A 637 -32.20 -27.84 36.68
N ASN A 638 -33.38 -27.71 36.07
CA ASN A 638 -34.39 -26.70 36.39
C ASN A 638 -33.81 -25.27 36.46
N ARG A 639 -32.98 -24.91 35.49
CA ARG A 639 -32.34 -23.60 35.34
C ARG A 639 -33.01 -22.77 34.25
N LYS A 640 -33.05 -21.46 34.46
CA LYS A 640 -33.53 -20.48 33.48
C LYS A 640 -32.38 -20.05 32.57
N ILE A 641 -32.72 -19.58 31.39
CA ILE A 641 -31.77 -18.92 30.49
C ILE A 641 -31.25 -17.64 31.18
N PRO A 642 -29.93 -17.40 31.22
CA PRO A 642 -29.35 -16.24 31.87
C PRO A 642 -29.61 -14.96 31.06
N LYS A 643 -29.84 -13.85 31.77
CA LYS A 643 -29.96 -12.51 31.18
C LYS A 643 -28.74 -11.62 31.44
N THR A 644 -27.91 -11.97 32.43
CA THR A 644 -26.67 -11.24 32.72
C THR A 644 -25.46 -12.16 32.67
N TRP A 645 -24.28 -11.58 32.46
CA TRP A 645 -23.02 -12.33 32.46
C TRP A 645 -22.78 -13.11 33.76
N ASP A 646 -23.15 -12.53 34.91
CA ASP A 646 -23.03 -13.19 36.21
C ASP A 646 -24.01 -14.37 36.35
N GLN A 647 -25.27 -14.20 35.90
CA GLN A 647 -26.24 -15.30 35.84
C GLN A 647 -25.76 -16.44 34.92
N LEU A 648 -25.09 -16.11 33.82
CA LEU A 648 -24.50 -17.10 32.90
C LEU A 648 -23.38 -17.88 33.59
N ILE A 649 -22.44 -17.18 34.23
CA ILE A 649 -21.33 -17.80 34.99
C ILE A 649 -21.88 -18.73 36.07
N ASP A 650 -22.79 -18.26 36.92
CA ASP A 650 -23.35 -19.06 38.02
C ASP A 650 -24.12 -20.28 37.53
N THR A 651 -24.89 -20.13 36.44
CA THR A 651 -25.66 -21.24 35.85
C THR A 651 -24.74 -22.28 35.22
N ALA A 652 -23.73 -21.84 34.47
CA ALA A 652 -22.73 -22.72 33.85
C ALA A 652 -21.93 -23.48 34.92
N LYS A 653 -21.38 -22.78 35.94
CA LYS A 653 -20.68 -23.40 37.07
C LYS A 653 -21.52 -24.48 37.75
N TYR A 654 -22.79 -24.17 38.04
CA TYR A 654 -23.71 -25.11 38.68
C TYR A 654 -23.91 -26.37 37.84
N ILE A 655 -24.23 -26.21 36.55
CA ILE A 655 -24.48 -27.35 35.64
C ILE A 655 -23.20 -28.17 35.46
N MET A 656 -22.05 -27.56 35.18
CA MET A 656 -20.76 -28.26 35.03
C MET A 656 -20.40 -29.05 36.29
N LYS A 657 -20.63 -28.48 37.48
CA LYS A 657 -20.38 -29.15 38.76
C LYS A 657 -21.31 -30.35 38.95
N GLU A 658 -22.62 -30.17 38.77
CA GLU A 658 -23.62 -31.22 38.97
C GLU A 658 -23.45 -32.36 37.95
N GLU A 659 -23.12 -32.04 36.70
CA GLU A 659 -22.83 -33.03 35.65
C GLU A 659 -21.56 -33.85 35.96
N ARG A 660 -20.52 -33.20 36.49
CA ARG A 660 -19.31 -33.87 36.97
C ARG A 660 -19.59 -34.75 38.19
N GLU A 661 -20.25 -34.23 39.21
CA GLU A 661 -20.44 -34.92 40.50
C GLU A 661 -21.48 -36.05 40.45
N LYS A 662 -22.56 -35.90 39.67
CA LYS A 662 -23.67 -36.88 39.64
C LYS A 662 -23.62 -37.83 38.43
N TYR A 663 -23.03 -37.40 37.32
CA TYR A 663 -23.05 -38.15 36.05
C TYR A 663 -21.65 -38.42 35.48
N ASN A 664 -20.57 -38.01 36.16
CA ASN A 664 -19.19 -38.12 35.70
C ASN A 664 -18.94 -37.52 34.31
N ASN A 665 -19.72 -36.52 33.92
CA ASN A 665 -19.58 -35.83 32.64
C ASN A 665 -18.61 -34.64 32.83
N THR A 666 -17.43 -34.75 32.22
CA THR A 666 -16.34 -33.76 32.32
C THR A 666 -16.04 -33.04 31.00
N ASP A 667 -16.80 -33.30 29.94
CA ASP A 667 -16.58 -32.80 28.57
C ASP A 667 -17.46 -31.57 28.25
N LEU A 668 -17.91 -30.87 29.30
CA LEU A 668 -18.74 -29.67 29.23
C LEU A 668 -17.93 -28.40 29.47
N TYR A 669 -18.25 -27.39 28.67
CA TYR A 669 -17.78 -26.01 28.82
C TYR A 669 -18.99 -25.08 28.94
N GLY A 670 -18.88 -24.06 29.79
CA GLY A 670 -19.96 -23.14 30.09
C GLY A 670 -20.28 -22.18 28.96
N TYR A 671 -19.25 -21.64 28.31
CA TYR A 671 -19.37 -20.63 27.25
C TYR A 671 -18.17 -20.68 26.30
N ASN A 672 -18.39 -20.37 25.02
CA ASN A 672 -17.35 -20.40 24.00
C ASN A 672 -16.58 -19.09 23.81
N GLY A 673 -17.06 -17.92 24.25
CA GLY A 673 -16.34 -16.64 24.05
C GLY A 673 -16.33 -16.10 22.62
N PHE A 674 -16.11 -16.97 21.63
CA PHE A 674 -16.09 -16.73 20.19
C PHE A 674 -15.05 -15.70 19.72
N PHE A 675 -13.79 -15.90 20.12
CA PHE A 675 -12.62 -15.17 19.65
C PHE A 675 -11.70 -16.03 18.76
N PRO A 676 -12.17 -16.53 17.60
CA PRO A 676 -11.30 -17.24 16.65
C PRO A 676 -10.34 -16.27 15.95
N ASP A 677 -9.35 -16.82 15.24
CA ASP A 677 -8.51 -16.04 14.35
C ASP A 677 -9.36 -15.38 13.24
N GLY A 678 -9.19 -14.07 13.03
CA GLY A 678 -9.96 -13.23 12.11
C GLY A 678 -11.11 -12.39 12.72
N GLU A 679 -11.96 -11.87 11.82
CA GLU A 679 -12.95 -10.80 12.06
C GLU A 679 -14.00 -11.11 13.17
N ASN A 680 -14.27 -12.39 13.46
CA ASN A 680 -15.21 -12.74 14.53
C ASN A 680 -14.69 -12.35 15.93
N SER A 681 -13.37 -12.36 16.16
CA SER A 681 -12.78 -11.80 17.40
C SER A 681 -13.10 -10.31 17.61
N TYR A 682 -13.13 -9.55 16.52
CA TYR A 682 -13.46 -8.13 16.54
C TYR A 682 -14.94 -7.91 16.89
N ALA A 683 -15.83 -8.72 16.31
CA ALA A 683 -17.25 -8.70 16.66
C ALA A 683 -17.43 -8.97 18.16
N SER A 684 -16.97 -10.13 18.65
CA SER A 684 -17.13 -10.52 20.06
C SER A 684 -16.59 -9.44 21.03
N PHE A 685 -15.44 -8.82 20.72
CA PHE A 685 -14.91 -7.69 21.49
C PHE A 685 -15.88 -6.50 21.60
N TYR A 686 -16.40 -6.00 20.47
CA TYR A 686 -17.34 -4.87 20.49
C TYR A 686 -18.70 -5.23 21.10
N GLN A 687 -19.15 -6.47 20.96
CA GLN A 687 -20.34 -7.00 21.62
C GLN A 687 -20.16 -6.97 23.16
N PHE A 688 -19.00 -7.41 23.67
CA PHE A 688 -18.70 -7.30 25.09
C PHE A 688 -18.66 -5.85 25.57
N LEU A 689 -18.03 -4.92 24.83
CA LEU A 689 -18.04 -3.50 25.17
C LEU A 689 -19.47 -2.94 25.21
N ALA A 690 -20.30 -3.23 24.22
CA ALA A 690 -21.70 -2.78 24.15
C ALA A 690 -22.56 -3.35 25.30
N SER A 691 -22.22 -4.53 25.81
CA SER A 691 -22.89 -5.15 26.97
C SER A 691 -22.54 -4.50 28.33
N TYR A 692 -21.53 -3.62 28.35
CA TYR A 692 -21.04 -2.86 29.51
C TYR A 692 -21.38 -1.36 29.45
N ARG A 693 -22.30 -0.98 28.57
CA ARG A 693 -22.89 0.36 28.53
C ARG A 693 -23.71 0.66 29.79
N ASP A 694 -23.95 1.94 30.05
CA ASP A 694 -24.80 2.37 31.17
C ASP A 694 -26.31 2.30 30.83
N SER A 695 -26.66 2.32 29.54
CA SER A 695 -28.02 2.11 28.98
C SER A 695 -27.96 1.75 27.48
N ASN A 696 -29.09 1.32 26.88
CA ASN A 696 -29.17 1.06 25.42
C ASN A 696 -28.89 2.32 24.57
N ASP A 697 -29.27 3.51 25.06
CA ASP A 697 -29.04 4.80 24.39
C ASP A 697 -27.60 5.33 24.57
N SER A 698 -26.81 4.70 25.45
CA SER A 698 -25.43 5.12 25.70
C SER A 698 -24.53 4.71 24.52
N PRO A 699 -23.47 5.48 24.21
CA PRO A 699 -22.45 5.03 23.26
C PRO A 699 -21.70 3.80 23.79
N ILE A 700 -21.02 3.08 22.89
CA ILE A 700 -20.06 2.05 23.29
C ILE A 700 -19.01 2.69 24.21
N PRO A 701 -18.58 2.05 25.32
CA PRO A 701 -17.66 2.65 26.26
C PRO A 701 -16.33 3.05 25.61
N ASP A 702 -15.82 4.25 25.93
CA ASP A 702 -14.45 4.66 25.55
C ASP A 702 -13.47 3.58 26.03
N LEU A 703 -12.51 3.22 25.19
CA LEU A 703 -11.60 2.10 25.44
C LEU A 703 -10.77 2.27 26.72
N ARG A 704 -10.51 3.51 27.17
CA ARG A 704 -9.80 3.81 28.42
C ARG A 704 -10.74 3.98 29.62
N SER A 705 -12.04 3.80 29.45
CA SER A 705 -13.03 3.88 30.52
C SER A 705 -13.01 2.66 31.45
N GLN A 706 -13.48 2.84 32.69
CA GLN A 706 -13.63 1.72 33.62
C GLN A 706 -14.61 0.66 33.10
N ASN A 707 -15.67 1.05 32.38
CA ASN A 707 -16.63 0.12 31.80
C ASN A 707 -16.00 -0.81 30.74
N ALA A 708 -15.09 -0.29 29.90
CA ALA A 708 -14.34 -1.13 28.95
C ALA A 708 -13.37 -2.09 29.66
N ILE A 709 -12.68 -1.63 30.70
CA ILE A 709 -11.78 -2.43 31.53
C ILE A 709 -12.56 -3.55 32.26
N ASP A 710 -13.74 -3.24 32.81
CA ASP A 710 -14.63 -4.19 33.47
C ASP A 710 -15.14 -5.25 32.48
N ALA A 711 -15.46 -4.87 31.24
CA ALA A 711 -15.88 -5.78 30.19
C ALA A 711 -14.80 -6.84 29.89
N LEU A 712 -13.55 -6.43 29.68
CA LEU A 712 -12.46 -7.37 29.42
C LEU A 712 -12.14 -8.25 30.63
N LYS A 713 -12.20 -7.69 31.84
CA LYS A 713 -12.07 -8.50 33.07
C LYS A 713 -13.17 -9.56 33.18
N LYS A 714 -14.39 -9.29 32.70
CA LYS A 714 -15.46 -10.30 32.61
C LYS A 714 -15.17 -11.37 31.56
N ILE A 715 -14.66 -11.00 30.37
CA ILE A 715 -14.21 -11.96 29.35
C ILE A 715 -13.20 -12.94 29.96
N LYS A 716 -12.17 -12.43 30.64
CA LYS A 716 -11.14 -13.26 31.28
C LYS A 716 -11.71 -14.10 32.43
N GLN A 717 -12.59 -13.54 33.26
CA GLN A 717 -13.29 -14.30 34.30
C GLN A 717 -14.07 -15.49 33.73
N MET A 718 -14.83 -15.32 32.64
CA MET A 718 -15.56 -16.43 32.02
C MET A 718 -14.62 -17.49 31.44
N GLN A 719 -13.53 -17.06 30.81
CA GLN A 719 -12.51 -17.98 30.29
C GLN A 719 -11.91 -18.84 31.42
N ASP A 720 -11.51 -18.21 32.52
CA ASP A 720 -10.83 -18.88 33.63
C ASP A 720 -11.77 -19.72 34.52
N GLU A 721 -13.04 -19.34 34.66
CA GLU A 721 -13.97 -19.98 35.61
C GLU A 721 -14.94 -21.02 34.98
N ILE A 722 -15.30 -20.88 33.70
CA ILE A 722 -16.32 -21.72 33.05
C ILE A 722 -15.88 -22.24 31.67
N SER A 723 -14.65 -21.99 31.23
CA SER A 723 -14.20 -22.38 29.89
C SER A 723 -12.69 -22.66 29.86
N THR A 724 -12.05 -22.47 28.71
CA THR A 724 -10.59 -22.48 28.53
C THR A 724 -10.20 -21.49 27.43
N GLU A 725 -8.92 -21.09 27.36
CA GLU A 725 -8.40 -20.29 26.25
C GLU A 725 -8.65 -20.97 24.89
N LYS A 726 -8.41 -22.29 24.81
CA LYS A 726 -8.66 -23.06 23.58
C LYS A 726 -10.11 -22.95 23.12
N ILE A 727 -11.07 -23.10 24.03
CA ILE A 727 -12.50 -22.98 23.71
C ILE A 727 -12.87 -21.52 23.37
N PHE A 728 -12.20 -20.54 23.98
CA PHE A 728 -12.35 -19.13 23.61
C PHE A 728 -11.89 -18.82 22.18
N ARG A 729 -10.96 -19.61 21.63
CA ARG A 729 -10.38 -19.43 20.30
C ARG A 729 -10.83 -20.47 19.26
N THR A 730 -11.86 -21.28 19.52
CA THR A 730 -12.37 -22.24 18.52
C THR A 730 -12.93 -21.54 17.29
N SER A 731 -12.56 -22.05 16.12
CA SER A 731 -13.12 -21.63 14.83
C SER A 731 -14.65 -21.79 14.76
N GLU A 732 -15.27 -21.22 13.74
CA GLU A 732 -16.71 -21.36 13.47
C GLU A 732 -17.10 -22.82 13.27
N ILE A 733 -16.27 -23.59 12.55
CA ILE A 733 -16.49 -25.02 12.30
C ILE A 733 -16.44 -25.81 13.61
N GLU A 734 -15.45 -25.54 14.47
CA GLU A 734 -15.33 -26.18 15.78
C GLU A 734 -16.44 -25.76 16.74
N THR A 735 -16.83 -24.49 16.74
CA THR A 735 -17.97 -23.99 17.53
C THR A 735 -19.26 -24.72 17.14
N VAL A 736 -19.54 -24.85 15.84
CA VAL A 736 -20.70 -25.62 15.33
C VAL A 736 -20.57 -27.11 15.68
N MET A 737 -19.39 -27.71 15.64
CA MET A 737 -19.17 -29.09 16.11
C MET A 737 -19.45 -29.25 17.61
N SER A 738 -18.99 -28.31 18.45
CA SER A 738 -19.21 -28.32 19.90
C SER A 738 -20.67 -28.09 20.28
N LEU A 739 -21.39 -27.27 19.52
CA LEU A 739 -22.84 -27.13 19.59
C LEU A 739 -23.57 -28.42 19.20
N MET A 740 -23.25 -28.99 18.03
CA MET A 740 -23.88 -30.24 17.55
C MET A 740 -23.58 -31.47 18.41
N SER A 741 -22.49 -31.45 19.19
CA SER A 741 -22.12 -32.51 20.16
C SER A 741 -22.54 -32.19 21.60
N GLU A 742 -23.34 -31.14 21.82
CA GLU A 742 -23.87 -30.71 23.12
C GLU A 742 -22.80 -30.46 24.21
N LYS A 743 -21.59 -30.05 23.82
CA LYS A 743 -20.48 -29.77 24.75
C LYS A 743 -20.54 -28.38 25.39
N LEU A 744 -21.29 -27.46 24.80
CA LEU A 744 -21.40 -26.07 25.24
C LEU A 744 -22.74 -25.87 25.96
N ILE A 745 -22.75 -25.43 27.22
CA ILE A 745 -24.00 -25.11 27.93
C ILE A 745 -24.63 -23.86 27.31
N PHE A 746 -23.79 -22.85 27.07
CA PHE A 746 -24.10 -21.65 26.31
C PHE A 746 -23.05 -21.44 25.21
N ALA A 747 -23.43 -20.79 24.11
CA ALA A 747 -22.50 -20.33 23.09
C ALA A 747 -22.97 -19.03 22.44
N GLU A 748 -22.04 -18.14 22.14
CA GLU A 748 -22.21 -17.10 21.14
C GLU A 748 -22.00 -17.70 19.75
N PHE A 749 -22.95 -17.47 18.85
CA PHE A 749 -22.78 -17.74 17.43
C PHE A 749 -23.77 -16.93 16.57
N TRP A 750 -23.59 -16.96 15.26
CA TRP A 750 -24.45 -16.25 14.31
C TRP A 750 -25.84 -16.89 14.14
N SER A 751 -26.88 -16.06 14.01
CA SER A 751 -28.29 -16.47 13.94
C SER A 751 -28.73 -17.22 12.68
N SER A 752 -27.83 -17.47 11.73
CA SER A 752 -28.10 -18.11 10.44
C SER A 752 -28.09 -19.64 10.47
N MET A 753 -28.07 -20.26 11.66
CA MET A 753 -28.10 -21.72 11.83
C MET A 753 -29.12 -22.19 12.85
N LYS A 754 -29.79 -23.31 12.54
CA LYS A 754 -30.68 -24.05 13.46
C LYS A 754 -29.93 -25.24 14.05
N ILE A 755 -29.68 -25.21 15.36
CA ILE A 755 -28.98 -26.27 16.09
C ILE A 755 -29.99 -27.11 16.90
N PRO A 756 -30.02 -28.45 16.76
CA PRO A 756 -30.88 -29.32 17.58
C PRO A 756 -30.59 -29.15 19.08
N ASN A 757 -31.60 -29.28 19.93
CA ASN A 757 -31.51 -29.20 21.40
C ASN A 757 -31.09 -27.83 22.00
N TYR A 758 -30.73 -26.84 21.19
CA TYR A 758 -30.50 -25.46 21.63
C TYR A 758 -31.72 -24.58 21.36
N THR A 759 -31.92 -23.54 22.19
CA THR A 759 -32.79 -22.41 21.87
C THR A 759 -31.95 -21.15 21.72
N ILE A 760 -32.37 -20.29 20.79
CA ILE A 760 -31.76 -18.98 20.60
C ILE A 760 -32.39 -17.96 21.56
N THR A 761 -31.58 -17.04 22.07
CA THR A 761 -31.99 -15.91 22.91
C THR A 761 -31.07 -14.71 22.71
N LEU A 762 -31.51 -13.54 23.19
CA LEU A 762 -30.67 -12.34 23.26
C LEU A 762 -29.39 -12.60 24.07
N MET A 763 -28.35 -11.85 23.76
CA MET A 763 -27.08 -11.93 24.48
C MET A 763 -27.22 -11.40 25.92
N PRO A 764 -26.51 -11.99 26.90
CA PRO A 764 -26.47 -11.45 28.25
C PRO A 764 -25.77 -10.08 28.29
N SER A 765 -26.06 -9.29 29.31
CA SER A 765 -25.40 -7.99 29.53
C SER A 765 -25.00 -7.76 30.99
N ARG A 766 -24.38 -6.60 31.30
CA ARG A 766 -24.10 -6.20 32.70
C ARG A 766 -25.38 -6.09 33.53
N TYR A 767 -26.46 -5.62 32.90
CA TYR A 767 -27.78 -5.46 33.49
C TYR A 767 -28.84 -6.19 32.65
N GLU A 768 -29.97 -6.58 33.25
CA GLU A 768 -31.08 -7.18 32.51
C GLU A 768 -31.70 -6.16 31.53
N ASN A 769 -32.23 -6.66 30.42
CA ASN A 769 -32.92 -5.89 29.37
C ASN A 769 -32.03 -4.85 28.64
N MET A 770 -30.71 -4.95 28.73
CA MET A 770 -29.82 -4.26 27.79
C MET A 770 -29.56 -5.10 26.54
N SER A 771 -29.36 -4.44 25.41
CA SER A 771 -28.94 -5.08 24.16
C SER A 771 -27.47 -4.87 23.86
N SER A 772 -26.82 -5.95 23.42
CA SER A 772 -25.41 -5.99 23.04
C SER A 772 -25.15 -6.79 21.76
N THR A 773 -26.20 -7.16 21.02
CA THR A 773 -26.07 -7.95 19.79
C THR A 773 -25.40 -7.14 18.68
N ILE A 774 -24.40 -7.72 18.03
CA ILE A 774 -23.85 -7.19 16.78
C ILE A 774 -24.68 -7.63 15.57
N LEU A 775 -24.80 -6.69 14.62
CA LEU A 775 -25.39 -6.89 13.31
C LEU A 775 -24.35 -7.22 12.22
N GLY A 776 -24.75 -8.10 11.32
CA GLY A 776 -24.21 -8.31 9.99
C GLY A 776 -25.33 -8.63 9.01
N GLY A 777 -24.98 -8.95 7.77
CA GLY A 777 -25.96 -9.28 6.74
C GLY A 777 -25.66 -8.63 5.40
N PHE A 778 -26.49 -8.93 4.40
CA PHE A 778 -26.28 -8.55 3.01
C PHE A 778 -27.30 -7.52 2.55
N ASN A 779 -26.77 -6.34 2.20
CA ASN A 779 -27.50 -5.27 1.53
C ASN A 779 -27.51 -5.49 0.01
N ILE A 780 -28.61 -5.15 -0.64
CA ILE A 780 -28.67 -4.98 -2.10
C ILE A 780 -28.54 -3.49 -2.42
N GLY A 781 -27.49 -3.12 -3.17
CA GLY A 781 -27.26 -1.77 -3.68
C GLY A 781 -27.27 -1.71 -5.21
N ILE A 782 -27.65 -0.55 -5.76
CA ILE A 782 -27.70 -0.30 -7.21
C ILE A 782 -26.47 0.53 -7.61
N ASN A 783 -25.83 0.20 -8.74
CA ASN A 783 -24.72 0.99 -9.30
C ASN A 783 -25.21 2.39 -9.71
N LYS A 784 -24.61 3.48 -9.21
CA LYS A 784 -25.05 4.84 -9.60
C LYS A 784 -24.62 5.28 -11.00
N TYR A 785 -23.64 4.60 -11.60
CA TYR A 785 -23.06 4.98 -12.90
C TYR A 785 -23.78 4.38 -14.11
N ILE A 786 -24.76 3.50 -13.92
CA ILE A 786 -25.52 2.88 -15.03
C ILE A 786 -26.57 3.85 -15.62
N PRO A 787 -27.01 3.61 -16.87
CA PRO A 787 -28.11 4.35 -17.49
C PRO A 787 -29.42 4.32 -16.68
N ASP A 788 -30.27 5.35 -16.83
CA ASP A 788 -31.48 5.51 -15.99
C ASP A 788 -32.58 4.47 -16.26
N ASP A 789 -32.65 3.92 -17.48
CA ASP A 789 -33.49 2.76 -17.82
C ASP A 789 -33.02 1.51 -17.06
N LYS A 790 -31.71 1.30 -16.98
CA LYS A 790 -31.11 0.25 -16.14
C LYS A 790 -31.31 0.46 -14.64
N LYS A 791 -31.26 1.71 -14.14
CA LYS A 791 -31.61 2.02 -12.74
C LYS A 791 -33.05 1.62 -12.45
N ARG A 792 -34.00 2.00 -13.32
CA ARG A 792 -35.42 1.62 -13.18
C ARG A 792 -35.61 0.10 -13.20
N ALA A 793 -34.99 -0.62 -14.14
CA ALA A 793 -35.04 -2.08 -14.16
C ALA A 793 -34.44 -2.71 -12.88
N SER A 794 -33.35 -2.14 -12.36
CA SER A 794 -32.72 -2.60 -11.11
C SER A 794 -33.57 -2.31 -9.87
N LEU A 795 -34.35 -1.22 -9.86
CA LEU A 795 -35.33 -0.90 -8.82
C LEU A 795 -36.50 -1.89 -8.82
N GLU A 796 -36.99 -2.34 -9.98
CA GLU A 796 -38.04 -3.37 -10.04
C GLU A 796 -37.54 -4.74 -9.56
N VAL A 797 -36.28 -5.09 -9.84
CA VAL A 797 -35.63 -6.27 -9.22
C VAL A 797 -35.55 -6.11 -7.69
N LEU A 798 -35.14 -4.94 -7.20
CA LEU A 798 -35.04 -4.66 -5.77
C LEU A 798 -36.42 -4.75 -5.08
N LYS A 799 -37.47 -4.14 -5.67
CA LYS A 799 -38.86 -4.24 -5.19
C LYS A 799 -39.34 -5.68 -5.05
N TYR A 800 -39.00 -6.55 -6.01
CA TYR A 800 -39.31 -7.97 -5.91
C TYR A 800 -38.52 -8.65 -4.78
N PHE A 801 -37.21 -8.40 -4.67
CA PHE A 801 -36.34 -8.98 -3.63
C PHE A 801 -36.76 -8.60 -2.21
N ILE A 802 -37.27 -7.38 -1.99
CA ILE A 802 -37.72 -6.88 -0.69
C ILE A 802 -39.21 -7.16 -0.40
N SER A 803 -39.92 -7.84 -1.31
CA SER A 803 -41.33 -8.18 -1.14
C SER A 803 -41.56 -9.20 -0.03
N GLU A 804 -42.71 -9.10 0.64
CA GLU A 804 -43.08 -10.01 1.74
C GLU A 804 -43.10 -11.49 1.29
N GLU A 805 -43.53 -11.76 0.05
CA GLU A 805 -43.49 -13.10 -0.54
C GLU A 805 -42.07 -13.65 -0.63
N VAL A 806 -41.11 -12.90 -1.20
CA VAL A 806 -39.72 -13.36 -1.34
C VAL A 806 -39.03 -13.52 0.02
N GLN A 807 -39.26 -12.58 0.93
CA GLN A 807 -38.70 -12.59 2.28
C GLN A 807 -39.26 -13.74 3.14
N SER A 808 -40.55 -14.08 2.99
CA SER A 808 -41.16 -15.22 3.66
C SER A 808 -40.79 -16.56 3.02
N GLU A 809 -41.03 -16.71 1.72
CA GLU A 809 -40.96 -18.01 1.03
C GLU A 809 -39.55 -18.42 0.60
N ILE A 810 -38.62 -17.47 0.37
CA ILE A 810 -37.24 -17.79 0.00
C ILE A 810 -36.33 -17.67 1.23
N ILE A 811 -36.20 -16.47 1.81
CA ILE A 811 -35.24 -16.18 2.88
C ILE A 811 -35.53 -17.03 4.14
N LEU A 812 -36.74 -16.93 4.70
CA LEU A 812 -37.11 -17.68 5.91
C LEU A 812 -37.38 -19.16 5.63
N LYS A 813 -38.36 -19.48 4.76
CA LYS A 813 -38.87 -20.86 4.60
C LYS A 813 -37.92 -21.83 3.90
N LYS A 814 -37.25 -21.40 2.82
CA LYS A 814 -36.41 -22.30 2.01
C LYS A 814 -34.94 -22.24 2.44
N SER A 815 -34.42 -21.05 2.72
CA SER A 815 -33.01 -20.87 3.07
C SER A 815 -32.72 -20.88 4.57
N ASN A 816 -33.74 -20.84 5.45
CA ASN A 816 -33.59 -20.76 6.92
C ASN A 816 -32.74 -19.55 7.38
N LEU A 817 -32.79 -18.46 6.63
CA LEU A 817 -32.10 -17.20 6.90
C LEU A 817 -33.03 -16.19 7.56
N ILE A 818 -32.47 -15.19 8.24
CA ILE A 818 -33.27 -14.15 8.90
C ILE A 818 -33.54 -13.01 7.93
N SER A 819 -34.81 -12.73 7.65
CA SER A 819 -35.25 -11.55 6.90
C SER A 819 -35.10 -10.27 7.73
N ALA A 820 -34.76 -9.15 7.08
CA ALA A 820 -34.83 -7.81 7.66
C ALA A 820 -36.28 -7.28 7.82
N LEU A 821 -37.26 -7.90 7.15
CA LEU A 821 -38.65 -7.44 7.11
C LEU A 821 -39.38 -7.79 8.43
N LYS A 822 -39.30 -6.89 9.41
CA LYS A 822 -39.83 -7.09 10.78
C LYS A 822 -41.34 -7.37 10.86
N SER A 823 -42.14 -7.08 9.82
CA SER A 823 -43.57 -7.44 9.80
C SER A 823 -43.80 -8.96 9.89
N LEU A 824 -42.86 -9.77 9.39
CA LEU A 824 -42.91 -11.23 9.40
C LEU A 824 -42.80 -11.86 10.80
N TYR A 825 -42.44 -11.08 11.83
CA TYR A 825 -42.23 -11.56 13.22
C TYR A 825 -43.26 -11.02 14.22
N LYS A 826 -44.38 -10.45 13.73
CA LYS A 826 -45.40 -9.83 14.59
C LYS A 826 -46.34 -10.82 15.26
N ASP A 827 -46.63 -11.95 14.60
CA ASP A 827 -47.61 -12.93 15.04
C ASP A 827 -46.93 -14.22 15.50
N ASP A 828 -46.79 -14.40 16.81
CA ASP A 828 -46.12 -15.55 17.42
C ASP A 828 -46.86 -16.89 17.15
N ASP A 829 -48.14 -16.87 16.75
CA ASP A 829 -48.91 -18.08 16.39
C ASP A 829 -48.75 -18.47 14.90
N SER A 830 -48.07 -17.65 14.09
CA SER A 830 -47.84 -17.93 12.67
C SER A 830 -46.94 -19.16 12.43
N GLU A 831 -47.09 -19.80 11.25
CA GLU A 831 -46.26 -20.94 10.82
C GLU A 831 -44.75 -20.65 10.93
N ILE A 832 -44.35 -19.42 10.59
CA ILE A 832 -42.97 -18.92 10.68
C ILE A 832 -42.47 -18.98 12.13
N CYS A 833 -43.27 -18.47 13.06
CA CYS A 833 -42.89 -18.35 14.46
C CYS A 833 -42.96 -19.68 15.23
N GLN A 834 -43.85 -20.58 14.82
CA GLN A 834 -44.02 -21.89 15.43
C GLN A 834 -43.01 -22.94 14.94
N GLN A 835 -42.58 -22.87 13.66
CA GLN A 835 -41.77 -23.93 13.05
C GLN A 835 -40.36 -23.50 12.63
N ILE A 836 -40.16 -22.23 12.27
CA ILE A 836 -38.95 -21.76 11.58
C ILE A 836 -38.03 -21.03 12.55
N VAL A 837 -38.49 -19.88 13.09
CA VAL A 837 -37.68 -18.94 13.87
C VAL A 837 -38.42 -18.45 15.12
N LYS A 838 -37.69 -18.15 16.18
CA LYS A 838 -38.25 -17.63 17.43
C LYS A 838 -38.56 -16.13 17.32
N CYS A 839 -39.75 -15.79 16.83
CA CYS A 839 -40.13 -14.42 16.48
C CYS A 839 -40.04 -13.40 17.62
N SER A 840 -40.33 -13.78 18.86
CA SER A 840 -40.07 -12.92 20.03
C SER A 840 -38.62 -12.42 20.08
N VAL A 841 -37.63 -13.28 19.82
CA VAL A 841 -36.23 -12.84 19.73
C VAL A 841 -36.03 -11.90 18.54
N MET A 842 -36.54 -12.22 17.35
CA MET A 842 -36.33 -11.39 16.14
C MET A 842 -37.04 -10.04 16.17
N ARG A 843 -38.11 -9.94 16.96
CA ARG A 843 -38.88 -8.72 17.22
C ARG A 843 -38.22 -7.84 18.28
N ASP A 844 -37.74 -8.44 19.36
CA ASP A 844 -37.22 -7.74 20.55
C ASP A 844 -35.70 -7.47 20.46
N ILE A 845 -35.02 -7.88 19.38
CA ILE A 845 -33.57 -7.69 19.19
C ILE A 845 -33.23 -6.29 18.65
N GLU A 846 -32.48 -5.53 19.44
CA GLU A 846 -31.97 -4.18 19.14
C GLU A 846 -30.46 -4.28 18.89
N GLY A 847 -30.05 -4.71 17.70
CA GLY A 847 -28.61 -4.84 17.39
C GLY A 847 -27.96 -3.51 16.99
N PHE A 848 -26.64 -3.44 17.07
CA PHE A 848 -25.85 -2.31 16.55
C PHE A 848 -24.84 -2.76 15.49
N ALA A 849 -24.54 -1.87 14.54
CA ALA A 849 -23.50 -2.08 13.54
C ALA A 849 -22.09 -1.90 14.12
N ARG A 850 -21.14 -2.72 13.68
CA ARG A 850 -19.70 -2.56 14.00
C ARG A 850 -19.21 -1.18 13.55
N PRO A 851 -18.35 -0.46 14.33
CA PRO A 851 -17.87 0.89 13.99
C PRO A 851 -16.77 0.89 12.90
N SER A 852 -16.89 0.05 11.87
CA SER A 852 -15.93 -0.03 10.77
C SER A 852 -15.78 1.29 10.01
N TYR A 853 -16.87 2.07 9.94
CA TYR A 853 -16.90 3.35 9.25
C TYR A 853 -16.08 4.45 9.91
N GLU A 854 -15.74 4.32 11.20
CA GLU A 854 -14.86 5.26 11.90
C GLU A 854 -13.39 5.07 11.47
N MET A 855 -13.04 3.84 11.08
CA MET A 855 -11.67 3.42 10.81
C MET A 855 -11.26 3.69 9.35
N LYS A 856 -10.14 4.39 9.12
CA LYS A 856 -9.64 4.69 7.76
C LYS A 856 -9.20 3.44 7.01
N ASN A 857 -8.46 2.56 7.68
CA ASN A 857 -8.07 1.25 7.19
C ASN A 857 -8.62 0.20 8.17
N TYR A 858 -9.80 -0.32 7.87
CA TYR A 858 -10.47 -1.26 8.76
C TYR A 858 -9.70 -2.58 8.94
N TYR A 859 -9.11 -3.11 7.87
CA TYR A 859 -8.39 -4.38 7.88
C TYR A 859 -7.11 -4.34 8.74
N ASP A 860 -6.30 -3.28 8.60
CA ASP A 860 -5.11 -3.09 9.46
C ASP A 860 -5.50 -2.87 10.93
N TYR A 861 -6.65 -2.22 11.18
CA TYR A 861 -7.19 -2.08 12.53
C TYR A 861 -7.64 -3.42 13.12
N SER A 862 -8.53 -4.17 12.46
CA SER A 862 -9.09 -5.41 13.00
C SER A 862 -8.01 -6.48 13.22
N SER A 863 -7.05 -6.64 12.30
CA SER A 863 -5.91 -7.56 12.47
C SER A 863 -5.01 -7.21 13.66
N LYS A 864 -4.76 -5.92 13.91
CA LYS A 864 -4.01 -5.48 15.11
C LYS A 864 -4.79 -5.70 16.40
N VAL A 865 -6.11 -5.42 16.38
CA VAL A 865 -7.01 -5.64 17.53
C VAL A 865 -7.05 -7.13 17.90
N GLU A 866 -7.24 -8.02 16.92
CA GLU A 866 -7.15 -9.47 17.09
C GLU A 866 -5.85 -9.90 17.79
N GLY A 867 -4.70 -9.43 17.29
CA GLY A 867 -3.40 -9.74 17.88
C GLY A 867 -3.23 -9.25 19.34
N TYR A 868 -3.87 -8.16 19.73
CA TYR A 868 -3.90 -7.70 21.13
C TYR A 868 -4.89 -8.49 22.00
N LEU A 869 -6.03 -8.89 21.44
CA LEU A 869 -7.02 -9.73 22.12
C LEU A 869 -6.48 -11.14 22.40
N HIS A 870 -5.80 -11.77 21.44
CA HIS A 870 -5.20 -13.09 21.67
C HIS A 870 -4.14 -13.07 22.78
N LYS A 871 -3.31 -12.03 22.83
CA LYS A 871 -2.33 -11.83 23.93
C LYS A 871 -3.00 -11.58 25.28
N PHE A 872 -4.15 -10.91 25.30
CA PHE A 872 -4.96 -10.76 26.51
C PHE A 872 -5.55 -12.10 26.97
N LEU A 873 -6.12 -12.88 26.06
CA LEU A 873 -6.72 -14.19 26.35
C LEU A 873 -5.67 -15.18 26.88
N ALA A 874 -4.48 -15.22 26.29
CA ALA A 874 -3.33 -16.00 26.75
C ALA A 874 -2.71 -15.50 28.08
N GLY A 875 -3.12 -14.32 28.57
CA GLY A 875 -2.63 -13.73 29.82
C GLY A 875 -1.28 -13.00 29.70
N GLU A 876 -0.79 -12.74 28.49
CA GLU A 876 0.44 -11.96 28.24
C GLU A 876 0.28 -10.46 28.52
N LYS A 877 -0.95 -9.94 28.49
CA LYS A 877 -1.28 -8.52 28.67
C LYS A 877 -2.46 -8.32 29.62
N THR A 878 -2.49 -7.18 30.31
CA THR A 878 -3.63 -6.78 31.14
C THR A 878 -4.75 -6.17 30.30
N ALA A 879 -5.97 -6.08 30.86
CA ALA A 879 -7.10 -5.45 30.18
C ALA A 879 -6.81 -3.97 29.85
N GLU A 880 -6.22 -3.26 30.81
CA GLU A 880 -5.82 -1.85 30.69
C GLU A 880 -4.77 -1.65 29.59
N GLU A 881 -3.78 -2.53 29.52
CA GLU A 881 -2.72 -2.46 28.50
C GLU A 881 -3.28 -2.79 27.11
N THR A 882 -4.07 -3.86 26.98
CA THR A 882 -4.70 -4.27 25.72
C THR A 882 -5.62 -3.19 25.17
N LEU A 883 -6.49 -2.60 25.99
CA LEU A 883 -7.36 -1.50 25.56
C LEU A 883 -6.59 -0.24 25.18
N THR A 884 -5.52 0.10 25.91
CA THR A 884 -4.64 1.22 25.56
C THR A 884 -3.95 0.99 24.21
N ASN A 885 -3.47 -0.24 23.95
CA ASN A 885 -2.84 -0.59 22.68
C ASN A 885 -3.82 -0.55 21.51
N ILE A 886 -5.07 -1.02 21.70
CA ILE A 886 -6.13 -0.96 20.68
C ILE A 886 -6.50 0.50 20.34
N ASP A 887 -6.66 1.32 21.37
CA ASP A 887 -6.97 2.75 21.24
C ASP A 887 -5.83 3.55 20.58
N ASP A 888 -4.57 3.22 20.88
CA ASP A 888 -3.39 3.86 20.28
C ASP A 888 -3.25 3.59 18.77
N ILE A 889 -3.92 2.57 18.20
CA ILE A 889 -3.89 2.31 16.74
C ILE A 889 -4.48 3.51 15.96
N THR A 890 -5.51 4.17 16.48
CA THR A 890 -6.25 5.23 15.78
C THR A 890 -6.18 6.59 16.47
N ARG A 891 -5.86 6.65 17.77
CA ARG A 891 -5.78 7.91 18.52
C ARG A 891 -4.70 8.84 17.96
N ILE A 892 -5.12 10.03 17.55
CA ILE A 892 -4.24 11.12 17.15
C ILE A 892 -3.78 11.90 18.39
N TYR A 893 -2.48 11.90 18.64
CA TYR A 893 -1.84 12.66 19.70
C TYR A 893 -1.43 14.06 19.22
N TYR A 894 -1.44 15.01 20.15
CA TYR A 894 -1.02 16.39 19.93
C TYR A 894 -0.30 16.93 21.18
N PHE A 895 0.53 17.95 21.00
CA PHE A 895 1.27 18.57 22.10
C PHE A 895 0.35 19.54 22.86
N SER A 896 -0.15 19.16 24.04
CA SER A 896 -1.06 20.03 24.78
C SER A 896 -0.31 20.95 25.73
N TRP A 897 -0.80 22.17 25.88
CA TRP A 897 -0.27 23.12 26.87
C TRP A 897 -0.56 22.71 28.32
N LYS A 898 -1.52 21.78 28.53
CA LYS A 898 -1.84 21.21 29.84
C LYS A 898 -0.81 20.19 30.31
N ASP A 899 -0.03 19.61 29.40
CA ASP A 899 1.05 18.68 29.72
C ASP A 899 2.18 19.40 30.48
N THR A 900 2.92 18.67 31.32
CA THR A 900 4.04 19.24 32.09
C THR A 900 5.06 19.95 31.20
N LEU A 901 5.41 19.37 30.05
CA LEU A 901 6.30 20.01 29.08
C LEU A 901 5.64 21.21 28.37
N GLY A 902 4.35 21.11 28.01
CA GLY A 902 3.63 22.18 27.34
C GLY A 902 3.49 23.43 28.21
N SER A 903 3.16 23.25 29.50
CA SER A 903 3.05 24.34 30.47
C SER A 903 4.39 25.07 30.72
N ILE A 904 5.51 24.35 30.72
CA ILE A 904 6.86 24.94 30.76
C ILE A 904 7.11 25.80 29.51
N VAL A 905 6.79 25.30 28.32
CA VAL A 905 6.98 26.06 27.06
C VAL A 905 6.10 27.31 27.04
N ILE A 906 4.81 27.22 27.41
CA ILE A 906 3.95 28.41 27.51
C ILE A 906 4.51 29.43 28.51
N SER A 907 5.00 28.99 29.67
CA SER A 907 5.62 29.87 30.65
C SER A 907 6.81 30.64 30.06
N CYS A 908 7.67 29.96 29.29
CA CYS A 908 8.76 30.59 28.55
C CYS A 908 8.27 31.60 27.49
N LEU A 909 7.20 31.28 26.75
CA LEU A 909 6.61 32.20 25.75
C LEU A 909 6.06 33.47 26.39
N VAL A 910 5.39 33.36 27.54
CA VAL A 910 4.89 34.52 28.31
C VAL A 910 6.06 35.38 28.80
N CYS A 911 7.14 34.77 29.31
CA CYS A 911 8.35 35.51 29.69
C CYS A 911 8.97 36.27 28.50
N ILE A 912 9.06 35.64 27.32
CA ILE A 912 9.57 36.28 26.10
C ILE A 912 8.65 37.44 25.66
N PHE A 913 7.32 37.26 25.70
CA PHE A 913 6.37 38.33 25.40
C PHE A 913 6.57 39.55 26.32
N VAL A 914 6.68 39.33 27.63
CA VAL A 914 6.95 40.41 28.61
C VAL A 914 8.28 41.11 28.30
N LEU A 915 9.33 40.37 27.94
CA LEU A 915 10.63 40.96 27.55
C LEU A 915 10.52 41.82 26.28
N ILE A 916 9.71 41.42 25.29
CA ILE A 916 9.43 42.23 24.09
C ILE A 916 8.72 43.53 24.51
N ILE A 917 7.68 43.48 25.35
CA ILE A 917 6.96 44.67 25.83
C ILE A 917 7.90 45.61 26.61
N VAL A 918 8.72 45.08 27.53
CA VAL A 918 9.73 45.87 28.27
C VAL A 918 10.72 46.53 27.31
N SER A 919 11.18 45.82 26.27
CA SER A 919 12.11 46.39 25.27
C SER A 919 11.49 47.56 24.49
N ILE A 920 10.19 47.49 24.15
CA ILE A 920 9.46 48.59 23.51
C ILE A 920 9.40 49.81 24.43
N VAL A 921 9.17 49.63 25.74
CA VAL A 921 9.15 50.73 26.73
C VAL A 921 10.50 51.46 26.79
N LEU A 922 11.64 50.75 26.67
CA LEU A 922 12.98 51.36 26.69
C LEU A 922 13.18 52.40 25.57
N LEU A 923 12.50 52.27 24.42
CA LEU A 923 12.57 53.22 23.29
C LEU A 923 12.06 54.63 23.67
N PHE A 924 11.20 54.72 24.68
CA PHE A 924 10.58 55.98 25.10
C PHE A 924 11.36 56.67 26.23
N ILE A 925 12.09 55.91 27.05
CA ILE A 925 12.86 56.45 28.20
C ILE A 925 14.03 57.33 27.71
N PRO A 926 14.09 58.63 28.10
CA PRO A 926 15.10 59.58 27.60
C PRO A 926 16.55 59.11 27.74
N LYS A 927 16.91 58.46 28.87
CA LYS A 927 18.25 57.93 29.15
C LYS A 927 18.77 57.03 28.02
N TYR A 928 17.91 56.23 27.40
CA TYR A 928 18.32 55.20 26.45
C TYR A 928 18.13 55.58 24.97
N GLN A 929 17.48 56.71 24.67
CA GLN A 929 17.19 57.15 23.29
C GLN A 929 18.45 57.30 22.42
N ASN A 930 19.61 57.61 23.01
CA ASN A 930 20.88 57.72 22.28
C ASN A 930 21.33 56.39 21.64
N TYR A 931 20.97 55.24 22.22
CA TYR A 931 21.37 53.92 21.71
C TYR A 931 20.53 53.45 20.52
N TYR A 932 19.35 54.03 20.30
CA TYR A 932 18.36 53.58 19.31
C TYR A 932 18.26 54.45 18.05
N LYS A 933 19.17 55.43 17.87
CA LYS A 933 19.18 56.40 16.76
C LYS A 933 19.25 55.81 15.34
N PHE A 934 19.47 54.50 15.20
CA PHE A 934 19.51 53.83 13.91
C PHE A 934 18.15 53.84 13.19
N LEU A 935 17.04 53.47 13.86
CA LEU A 935 15.69 53.61 13.30
C LEU A 935 14.91 54.73 14.03
N SER A 936 13.86 55.24 13.38
CA SER A 936 12.90 56.14 14.04
C SER A 936 11.91 55.33 14.90
N LYS A 937 11.29 55.96 15.91
CA LYS A 937 10.47 55.26 16.91
C LYS A 937 9.31 54.46 16.29
N ASP A 938 8.68 55.00 15.25
CA ASP A 938 7.64 54.33 14.47
C ASP A 938 8.17 53.08 13.73
N LEU A 939 9.38 53.17 13.15
CA LEU A 939 10.04 52.03 12.52
C LEU A 939 10.44 50.93 13.52
N TRP A 940 10.86 51.31 14.73
CA TRP A 940 11.11 50.35 15.83
C TRP A 940 9.83 49.66 16.34
N LEU A 941 8.69 50.36 16.33
CA LEU A 941 7.39 49.75 16.67
C LEU A 941 6.97 48.71 15.63
N ILE A 942 7.12 49.00 14.33
CA ILE A 942 6.84 48.04 13.25
C ILE A 942 7.76 46.81 13.36
N TYR A 943 9.05 47.03 13.60
CA TYR A 943 10.04 45.96 13.83
C TYR A 943 9.62 45.04 15.00
N SER A 944 9.24 45.64 16.14
CA SER A 944 8.84 44.91 17.34
C SER A 944 7.51 44.16 17.15
N MET A 945 6.56 44.75 16.42
CA MET A 945 5.30 44.10 16.06
C MET A 945 5.55 42.84 15.21
N GLY A 946 6.55 42.88 14.32
CA GLY A 946 6.96 41.71 13.56
C GLY A 946 7.43 40.56 14.45
N SER A 947 8.22 40.85 15.50
CA SER A 947 8.62 39.84 16.49
C SER A 947 7.45 39.29 17.32
N ILE A 948 6.44 40.12 17.63
CA ILE A 948 5.21 39.67 18.31
C ILE A 948 4.42 38.70 17.43
N LEU A 949 4.25 38.99 16.13
CA LEU A 949 3.57 38.09 15.21
C LEU A 949 4.27 36.72 15.13
N ILE A 950 5.60 36.69 14.99
CA ILE A 950 6.34 35.42 14.97
C ILE A 950 6.15 34.66 16.31
N LEU A 951 6.11 35.35 17.45
CA LEU A 951 5.79 34.71 18.74
C LEU A 951 4.37 34.11 18.77
N CYS A 952 3.36 34.79 18.21
CA CYS A 952 2.00 34.26 18.09
C CYS A 952 1.95 32.98 17.23
N SER A 953 2.79 32.85 16.19
CA SER A 953 2.87 31.62 15.38
C SER A 953 3.27 30.38 16.18
N VAL A 954 3.96 30.56 17.31
CA VAL A 954 4.39 29.47 18.20
C VAL A 954 3.22 28.88 18.98
N TYR A 955 2.18 29.67 19.25
CA TYR A 955 0.97 29.21 19.94
C TYR A 955 0.16 28.20 19.10
N GLU A 956 0.22 28.33 17.76
CA GLU A 956 -0.51 27.47 16.81
C GLU A 956 0.03 26.01 16.74
N PHE A 957 1.12 25.69 17.46
CA PHE A 957 1.64 24.32 17.62
C PHE A 957 0.99 23.54 18.79
N PHE A 958 0.20 24.20 19.64
CA PHE A 958 -0.46 23.54 20.77
C PHE A 958 -1.85 23.00 20.42
N ASP A 959 -2.23 21.91 21.08
CA ASP A 959 -3.50 21.18 20.92
C ASP A 959 -3.75 20.69 19.47
N GLU A 960 -4.95 20.19 19.19
CA GLU A 960 -5.37 19.63 17.89
C GLU A 960 -5.02 20.54 16.69
N VAL A 961 -4.39 19.96 15.66
CA VAL A 961 -4.00 20.67 14.43
C VAL A 961 -5.21 20.90 13.53
N LYS A 962 -5.46 22.14 13.12
CA LYS A 962 -6.58 22.52 12.23
C LYS A 962 -6.08 23.34 11.06
N VAL A 963 -6.78 23.28 9.91
CA VAL A 963 -6.43 24.07 8.71
C VAL A 963 -6.29 25.57 9.04
N GLY A 964 -7.18 26.11 9.88
CA GLY A 964 -7.08 27.49 10.37
C GLY A 964 -5.80 27.79 11.16
N LYS A 965 -5.34 26.88 12.02
CA LYS A 965 -4.05 27.02 12.74
C LYS A 965 -2.86 26.97 11.77
N CYS A 966 -2.89 26.04 10.81
CA CYS A 966 -1.86 25.92 9.77
C CYS A 966 -1.73 27.22 8.97
N LEU A 967 -2.86 27.81 8.58
CA LEU A 967 -2.94 29.10 7.89
C LEU A 967 -2.41 30.24 8.78
N LEU A 968 -2.93 30.39 10.01
CA LEU A 968 -2.50 31.45 10.95
C LEU A 968 -1.00 31.40 11.21
N ARG A 969 -0.45 30.20 11.45
CA ARG A 969 1.00 29.99 11.65
C ARG A 969 1.82 30.50 10.47
N HIS A 970 1.42 30.17 9.24
CA HIS A 970 2.10 30.64 8.04
C HIS A 970 2.00 32.17 7.88
N ILE A 971 0.79 32.73 8.06
CA ILE A 971 0.54 34.18 8.01
C ILE A 971 1.44 34.93 9.01
N PHE A 972 1.46 34.48 10.26
CA PHE A 972 2.20 35.12 11.35
C PHE A 972 3.72 35.08 11.13
N VAL A 973 4.29 33.96 10.67
CA VAL A 973 5.72 33.88 10.33
C VAL A 973 6.08 34.81 9.17
N ILE A 974 5.32 34.76 8.07
CA ILE A 974 5.58 35.53 6.85
C ILE A 974 5.41 37.05 7.09
N MET A 975 4.27 37.47 7.64
CA MET A 975 3.99 38.88 7.93
C MET A 975 4.97 39.44 8.96
N GLY A 976 5.25 38.67 10.02
CA GLY A 976 6.18 39.07 11.06
C GLY A 976 7.61 39.28 10.53
N THR A 977 8.07 38.37 9.66
CA THR A 977 9.40 38.48 9.03
C THR A 977 9.50 39.69 8.09
N THR A 978 8.45 39.98 7.32
CA THR A 978 8.38 41.18 6.46
C THR A 978 8.36 42.48 7.29
N MET A 979 7.70 42.50 8.46
CA MET A 979 7.70 43.63 9.39
C MET A 979 9.04 43.82 10.11
N VAL A 980 9.82 42.76 10.31
CA VAL A 980 11.20 42.83 10.83
C VAL A 980 12.18 43.40 9.78
N TYR A 981 12.12 42.96 8.52
CA TYR A 981 13.09 43.41 7.51
C TYR A 981 12.75 44.72 6.80
N SER A 982 11.47 45.09 6.64
CA SER A 982 11.12 46.34 5.93
C SER A 982 11.67 47.63 6.57
N PRO A 983 11.71 47.81 7.91
CA PRO A 983 12.35 48.97 8.54
C PRO A 983 13.86 49.02 8.33
N LEU A 984 14.53 47.86 8.34
CA LEU A 984 15.97 47.75 8.07
C LEU A 984 16.27 48.11 6.62
N LEU A 985 15.52 47.55 5.67
CA LEU A 985 15.67 47.84 4.24
C LEU A 985 15.46 49.33 3.93
N HIS A 986 14.43 49.97 4.53
CA HIS A 986 14.22 51.42 4.40
C HIS A 986 15.46 52.21 4.84
N ARG A 987 15.98 51.92 6.03
CA ARG A 987 17.10 52.68 6.60
C ARG A 987 18.38 52.51 5.80
N LEU A 988 18.68 51.29 5.38
CA LEU A 988 19.89 50.99 4.61
C LEU A 988 19.83 51.65 3.20
N ILE A 989 18.67 51.68 2.55
CA ILE A 989 18.49 52.43 1.28
C ILE A 989 18.70 53.94 1.50
N VAL A 990 18.20 54.52 2.60
CA VAL A 990 18.40 55.95 2.91
C VAL A 990 19.86 56.28 3.21
N ASN A 991 20.64 55.33 3.72
CA ASN A 991 22.05 55.48 4.04
C ASN A 991 23.00 55.10 2.88
N PHE A 992 22.48 54.78 1.70
CA PHE A 992 23.31 54.28 0.59
C PHE A 992 24.42 55.29 0.19
N PRO A 993 25.67 54.85 -0.09
CA PRO A 993 26.81 55.76 -0.28
C PRO A 993 26.71 56.76 -1.44
N GLU A 994 25.95 56.45 -2.50
CA GLU A 994 25.75 57.30 -3.69
C GLU A 994 24.29 57.81 -3.75
N LYS A 995 24.09 59.11 -3.58
CA LYS A 995 22.76 59.72 -3.72
C LYS A 995 22.21 59.51 -5.13
N ASN A 996 21.04 58.90 -5.23
CA ASN A 996 20.32 58.69 -6.48
C ASN A 996 18.81 58.96 -6.32
N LYS A 997 18.09 59.01 -7.45
CA LYS A 997 16.65 59.35 -7.47
C LYS A 997 15.81 58.43 -6.56
N TYR A 998 16.17 57.16 -6.45
CA TYR A 998 15.44 56.18 -5.63
C TYR A 998 15.71 56.38 -4.14
N THR A 999 16.96 56.60 -3.74
CA THR A 999 17.33 56.84 -2.33
C THR A 999 16.68 58.11 -1.78
N GLU A 1000 16.64 59.19 -2.58
CA GLU A 1000 15.97 60.43 -2.17
C GLU A 1000 14.44 60.28 -2.13
N TRP A 1001 13.84 59.47 -3.02
CA TRP A 1001 12.41 59.16 -2.98
C TRP A 1001 12.04 58.34 -1.73
N VAL A 1002 12.77 57.26 -1.40
CA VAL A 1002 12.55 56.42 -0.22
C VAL A 1002 12.72 57.21 1.08
N LYS A 1003 13.68 58.14 1.11
CA LYS A 1003 13.88 59.07 2.23
C LYS A 1003 12.69 60.01 2.44
N ASN A 1004 12.16 60.59 1.37
CA ASN A 1004 11.04 61.54 1.44
C ASN A 1004 9.68 60.85 1.65
N ASN A 1005 9.53 59.56 1.27
CA ASN A 1005 8.27 58.82 1.28
C ASN A 1005 8.30 57.62 2.25
N LYS A 1006 8.93 57.77 3.42
CA LYS A 1006 9.17 56.69 4.41
C LYS A 1006 7.98 55.74 4.63
N LEU A 1007 6.81 56.28 5.01
CA LEU A 1007 5.65 55.46 5.34
C LEU A 1007 5.06 54.76 4.11
N ILE A 1008 5.01 55.45 2.96
CA ILE A 1008 4.51 54.88 1.70
C ILE A 1008 5.37 53.69 1.26
N PHE A 1009 6.69 53.78 1.41
CA PHE A 1009 7.61 52.67 1.09
C PHE A 1009 7.36 51.43 1.97
N ILE A 1010 7.19 51.61 3.28
CA ILE A 1010 6.91 50.50 4.21
C ILE A 1010 5.53 49.89 3.93
N ILE A 1011 4.51 50.74 3.74
CA ILE A 1011 3.14 50.31 3.39
C ILE A 1011 3.12 49.53 2.06
N TYR A 1012 3.92 49.92 1.08
CA TYR A 1012 4.01 49.21 -0.21
C TYR A 1012 4.58 47.80 -0.04
N ILE A 1013 5.67 47.63 0.72
CA ILE A 1013 6.28 46.31 0.98
C ILE A 1013 5.31 45.39 1.75
N ILE A 1014 4.72 45.91 2.83
CA ILE A 1014 3.77 45.13 3.64
C ILE A 1014 2.49 44.85 2.84
N GLY A 1015 2.03 45.80 2.02
CA GLY A 1015 0.82 45.68 1.20
C GLY A 1015 0.90 44.56 0.15
N ILE A 1016 2.06 44.39 -0.50
CA ILE A 1016 2.31 43.23 -1.39
C ILE A 1016 2.15 41.92 -0.60
N GLN A 1017 2.73 41.85 0.60
CA GLN A 1017 2.65 40.66 1.44
C GLN A 1017 1.21 40.36 1.89
N VAL A 1018 0.43 41.39 2.25
CA VAL A 1018 -0.99 41.26 2.60
C VAL A 1018 -1.81 40.74 1.41
N ILE A 1019 -1.61 41.27 0.20
CA ILE A 1019 -2.33 40.80 -1.01
C ILE A 1019 -2.05 39.32 -1.25
N LEU A 1020 -0.78 38.91 -1.27
CA LEU A 1020 -0.41 37.49 -1.44
C LEU A 1020 -1.01 36.60 -0.34
N THR A 1021 -1.12 37.13 0.88
CA THR A 1021 -1.68 36.41 2.04
C THR A 1021 -3.19 36.20 1.90
N ILE A 1022 -3.91 37.20 1.40
CA ILE A 1022 -5.34 37.08 1.11
C ILE A 1022 -5.58 35.97 0.07
N VAL A 1023 -4.75 35.87 -0.97
CA VAL A 1023 -4.89 34.81 -1.98
C VAL A 1023 -4.61 33.42 -1.37
N VAL A 1024 -3.55 33.27 -0.57
CA VAL A 1024 -3.25 32.01 0.15
C VAL A 1024 -4.38 31.58 1.07
N ALA A 1025 -5.05 32.53 1.73
CA ALA A 1025 -6.16 32.26 2.65
C ALA A 1025 -7.45 31.78 1.95
N ILE A 1026 -7.66 32.13 0.67
CA ILE A 1026 -8.85 31.73 -0.12
C ILE A 1026 -8.61 30.54 -1.07
N SER A 1027 -7.40 29.97 -1.09
CA SER A 1027 -7.00 28.98 -2.10
C SER A 1027 -6.76 27.55 -1.56
N ASP A 1028 -7.38 27.15 -0.45
CA ASP A 1028 -7.25 25.78 0.12
C ASP A 1028 -5.80 25.26 0.21
N THR A 1029 -4.89 26.16 0.60
CA THR A 1029 -3.44 25.97 0.52
C THR A 1029 -2.89 24.85 1.43
N PHE A 1030 -3.57 24.60 2.55
CA PHE A 1030 -3.10 23.67 3.59
C PHE A 1030 -4.12 22.57 3.85
N VAL A 1031 -3.64 21.33 3.92
CA VAL A 1031 -4.40 20.15 4.32
C VAL A 1031 -3.77 19.52 5.56
N ILE A 1032 -4.60 18.85 6.36
CA ILE A 1032 -4.13 18.08 7.52
C ILE A 1032 -3.67 16.72 7.00
N LYS A 1033 -2.42 16.34 7.30
CA LYS A 1033 -1.89 15.00 7.01
C LYS A 1033 -1.65 14.28 8.33
N ASP A 1034 -2.33 13.16 8.53
CA ASP A 1034 -2.07 12.28 9.67
C ASP A 1034 -0.84 11.42 9.38
N LEU A 1035 0.06 11.33 10.36
CA LEU A 1035 1.20 10.42 10.37
C LEU A 1035 0.82 9.25 11.28
N ILE A 1036 0.59 8.10 10.65
CA ILE A 1036 0.21 6.85 11.32
C ILE A 1036 1.46 5.97 11.43
N PHE A 1037 1.71 5.40 12.61
CA PHE A 1037 2.86 4.56 12.91
C PHE A 1037 2.43 3.26 13.59
N ASN A 1038 3.20 2.18 13.41
CA ASN A 1038 2.90 0.89 14.04
C ASN A 1038 3.37 0.79 15.51
N TYR A 1039 4.36 1.59 15.91
CA TYR A 1039 4.99 1.52 17.24
C TYR A 1039 5.16 2.89 17.92
N ASN A 1040 4.82 3.98 17.23
CA ASN A 1040 4.88 5.34 17.74
C ASN A 1040 3.48 5.94 17.79
N LYS A 1041 3.31 6.99 18.59
CA LYS A 1041 2.04 7.71 18.70
C LYS A 1041 1.73 8.47 17.43
N ASN A 1042 0.57 8.18 16.83
CA ASN A 1042 0.07 8.87 15.64
C ASN A 1042 -0.11 10.37 15.92
N PHE A 1043 0.16 11.24 14.95
CA PHE A 1043 -0.11 12.67 15.08
C PHE A 1043 -0.31 13.35 13.74
N SER A 1044 -1.03 14.47 13.73
CA SER A 1044 -1.30 15.24 12.50
C SER A 1044 -0.28 16.36 12.30
N VAL A 1045 0.04 16.64 11.03
CA VAL A 1045 0.90 17.76 10.61
C VAL A 1045 0.23 18.58 9.51
N CYS A 1046 0.56 19.87 9.45
CA CYS A 1046 0.15 20.72 8.33
C CYS A 1046 0.96 20.36 7.07
N SER A 1047 0.27 19.94 6.01
CA SER A 1047 0.86 19.69 4.68
C SER A 1047 0.38 20.74 3.69
N GLY A 1048 1.22 21.08 2.71
CA GLY A 1048 0.78 21.84 1.54
C GLY A 1048 -0.14 20.98 0.66
N ASN A 1049 -1.21 21.57 0.15
CA ASN A 1049 -2.08 20.95 -0.85
C ASN A 1049 -1.41 21.04 -2.22
N ARG A 1050 -1.04 19.90 -2.81
CA ARG A 1050 -0.26 19.85 -4.08
C ARG A 1050 -1.07 20.31 -5.29
N ASP A 1051 -2.39 20.15 -5.24
CA ASP A 1051 -3.30 20.49 -6.35
C ASP A 1051 -3.83 21.94 -6.25
N SER A 1052 -3.41 22.67 -5.22
CA SER A 1052 -3.78 24.07 -4.97
C SER A 1052 -2.80 25.06 -5.58
N THR A 1053 -3.32 26.06 -6.28
CA THR A 1053 -2.58 27.26 -6.72
C THR A 1053 -2.02 28.07 -5.54
N GLY A 1054 -2.66 27.99 -4.37
CA GLY A 1054 -2.23 28.65 -3.13
C GLY A 1054 -0.87 28.17 -2.61
N LEU A 1055 -0.50 26.91 -2.86
CA LEU A 1055 0.83 26.39 -2.49
C LEU A 1055 1.95 27.08 -3.28
N THR A 1056 1.74 27.30 -4.58
CA THR A 1056 2.66 28.08 -5.42
C THR A 1056 2.79 29.52 -4.94
N ILE A 1057 1.69 30.14 -4.49
CA ILE A 1057 1.70 31.51 -3.97
C ILE A 1057 2.44 31.57 -2.63
N SER A 1058 2.27 30.58 -1.75
CA SER A 1058 3.07 30.44 -0.51
C SER A 1058 4.58 30.40 -0.80
N TYR A 1059 5.03 29.65 -1.82
CA TYR A 1059 6.44 29.69 -2.25
C TYR A 1059 6.88 31.07 -2.77
N ILE A 1060 6.01 31.78 -3.52
CA ILE A 1060 6.27 33.16 -3.97
C ILE A 1060 6.42 34.11 -2.76
N GLN A 1061 5.66 33.91 -1.67
CA GLN A 1061 5.81 34.69 -0.44
C GLN A 1061 7.16 34.44 0.25
N TYR A 1062 7.59 33.19 0.39
CA TYR A 1062 8.92 32.88 0.93
C TYR A 1062 10.03 33.47 0.05
N LEU A 1063 9.90 33.40 -1.28
CA LEU A 1063 10.85 34.01 -2.22
C LEU A 1063 10.91 35.53 -2.08
N TYR A 1064 9.76 36.21 -1.95
CA TYR A 1064 9.68 37.66 -1.74
C TYR A 1064 10.40 38.10 -0.46
N VAL A 1065 10.16 37.39 0.65
CA VAL A 1065 10.87 37.62 1.93
C VAL A 1065 12.38 37.34 1.78
N GLY A 1066 12.75 36.28 1.07
CA GLY A 1066 14.15 35.94 0.77
C GLY A 1066 14.88 37.02 -0.04
N ILE A 1067 14.20 37.62 -1.03
CA ILE A 1067 14.74 38.76 -1.80
C ILE A 1067 14.96 39.97 -0.90
N ILE A 1068 14.01 40.30 -0.01
CA ILE A 1068 14.16 41.39 0.97
C ILE A 1068 15.36 41.14 1.89
N TYR A 1069 15.50 39.92 2.41
CA TYR A 1069 16.64 39.50 3.24
C TYR A 1069 17.98 39.65 2.50
N LEU A 1070 18.06 39.21 1.24
CA LEU A 1070 19.27 39.35 0.42
C LEU A 1070 19.61 40.82 0.13
N LEU A 1071 18.62 41.67 -0.14
CA LEU A 1071 18.83 43.11 -0.32
C LEU A 1071 19.38 43.76 0.96
N VAL A 1072 18.85 43.39 2.14
CA VAL A 1072 19.39 43.84 3.44
C VAL A 1072 20.84 43.37 3.63
N ALA A 1073 21.15 42.09 3.33
CA ALA A 1073 22.52 41.56 3.36
C ALA A 1073 23.49 42.35 2.47
N VAL A 1074 23.11 42.60 1.21
CA VAL A 1074 23.95 43.33 0.25
C VAL A 1074 24.16 44.78 0.70
N LEU A 1075 23.14 45.46 1.22
CA LEU A 1075 23.30 46.84 1.70
C LEU A 1075 24.16 46.92 2.97
N ILE A 1076 24.02 45.98 3.91
CA ILE A 1076 24.91 45.84 5.08
C ILE A 1076 26.37 45.67 4.64
N PHE A 1077 26.63 44.85 3.62
CA PHE A 1077 27.97 44.71 3.03
C PHE A 1077 28.47 46.01 2.38
N LEU A 1078 27.60 46.79 1.73
CA LEU A 1078 27.98 48.05 1.08
C LEU A 1078 28.23 49.19 2.09
N GLU A 1079 27.56 49.21 3.24
CA GLU A 1079 27.75 50.22 4.31
C GLU A 1079 28.90 49.90 5.29
N TRP A 1080 29.59 48.76 5.13
CA TRP A 1080 30.48 48.16 6.12
C TRP A 1080 31.48 49.09 6.83
N ASN A 1081 32.04 50.06 6.10
CA ASN A 1081 33.09 50.95 6.61
C ASN A 1081 32.61 52.39 6.92
N ILE A 1082 31.30 52.69 6.81
CA ILE A 1082 30.75 54.03 7.08
C ILE A 1082 30.80 54.33 8.59
N LYS A 1083 31.56 55.35 9.00
CA LYS A 1083 31.77 55.69 10.43
C LYS A 1083 30.47 55.94 11.20
N ALA A 1084 29.48 56.54 10.55
CA ALA A 1084 28.21 56.93 11.18
C ALA A 1084 27.33 55.75 11.60
N THR A 1085 27.40 54.61 10.90
CA THR A 1085 26.57 53.41 11.13
C THR A 1085 27.38 52.18 11.53
N TYR A 1086 28.72 52.28 11.61
CA TYR A 1086 29.66 51.19 11.86
C TYR A 1086 29.30 50.23 13.02
N LYS A 1087 28.85 50.75 14.17
CA LYS A 1087 28.42 49.92 15.31
C LYS A 1087 27.07 49.23 15.06
N ASP A 1088 26.16 49.86 14.33
CA ASP A 1088 24.86 49.29 13.96
C ASP A 1088 25.02 48.15 12.94
N ILE A 1089 25.78 48.39 11.86
CA ILE A 1089 26.01 47.43 10.77
C ILE A 1089 26.61 46.11 11.30
N ARG A 1090 27.58 46.18 12.23
CA ARG A 1090 28.17 44.99 12.87
C ARG A 1090 27.15 44.20 13.69
N ASN A 1091 26.32 44.87 14.50
CA ASN A 1091 25.28 44.21 15.28
C ASN A 1091 24.22 43.56 14.37
N LEU A 1092 23.78 44.28 13.32
CA LEU A 1092 22.85 43.77 12.32
C LEU A 1092 23.41 42.57 11.56
N THR A 1093 24.72 42.50 11.33
CA THR A 1093 25.36 41.34 10.68
C THR A 1093 25.24 40.07 11.53
N ILE A 1094 25.47 40.17 12.84
CA ILE A 1094 25.31 39.04 13.78
C ILE A 1094 23.87 38.53 13.75
N ILE A 1095 22.90 39.46 13.80
CA ILE A 1095 21.47 39.14 13.75
C ILE A 1095 21.09 38.47 12.43
N LEU A 1096 21.60 38.99 11.30
CA LEU A 1096 21.33 38.43 9.99
C LEU A 1096 21.86 37.00 9.85
N ILE A 1097 23.06 36.73 10.38
CA ILE A 1097 23.64 35.37 10.42
C ILE A 1097 22.76 34.42 11.26
N MET A 1098 22.35 34.83 12.46
CA MET A 1098 21.48 34.02 13.33
C MET A 1098 20.10 33.76 12.72
N ASN A 1099 19.53 34.78 12.06
CA ASN A 1099 18.27 34.64 11.33
C ASN A 1099 18.44 33.67 10.14
N GLY A 1100 19.55 33.75 9.41
CA GLY A 1100 19.90 32.83 8.33
C GLY A 1100 20.02 31.39 8.81
N ILE A 1101 20.68 31.15 9.95
CA ILE A 1101 20.76 29.83 10.59
C ILE A 1101 19.36 29.32 10.95
N SER A 1102 18.50 30.16 11.54
CA SER A 1102 17.12 29.79 11.88
C SER A 1102 16.30 29.41 10.64
N ILE A 1103 16.44 30.16 9.53
CA ILE A 1103 15.76 29.87 8.26
C ILE A 1103 16.24 28.53 7.67
N VAL A 1104 17.56 28.26 7.69
CA VAL A 1104 18.11 26.97 7.24
C VAL A 1104 17.61 25.81 8.10
N LEU A 1105 17.56 25.97 9.43
CA LEU A 1105 17.03 24.95 10.34
C LEU A 1105 15.54 24.68 10.10
N MET A 1106 14.72 25.71 9.80
CA MET A 1106 13.31 25.49 9.43
C MET A 1106 13.17 24.65 8.16
N PHE A 1107 14.02 24.89 7.15
CA PHE A 1107 14.01 24.12 5.91
C PHE A 1107 14.46 22.67 6.13
N ILE A 1108 15.48 22.44 6.98
CA ILE A 1108 15.91 21.09 7.38
C ILE A 1108 14.78 20.35 8.11
N LEU A 1109 14.05 20.98 9.03
CA LEU A 1109 12.90 20.38 9.73
C LEU A 1109 11.74 20.01 8.81
N GLN A 1110 11.63 20.59 7.60
CA GLN A 1110 10.64 20.19 6.60
C GLN A 1110 11.05 18.95 5.80
N ILE A 1111 12.34 18.57 5.83
CA ILE A 1111 12.89 17.41 5.13
C ILE A 1111 13.01 16.20 6.08
N LEU A 1112 13.27 16.43 7.37
CA LEU A 1112 13.46 15.38 8.37
C LEU A 1112 12.17 14.63 8.72
N THR A 1113 12.23 13.30 8.72
CA THR A 1113 11.19 12.39 9.20
C THR A 1113 11.25 12.22 10.72
N ILE A 1114 10.50 13.04 11.46
CA ILE A 1114 10.46 12.98 12.93
C ILE A 1114 9.23 12.18 13.38
N ASN A 1115 9.45 10.96 13.86
CA ASN A 1115 8.38 10.00 14.20
C ASN A 1115 7.81 10.18 15.63
N ASN A 1116 7.97 11.36 16.24
CA ASN A 1116 7.54 11.65 17.61
C ASN A 1116 6.93 13.05 17.68
N TYR A 1117 5.64 13.13 18.05
CA TYR A 1117 4.88 14.38 18.05
C TYR A 1117 5.43 15.44 19.02
N ILE A 1118 5.95 15.03 20.19
CA ILE A 1118 6.54 15.95 21.16
C ILE A 1118 7.82 16.54 20.58
N LEU A 1119 8.71 15.69 20.05
CA LEU A 1119 9.98 16.13 19.45
C LEU A 1119 9.76 17.01 18.22
N TYR A 1120 8.81 16.67 17.35
CA TYR A 1120 8.47 17.45 16.16
C TYR A 1120 8.00 18.87 16.53
N ASN A 1121 7.05 18.98 17.46
CA ASN A 1121 6.53 20.27 17.90
C ASN A 1121 7.59 21.07 18.68
N LEU A 1122 8.33 20.44 19.60
CA LEU A 1122 9.40 21.11 20.35
C LEU A 1122 10.52 21.63 19.44
N LEU A 1123 11.00 20.86 18.47
CA LEU A 1123 12.03 21.32 17.52
C LEU A 1123 11.53 22.47 16.66
N SER A 1124 10.29 22.39 16.18
CA SER A 1124 9.67 23.46 15.39
C SER A 1124 9.54 24.77 16.18
N ILE A 1125 9.16 24.68 17.46
CA ILE A 1125 9.12 25.81 18.40
C ILE A 1125 10.54 26.36 18.64
N LEU A 1126 11.50 25.48 18.96
CA LEU A 1126 12.88 25.84 19.31
C LEU A 1126 13.64 26.52 18.17
N VAL A 1127 13.31 26.27 16.90
CA VAL A 1127 13.93 26.97 15.76
C VAL A 1127 13.41 28.40 15.58
N LEU A 1128 12.16 28.68 15.96
CA LEU A 1128 11.58 30.03 15.89
C LEU A 1128 12.04 30.95 17.03
N LEU A 1129 12.33 30.41 18.21
CA LEU A 1129 12.72 31.22 19.38
C LEU A 1129 14.02 32.04 19.18
N PRO A 1130 15.14 31.50 18.64
CA PRO A 1130 16.35 32.27 18.37
C PRO A 1130 16.11 33.49 17.47
N PHE A 1131 15.23 33.36 16.46
CA PHE A 1131 14.85 34.48 15.60
C PHE A 1131 14.24 35.62 16.44
N ILE A 1132 13.28 35.32 17.30
CA ILE A 1132 12.61 36.34 18.16
C ILE A 1132 13.61 36.95 19.16
N LEU A 1133 14.39 36.10 19.85
CA LEU A 1133 15.34 36.51 20.88
C LEU A 1133 16.46 37.41 20.32
N VAL A 1134 17.03 37.04 19.17
CA VAL A 1134 18.15 37.78 18.57
C VAL A 1134 17.67 39.07 17.89
N ASN A 1135 16.51 39.09 17.22
CA ASN A 1135 15.98 40.33 16.65
C ASN A 1135 15.61 41.34 17.76
N GLN A 1136 14.90 40.94 18.81
CA GLN A 1136 14.42 41.90 19.82
C GLN A 1136 15.40 42.13 20.99
N ILE A 1137 15.83 41.07 21.69
CA ILE A 1137 16.53 41.20 22.97
C ILE A 1137 17.99 41.64 22.77
N TYR A 1138 18.67 41.11 21.74
CA TYR A 1138 20.05 41.52 21.46
C TYR A 1138 20.13 42.98 21.02
N ILE A 1139 19.26 43.42 20.10
CA ILE A 1139 19.17 44.82 19.66
C ILE A 1139 18.83 45.77 20.80
N MET A 1140 17.78 45.47 21.57
CA MET A 1140 17.22 46.48 22.48
C MET A 1140 17.80 46.42 23.89
N ILE A 1141 18.11 45.24 24.42
CA ILE A 1141 18.53 45.10 25.83
C ILE A 1141 20.05 44.89 25.91
N ILE A 1142 20.58 43.85 25.27
CA ILE A 1142 22.00 43.45 25.41
C ILE A 1142 22.93 44.54 24.87
N ARG A 1143 22.63 45.11 23.70
CA ARG A 1143 23.37 46.25 23.12
C ARG A 1143 23.50 47.44 24.08
N VAL A 1144 22.44 47.78 24.80
CA VAL A 1144 22.43 48.92 25.73
C VAL A 1144 23.30 48.60 26.94
N LEU A 1145 23.12 47.41 27.54
CA LEU A 1145 23.92 46.96 28.68
C LEU A 1145 25.43 46.92 28.36
N ILE A 1146 25.81 46.32 27.22
CA ILE A 1146 27.22 46.28 26.77
C ILE A 1146 27.78 47.69 26.54
N SER A 1147 26.99 48.62 26.00
CA SER A 1147 27.46 49.99 25.78
C SER A 1147 27.54 50.81 27.07
N GLU A 1148 26.69 50.54 28.06
CA GLU A 1148 26.73 51.20 29.37
C GLU A 1148 27.90 50.66 30.23
N MET A 1149 28.23 49.37 30.11
CA MET A 1149 29.45 48.78 30.71
C MET A 1149 30.73 49.35 30.09
N ASN A 1150 30.80 49.44 28.76
CA ASN A 1150 31.99 49.98 28.08
C ASN A 1150 32.19 51.49 28.33
N ASN A 1151 31.12 52.26 28.53
CA ASN A 1151 31.25 53.68 28.88
C ASN A 1151 31.94 53.88 30.24
N LYS A 1152 31.66 53.02 31.24
CA LYS A 1152 32.37 53.08 32.54
C LYS A 1152 33.87 52.86 32.39
N ASN A 1153 34.28 51.87 31.58
CA ASN A 1153 35.70 51.61 31.32
C ASN A 1153 36.42 52.78 30.63
N THR A 1154 35.72 53.55 29.78
CA THR A 1154 36.32 54.74 29.14
C THR A 1154 36.43 55.97 30.04
N GLU A 1155 35.65 56.08 31.12
CA GLU A 1155 35.89 57.11 32.15
C GLU A 1155 37.20 56.81 32.90
N ASP A 1156 37.46 55.54 33.21
CA ASP A 1156 38.72 55.09 33.82
C ASP A 1156 39.94 55.25 32.86
N GLU A 1157 39.78 55.02 31.55
CA GLU A 1157 40.84 55.29 30.57
C GLU A 1157 41.11 56.80 30.40
N GLN A 1158 40.08 57.64 30.37
CA GLN A 1158 40.25 59.10 30.24
C GLN A 1158 40.95 59.73 31.45
N ILE A 1159 40.70 59.21 32.65
CA ILE A 1159 41.43 59.61 33.87
C ILE A 1159 42.92 59.23 33.75
N ASN A 1160 43.23 58.05 33.21
CA ASN A 1160 44.62 57.61 33.01
C ASN A 1160 45.38 58.41 31.94
N ASP A 1161 44.72 58.80 30.84
CA ASP A 1161 45.36 59.62 29.79
C ASP A 1161 45.57 61.08 30.23
N LEU A 1162 44.70 61.65 31.08
CA LEU A 1162 44.95 62.95 31.71
C LEU A 1162 46.17 62.91 32.66
N VAL A 1163 46.38 61.80 33.37
CA VAL A 1163 47.57 61.60 34.23
C VAL A 1163 48.85 61.40 33.41
N LYS A 1164 48.79 60.78 32.22
CA LYS A 1164 49.95 60.66 31.31
C LYS A 1164 50.32 61.97 30.63
N ASN A 1165 49.35 62.74 30.15
CA ASN A 1165 49.62 63.97 29.37
C ASN A 1165 50.29 65.07 30.20
N ASN A 1166 50.08 65.11 31.52
CA ASN A 1166 50.80 66.03 32.42
C ASN A 1166 52.27 65.64 32.70
N LYS A 1167 52.75 64.47 32.25
CA LYS A 1167 54.16 64.03 32.46
C LYS A 1167 55.09 64.26 31.27
N PHE A 1168 54.58 64.67 30.10
CA PHE A 1168 55.38 64.75 28.86
C PHE A 1168 55.62 66.17 28.30
N SER A 1169 55.27 67.22 29.04
CA SER A 1169 55.53 68.62 28.62
C SER A 1169 56.95 69.12 28.92
N ASN A 1170 57.95 68.23 29.02
CA ASN A 1170 59.31 68.64 29.35
C ASN A 1170 60.43 67.71 28.81
N ASN A 1171 60.64 67.69 27.49
CA ASN A 1171 61.99 67.94 26.96
C ASN A 1171 62.07 68.15 25.43
N ASN A 1172 62.99 69.04 25.09
CA ASN A 1172 63.26 69.64 23.80
C ASN A 1172 63.94 68.74 22.72
N ASN A 1173 63.67 69.12 21.46
CA ASN A 1173 64.61 69.31 20.33
C ASN A 1173 65.07 68.18 19.36
N ASN A 1174 65.03 68.61 18.08
CA ASN A 1174 65.91 68.32 16.93
C ASN A 1174 65.65 67.13 15.97
N ASN A 1175 64.96 67.47 14.88
CA ASN A 1175 65.34 67.34 13.45
C ASN A 1175 65.75 65.99 12.79
N ASN A 1176 65.02 65.70 11.72
CA ASN A 1176 65.43 65.20 10.39
C ASN A 1176 65.72 63.69 10.12
N ASN A 1177 64.77 63.08 9.40
CA ASN A 1177 64.91 62.30 8.15
C ASN A 1177 66.07 61.28 7.98
N ILE A 1178 65.74 60.00 7.74
CA ILE A 1178 65.85 59.29 6.43
C ILE A 1178 65.29 57.85 6.51
N LYS A 1179 65.09 57.20 5.35
CA LYS A 1179 64.24 56.02 5.07
C LYS A 1179 64.89 54.62 5.27
N LYS A 1180 64.00 53.67 5.64
CA LYS A 1180 63.81 52.29 5.11
C LYS A 1180 64.70 51.10 5.53
N SER A 1181 64.04 49.93 5.43
CA SER A 1181 64.53 48.54 5.50
C SER A 1181 64.71 48.01 6.95
N SER A 1182 64.49 46.73 7.28
CA SER A 1182 64.22 45.51 6.48
C SER A 1182 63.50 44.41 7.32
N VAL A 1183 63.60 43.14 6.88
CA VAL A 1183 63.19 41.85 7.52
C VAL A 1183 61.74 41.40 7.20
N MET A 1184 61.40 40.38 6.40
CA MET A 1184 62.02 39.13 5.85
C MET A 1184 61.52 37.85 6.54
N LEU A 1185 60.90 36.94 5.77
CA LEU A 1185 60.85 35.50 6.01
C LEU A 1185 60.97 34.76 4.66
N LYS A 1186 61.59 33.57 4.66
CA LYS A 1186 62.03 32.80 3.46
C LYS A 1186 61.05 31.70 3.03
N PRO A 1187 61.15 31.19 1.79
CA PRO A 1187 60.57 29.93 1.32
C PRO A 1187 61.61 28.82 1.05
N GLU A 1188 61.14 27.56 1.13
CA GLU A 1188 61.70 26.29 0.60
C GLU A 1188 60.48 25.38 0.34
N SER A 1189 60.43 24.41 -0.58
CA SER A 1189 61.13 24.16 -1.86
C SER A 1189 60.22 23.21 -2.69
N ASP A 1190 60.31 23.22 -4.04
CA ASP A 1190 60.58 22.00 -4.84
C ASP A 1190 60.36 22.12 -6.36
N SER A 1191 61.23 21.37 -7.04
CA SER A 1191 61.29 20.89 -8.43
C SER A 1191 60.52 21.55 -9.59
N THR A 1192 61.29 21.87 -10.62
CA THR A 1192 60.88 22.26 -11.98
C THR A 1192 60.36 21.10 -12.83
N SER A 1193 59.33 21.34 -13.65
CA SER A 1193 59.20 20.70 -14.97
C SER A 1193 58.70 21.70 -16.02
N THR A 1194 59.35 21.71 -17.19
CA THR A 1194 59.14 22.71 -18.26
C THR A 1194 58.12 22.26 -19.31
N SER A 1195 57.18 23.13 -19.71
CA SER A 1195 56.76 23.23 -21.13
C SER A 1195 56.12 24.58 -21.54
N LYS A 1196 56.83 25.27 -22.44
CA LYS A 1196 56.41 26.06 -23.62
C LYS A 1196 55.06 26.83 -23.68
N LYS A 1197 55.20 28.10 -24.14
CA LYS A 1197 54.26 28.97 -24.90
C LYS A 1197 53.06 29.54 -24.11
N THR A 1198 52.58 30.78 -24.34
CA THR A 1198 52.90 31.82 -25.35
C THR A 1198 52.63 33.22 -24.78
N GLU A 1199 53.15 34.26 -25.44
CA GLU A 1199 52.88 35.67 -25.12
C GLU A 1199 51.39 36.05 -25.32
N ASN A 1200 50.76 36.68 -24.32
CA ASN A 1200 50.02 37.95 -24.46
C ASN A 1200 49.28 38.33 -23.17
N SER A 1201 49.74 39.36 -22.46
CA SER A 1201 48.94 39.99 -21.38
C SER A 1201 49.29 41.46 -21.08
N ASN A 1202 49.70 42.24 -22.07
CA ASN A 1202 49.50 43.69 -22.00
C ASN A 1202 48.05 44.04 -22.37
N ILE A 1203 47.16 44.02 -21.38
CA ILE A 1203 45.86 44.72 -21.21
C ILE A 1203 45.03 43.93 -20.19
N LYS A 1204 45.00 44.43 -18.94
CA LYS A 1204 43.86 44.36 -17.98
C LYS A 1204 44.27 44.97 -16.64
N ASN A 1205 44.19 46.30 -16.55
CA ASN A 1205 44.37 47.02 -15.28
C ASN A 1205 43.33 48.15 -15.13
N LYS A 1206 42.05 47.83 -15.36
CA LYS A 1206 40.96 48.82 -15.38
C LYS A 1206 39.57 48.31 -14.93
N TYR A 1207 39.48 47.44 -13.93
CA TYR A 1207 38.22 47.16 -13.22
C TYR A 1207 38.44 46.88 -11.72
N LYS A 1208 38.55 47.94 -10.91
CA LYS A 1208 38.01 47.87 -9.54
C LYS A 1208 36.50 48.00 -9.67
N SER A 1209 35.74 47.03 -9.16
CA SER A 1209 34.28 47.07 -9.27
C SER A 1209 33.69 48.24 -8.45
N LYS A 1210 32.64 48.88 -8.98
CA LYS A 1210 31.93 49.99 -8.31
C LYS A 1210 31.39 49.59 -6.92
N ILE A 1211 31.12 48.29 -6.73
CA ILE A 1211 30.75 47.63 -5.47
C ILE A 1211 31.87 47.73 -4.43
N LEU A 1212 33.12 47.40 -4.78
CA LEU A 1212 34.26 47.48 -3.85
C LEU A 1212 34.54 48.93 -3.41
N SER A 1213 34.35 49.92 -4.28
CA SER A 1213 34.50 51.33 -3.90
C SER A 1213 33.45 51.79 -2.88
N TYR A 1214 32.26 51.18 -2.84
CA TYR A 1214 31.27 51.46 -1.80
C TYR A 1214 31.57 50.74 -0.50
N HIS A 1215 31.89 49.45 -0.55
CA HIS A 1215 32.27 48.70 0.64
C HIS A 1215 33.38 49.38 1.45
N PHE A 1216 34.40 49.95 0.78
CA PHE A 1216 35.51 50.66 1.44
C PHE A 1216 35.28 52.17 1.68
N ALA A 1217 34.09 52.71 1.41
CA ALA A 1217 33.78 54.11 1.69
C ALA A 1217 33.71 54.36 3.20
N LYS A 1218 34.42 55.40 3.68
CA LYS A 1218 34.46 55.77 5.12
C LYS A 1218 33.43 56.82 5.50
N ASP A 1219 32.99 57.62 4.54
CA ASP A 1219 32.06 58.73 4.66
C ASP A 1219 31.19 58.77 3.38
N TYR A 1220 29.99 59.37 3.42
CA TYR A 1220 29.04 59.37 2.29
C TYR A 1220 29.58 60.14 1.07
N ILE A 1221 29.46 59.58 -0.13
CA ILE A 1221 30.07 60.15 -1.34
C ILE A 1221 29.18 61.27 -1.89
N THR A 1222 29.73 62.49 -1.92
CA THR A 1222 29.05 63.67 -2.46
C THR A 1222 29.66 64.03 -3.82
N ILE A 1223 28.93 63.80 -4.92
CA ILE A 1223 29.37 64.18 -6.26
C ILE A 1223 28.86 65.59 -6.58
N ASN A 1224 29.78 66.57 -6.63
CA ASN A 1224 29.49 67.85 -7.26
C ASN A 1224 29.50 67.67 -8.78
N VAL A 1225 28.34 67.83 -9.41
CA VAL A 1225 28.24 67.89 -10.88
C VAL A 1225 28.57 69.30 -11.32
N ASN A 1226 29.71 69.50 -12.00
CA ASN A 1226 29.93 70.69 -12.83
C ASN A 1226 30.96 70.45 -13.95
N ASN A 1227 30.57 70.85 -15.16
CA ASN A 1227 31.37 71.19 -16.34
C ASN A 1227 32.46 70.23 -16.86
N THR A 1228 32.07 69.40 -17.84
CA THR A 1228 32.62 69.34 -19.21
C THR A 1228 31.81 68.26 -19.97
N SER A 1229 31.45 68.36 -21.25
CA SER A 1229 31.83 69.30 -22.32
C SER A 1229 30.86 69.19 -23.50
N GLN A 1230 30.50 70.29 -24.15
CA GLN A 1230 30.19 70.28 -25.59
C GLN A 1230 30.36 71.69 -26.19
N ASN A 1231 31.44 71.87 -26.94
CA ASN A 1231 31.68 73.03 -27.79
C ASN A 1231 31.48 72.58 -29.24
N GLN A 1232 30.53 73.20 -29.94
CA GLN A 1232 30.70 73.82 -31.28
C GLN A 1232 29.32 73.99 -31.93
N PHE A 1233 28.87 75.23 -32.08
CA PHE A 1233 28.69 75.87 -33.39
C PHE A 1233 28.49 77.38 -33.21
N ASN A 1234 29.21 78.17 -34.01
CA ASN A 1234 28.95 79.61 -34.20
C ASN A 1234 27.61 79.76 -34.99
N ASN A 1235 26.92 80.91 -35.06
CA ASN A 1235 27.45 82.27 -35.10
C ASN A 1235 26.38 83.36 -34.85
N THR A 1236 26.85 84.59 -34.62
CA THR A 1236 26.18 85.89 -34.84
C THR A 1236 24.91 86.28 -34.06
N SER A 1237 25.07 87.39 -33.33
CA SER A 1237 24.09 88.19 -32.60
C SER A 1237 23.28 89.17 -33.45
N GLN A 1238 22.01 89.37 -33.10
CA GLN A 1238 21.25 90.64 -33.09
C GLN A 1238 19.93 90.37 -32.32
N ASN A 1239 19.16 91.28 -31.75
CA ASN A 1239 19.29 92.58 -31.06
C ASN A 1239 17.82 92.99 -30.75
N GLN A 1240 17.58 93.87 -29.77
CA GLN A 1240 16.30 94.62 -29.53
C GLN A 1240 15.05 93.92 -28.94
N ASN A 1241 14.81 94.25 -27.65
CA ASN A 1241 13.63 94.94 -27.11
C ASN A 1241 12.24 94.86 -27.82
N GLY A 1242 11.26 94.34 -27.06
CA GLY A 1242 10.12 95.16 -26.58
C GLY A 1242 8.80 95.16 -27.37
N GLY A 1243 7.68 94.93 -26.67
CA GLY A 1243 6.35 95.41 -27.10
C GLY A 1243 5.18 94.41 -27.07
N SER A 1244 4.43 94.44 -25.96
CA SER A 1244 2.97 94.21 -25.77
C SER A 1244 2.05 94.00 -27.01
N GLN A 1245 0.90 93.30 -26.95
CA GLN A 1245 -0.21 93.44 -25.98
C GLN A 1245 -1.20 92.24 -25.98
N ASN A 1246 -1.93 92.05 -24.87
CA ASN A 1246 -3.31 91.52 -24.74
C ASN A 1246 -3.60 90.04 -25.17
N GLN A 1247 -4.60 89.31 -24.64
CA GLN A 1247 -5.75 89.66 -23.78
C GLN A 1247 -6.24 88.43 -22.95
N ASN A 1248 -6.96 88.70 -21.85
CA ASN A 1248 -8.04 87.95 -21.14
C ASN A 1248 -8.60 86.62 -21.73
N SER A 1249 -9.22 85.67 -21.00
CA SER A 1249 -9.41 85.41 -19.55
C SER A 1249 -10.23 84.11 -19.31
N ILE A 1250 -9.89 83.31 -18.28
CA ILE A 1250 -10.76 82.61 -17.30
C ILE A 1250 -12.00 81.76 -17.73
N SER A 1251 -12.07 80.54 -17.14
CA SER A 1251 -13.26 79.77 -16.64
C SER A 1251 -13.84 78.52 -17.36
N GLN A 1252 -14.01 77.48 -16.52
CA GLN A 1252 -15.14 76.52 -16.38
C GLN A 1252 -15.53 75.59 -17.56
N ILE A 1253 -15.56 74.25 -17.42
CA ILE A 1253 -16.33 73.30 -16.55
C ILE A 1253 -17.64 72.79 -17.21
N GLN A 1254 -17.59 71.50 -17.58
CA GLN A 1254 -18.65 70.46 -17.59
C GLN A 1254 -19.77 70.33 -18.66
N TYR A 1255 -19.84 69.07 -19.16
CA TYR A 1255 -21.00 68.22 -19.53
C TYR A 1255 -21.84 68.41 -20.82
N SER A 1256 -21.51 67.55 -21.82
CA SER A 1256 -22.38 66.58 -22.54
C SER A 1256 -23.49 66.98 -23.53
N ILE A 1257 -23.60 66.26 -24.68
CA ILE A 1257 -24.69 65.29 -25.03
C ILE A 1257 -24.66 64.86 -26.53
N SER A 1258 -24.77 63.54 -26.82
CA SER A 1258 -25.29 62.89 -28.06
C SER A 1258 -24.58 63.08 -29.43
N GLN A 1259 -24.86 62.31 -30.50
CA GLN A 1259 -25.18 60.86 -30.72
C GLN A 1259 -24.97 60.51 -32.22
N ASN A 1260 -25.04 59.20 -32.53
CA ASN A 1260 -25.26 58.50 -33.82
C ASN A 1260 -24.03 57.81 -34.42
N GLN A 1261 -24.13 56.63 -35.06
CA GLN A 1261 -25.04 55.47 -35.02
C GLN A 1261 -24.48 54.52 -36.10
N ASN A 1262 -24.34 53.22 -35.76
CA ASN A 1262 -24.53 52.03 -36.63
C ASN A 1262 -23.57 50.89 -36.19
N THR A 1263 -24.04 49.93 -35.38
CA THR A 1263 -24.69 48.64 -35.75
C THR A 1263 -23.69 47.57 -36.24
N SER A 1264 -23.72 46.30 -35.80
CA SER A 1264 -24.76 45.57 -35.04
C SER A 1264 -24.20 44.30 -34.34
N GLN A 1265 -24.67 44.05 -33.10
CA GLN A 1265 -25.24 42.78 -32.54
C GLN A 1265 -24.43 41.45 -32.62
N SER A 1266 -24.54 40.46 -31.71
CA SER A 1266 -25.21 40.22 -30.40
C SER A 1266 -24.77 38.80 -29.90
N GLN A 1267 -25.02 38.26 -28.69
CA GLN A 1267 -25.41 38.73 -27.33
C GLN A 1267 -24.93 37.65 -26.32
N ASN A 1268 -24.25 38.01 -25.23
CA ASN A 1268 -24.74 38.06 -23.84
C ASN A 1268 -25.40 36.79 -23.25
N ASN A 1269 -24.79 36.17 -22.22
CA ASN A 1269 -25.14 36.38 -20.79
C ASN A 1269 -24.49 35.33 -19.82
N LEU A 1270 -23.88 35.84 -18.73
CA LEU A 1270 -23.85 35.35 -17.32
C LEU A 1270 -23.54 33.87 -16.97
N PRO A 1271 -22.96 33.57 -15.78
CA PRO A 1271 -22.64 34.48 -14.66
C PRO A 1271 -21.34 35.30 -14.87
#